data_AF-Q97Z06-F1
#
_entry.id   AF-Q97Z06-F1
#
_cell.length_a   1.000
_cell.length_b   1.000
_cell.length_c   1.000
_cell.angle_alpha   90.00
_cell.angle_beta   90.00
_cell.angle_gamma   90.00
#
_symmetry.space_group_name_H-M   'P 1'
#
loop_
_entity.id
_entity.type
_entity.pdbx_description
1 polymer ?
#
loop_
_entity_poly.entity_id
_entity_poly.type
_entity_poly.pdbx_seq_one_letter_code
_entity_poly.pdbx_strand_id
1 'polypeptide(L)'
;MYRYIFLMSMLLISIIPLVFASNPNMYQNPITLKEFREIGTLNANEEVIVTIFVPLKNLDLLYYYASGASNPASPLYHKFLSPHEVQQLFLPTEEYNQILNYVKSSGFQVIFTASNSVIVIKGTVGQVEKYLGTKYAVYSNGSVTYYTNYGYPKINAYVYSSNISAIFFAHPSTLITESTIKSFQQEINQTFPLEGYWPTVLQKVYNVTTEGENTTIGILDFYGDPYIVQQLAYFDKITGLPNPPNFSVVPIGPYNPNLGIVTGWAGEISLDVEVAHAIAPKANITLYIANPNIPLPAIIAYITSQNKVDTLSQSFSIPESLFSSLFNGPLFYSCIILSDEYYALGSAEGITFLASSGDAGGSGYSNGPIGTVGYPSTSPFVTSVGGTTVYVQFPNGSYYQTAWSNYGFVPNNVNYGGSTGGVSIIEPKPWYQWGLPTPSTYPNGKLIPEISANANVYPGIYIVLPSNTTGITGGTSEASPLTAGVLATIESYTHHRIGLLNPILTYMAENYYGKVIEPITFGYNIPWVATYGYNLVTGYGTINAGYFEKILPTLNLSKELNVIVSVYNTSIPTVSPQQFYPGQRILVTANITYPNGSPVQTGEFKALIENYLGNLTTFNLTYNSLTKLWTGSGVLSNKASGILFVYVYGSSDGLRGIGYYETFSGYYITFNYTTTFTPVYVELGNAELGITLSNSYFQAPIGVMNITLNIYSYNITTNAYTFVTTLSVPIKNGVGVIDLPPDLSIGDLLIIAEGNAYGFDAFTNGVYMQTLFILPQVVVEPGSVSPGQHITIEGSIIPPVNLPSTTFQDALQGTNITAKLVSSNGVVINEANIPLSPNGIYFGYLYIPKNTPSGLYNVLLFATYYSYTLNTTIRGFYYGQIYVSNQATISVKSVNYAFEGQTVFIYANITNGTNEIKFGMFSATVYPSSLSFNYTTISSIIEIPLWYNPKIGEWEGNFTLPSAISAGNLTYLAGQGYFGVPFKVLITGISALGNPTTTNSGNAYTINVLPYTLFTNQTLDKTLPSYASLVNVKILNVSGNLLNDFLTNVIIVNSNVKILNGNISNIVIRNSTVLIMQSNANNITLYNSTLYAIGGSINGLNVVNSKVVPINIHIQGLYPELPSISINLPSKNVTGTVNVTVNVIGEDVSRINVYLNGNLINSFTTNGTHIVTINTQNYPDGGYNLTVTAIQSDGLSSSNSSYLYFENGLTNLNTKVNVISNQLTNVSNSLSSSISSLRTASLEYQSISLAIGIIAIVLAILALVRRRR
;
A
#
# COMPACT_ATOMS: atom_id res chain seq x y z
N MET A 1 -20.74 -47.39 -57.41
CA MET A 1 -19.71 -48.27 -56.82
C MET A 1 -19.78 -48.09 -55.31
N TYR A 2 -19.79 -49.20 -54.58
CA TYR A 2 -20.47 -49.40 -53.28
C TYR A 2 -19.96 -48.61 -52.06
N ARG A 3 -20.91 -48.40 -51.12
CA ARG A 3 -20.82 -48.07 -49.67
C ARG A 3 -20.86 -46.60 -49.24
N TYR A 4 -22.07 -46.03 -49.32
CA TYR A 4 -22.71 -45.26 -48.25
C TYR A 4 -23.88 -46.11 -47.72
N ILE A 5 -24.03 -46.24 -46.40
CA ILE A 5 -25.21 -46.62 -45.58
C ILE A 5 -24.67 -47.19 -44.26
N PHE A 6 -24.62 -46.36 -43.21
CA PHE A 6 -25.01 -46.73 -41.83
C PHE A 6 -25.10 -45.46 -40.96
N LEU A 7 -26.26 -44.83 -41.02
CA LEU A 7 -26.76 -43.76 -40.14
C LEU A 7 -28.25 -44.11 -39.92
N MET A 8 -28.77 -43.87 -38.72
CA MET A 8 -30.11 -44.23 -38.21
C MET A 8 -30.31 -45.66 -37.67
N SER A 9 -30.11 -45.82 -36.35
CA SER A 9 -31.06 -46.55 -35.49
C SER A 9 -30.66 -46.41 -34.01
N MET A 10 -31.28 -45.48 -33.27
CA MET A 10 -31.57 -45.57 -31.81
C MET A 10 -32.24 -44.27 -31.36
N LEU A 11 -33.42 -43.99 -31.94
CA LEU A 11 -34.31 -42.91 -31.52
C LEU A 11 -35.73 -43.45 -31.69
N LEU A 12 -36.28 -44.08 -30.65
CA LEU A 12 -37.71 -44.36 -30.55
C LEU A 12 -38.14 -44.78 -29.12
N ILE A 13 -38.67 -43.78 -28.41
CA ILE A 13 -39.93 -43.78 -27.65
C ILE A 13 -40.05 -44.72 -26.44
N SER A 14 -40.03 -44.11 -25.26
CA SER A 14 -41.11 -44.28 -24.27
C SER A 14 -41.75 -42.90 -24.02
N ILE A 15 -42.69 -42.53 -24.90
CA ILE A 15 -43.63 -41.42 -24.68
C ILE A 15 -44.71 -41.96 -23.74
N ILE A 16 -44.59 -41.59 -22.46
CA ILE A 16 -45.77 -41.31 -21.65
C ILE A 16 -45.86 -39.78 -21.65
N PRO A 17 -46.96 -39.17 -22.09
CA PRO A 17 -47.12 -37.74 -21.96
C PRO A 17 -47.25 -37.44 -20.46
N LEU A 18 -46.15 -37.07 -19.80
CA LEU A 18 -46.30 -36.13 -18.70
C LEU A 18 -46.80 -34.86 -19.36
N VAL A 19 -48.08 -34.60 -19.16
CA VAL A 19 -48.65 -33.26 -19.30
C VAL A 19 -47.82 -32.39 -18.36
N PHE A 20 -46.80 -31.72 -18.88
CA PHE A 20 -46.21 -30.57 -18.21
C PHE A 20 -47.30 -29.50 -18.21
N ALA A 21 -48.04 -29.43 -17.11
CA ALA A 21 -48.89 -28.28 -16.85
C ALA A 21 -47.97 -27.06 -16.87
N SER A 22 -48.17 -26.20 -17.86
CA SER A 22 -47.56 -24.87 -17.95
C SER A 22 -47.82 -24.11 -16.64
N ASN A 23 -46.75 -23.63 -16.00
CA ASN A 23 -46.84 -22.91 -14.73
C ASN A 23 -47.76 -21.67 -14.87
N PRO A 24 -48.68 -21.42 -13.93
CA PRO A 24 -49.41 -20.16 -13.87
C PRO A 24 -48.46 -19.03 -13.44
N ASN A 25 -48.47 -17.91 -14.18
CA ASN A 25 -47.72 -16.69 -13.87
C ASN A 25 -47.90 -16.33 -12.37
N MET A 26 -46.86 -16.51 -11.56
CA MET A 26 -46.89 -16.14 -10.14
C MET A 26 -46.64 -14.63 -9.98
N TYR A 27 -47.30 -14.02 -8.99
CA TYR A 27 -47.08 -12.61 -8.67
C TYR A 27 -45.70 -12.41 -8.04
N GLN A 28 -44.88 -11.56 -8.65
CA GLN A 28 -43.65 -11.01 -8.08
C GLN A 28 -44.00 -9.78 -7.25
N ASN A 29 -43.62 -9.75 -5.98
CA ASN A 29 -43.74 -8.54 -5.17
C ASN A 29 -42.50 -7.66 -5.31
N PRO A 30 -42.59 -6.35 -4.98
CA PRO A 30 -41.42 -5.48 -5.01
C PRO A 30 -40.38 -5.92 -3.98
N ILE A 31 -39.12 -5.89 -4.40
CA ILE A 31 -37.98 -6.14 -3.52
C ILE A 31 -37.79 -4.93 -2.61
N THR A 32 -38.01 -5.10 -1.31
CA THR A 32 -37.85 -4.03 -0.31
C THR A 32 -36.61 -4.24 0.54
N LEU A 33 -35.67 -3.29 0.49
CA LEU A 33 -34.59 -3.12 1.46
C LEU A 33 -35.10 -2.48 2.75
N LYS A 34 -34.52 -2.89 3.87
CA LYS A 34 -34.66 -2.21 5.17
C LYS A 34 -34.18 -0.75 5.08
N GLU A 35 -34.82 0.15 5.85
CA GLU A 35 -34.55 1.61 5.91
C GLU A 35 -34.96 2.44 4.69
N PHE A 36 -35.27 1.80 3.57
CA PHE A 36 -35.82 2.48 2.42
C PHE A 36 -37.34 2.51 2.50
N ARG A 37 -37.93 3.65 2.13
CA ARG A 37 -39.38 3.84 2.06
C ARG A 37 -39.80 4.01 0.61
N GLU A 38 -40.95 3.46 0.25
CA GLU A 38 -41.53 3.69 -1.06
C GLU A 38 -41.86 5.18 -1.21
N ILE A 39 -41.30 5.82 -2.24
CA ILE A 39 -41.49 7.24 -2.55
C ILE A 39 -42.30 7.46 -3.83
N GLY A 40 -42.66 6.39 -4.54
CA GLY A 40 -43.50 6.45 -5.73
C GLY A 40 -43.16 5.37 -6.75
N THR A 41 -43.41 5.69 -8.02
CA THR A 41 -43.15 4.82 -9.18
C THR A 41 -42.32 5.59 -10.21
N LEU A 42 -41.65 4.86 -11.10
CA LEU A 42 -40.88 5.45 -12.19
C LEU A 42 -41.78 6.09 -13.25
N ASN A 43 -41.27 7.06 -13.99
CA ASN A 43 -42.02 7.66 -15.08
C ASN A 43 -42.21 6.65 -16.23
N ALA A 44 -43.39 6.60 -16.85
CA ALA A 44 -43.67 5.66 -17.95
C ALA A 44 -42.69 5.77 -19.14
N ASN A 45 -42.07 6.93 -19.36
CA ASN A 45 -41.09 7.16 -20.41
C ASN A 45 -39.63 6.96 -19.96
N GLU A 46 -39.39 6.69 -18.67
CA GLU A 46 -38.07 6.44 -18.13
C GLU A 46 -37.53 5.11 -18.64
N GLU A 47 -36.25 5.09 -19.02
CA GLU A 47 -35.60 3.87 -19.51
C GLU A 47 -35.05 3.05 -18.34
N VAL A 48 -35.30 1.75 -18.40
CA VAL A 48 -34.89 0.77 -17.39
C VAL A 48 -34.19 -0.41 -18.04
N ILE A 49 -33.29 -1.05 -17.29
CA ILE A 49 -32.66 -2.31 -17.70
C ILE A 49 -33.47 -3.46 -17.09
N VAL A 50 -33.82 -4.43 -17.92
CA VAL A 50 -34.52 -5.64 -17.52
C VAL A 50 -33.66 -6.83 -17.86
N THR A 51 -33.44 -7.70 -16.89
CA THR A 51 -32.79 -9.00 -17.02
C THR A 51 -33.85 -10.09 -16.95
N ILE A 52 -33.88 -10.97 -17.94
CA ILE A 52 -34.81 -12.10 -18.02
C ILE A 52 -33.99 -13.37 -17.93
N PHE A 53 -34.27 -14.21 -16.94
CA PHE A 53 -33.65 -15.51 -16.74
C PHE A 53 -34.61 -16.63 -17.14
N VAL A 54 -34.16 -17.42 -18.10
CA VAL A 54 -34.78 -18.66 -18.55
C VAL A 54 -34.03 -19.81 -17.87
N PRO A 55 -34.66 -20.62 -17.01
CA PRO A 55 -33.98 -21.63 -16.21
C PRO A 55 -33.14 -22.62 -17.03
N LEU A 56 -31.94 -22.96 -16.53
CA LEU A 56 -31.10 -24.00 -17.13
C LEU A 56 -31.78 -25.38 -17.06
N LYS A 57 -31.39 -26.28 -17.95
CA LYS A 57 -31.84 -27.67 -18.02
C LYS A 57 -30.78 -28.60 -17.40
N ASN A 58 -31.21 -29.79 -16.97
CA ASN A 58 -30.33 -30.87 -16.52
C ASN A 58 -29.30 -30.43 -15.45
N LEU A 59 -29.76 -29.70 -14.43
CA LEU A 59 -28.91 -29.23 -13.33
C LEU A 59 -28.16 -30.36 -12.61
N ASP A 60 -28.75 -31.55 -12.56
CA ASP A 60 -28.12 -32.77 -12.04
C ASP A 60 -26.85 -33.15 -12.81
N LEU A 61 -26.91 -33.08 -14.14
CA LEU A 61 -25.78 -33.33 -15.00
C LEU A 61 -24.77 -32.18 -14.93
N LEU A 62 -25.24 -30.93 -14.79
CA LEU A 62 -24.39 -29.75 -14.64
C LEU A 62 -23.48 -29.88 -13.41
N TYR A 63 -24.06 -30.15 -12.25
CA TYR A 63 -23.29 -30.31 -11.01
C TYR A 63 -22.32 -31.50 -11.07
N TYR A 64 -22.70 -32.58 -11.76
CA TYR A 64 -21.80 -33.71 -12.02
C TYR A 64 -20.59 -33.32 -12.87
N TYR A 65 -20.78 -32.56 -13.96
CA TYR A 65 -19.64 -32.10 -14.77
C TYR A 65 -18.80 -31.03 -14.06
N ALA A 66 -19.42 -30.08 -13.36
CA ALA A 66 -18.71 -29.02 -12.63
C ALA A 66 -17.78 -29.60 -11.55
N SER A 67 -18.31 -30.52 -10.73
CA SER A 67 -17.53 -31.20 -9.69
C SER A 67 -16.58 -32.25 -10.26
N GLY A 68 -17.01 -33.01 -11.27
CA GLY A 68 -16.28 -34.13 -11.83
C GLY A 68 -15.15 -33.75 -12.78
N ALA A 69 -15.28 -32.67 -13.56
CA ALA A 69 -14.25 -32.26 -14.51
C ALA A 69 -12.98 -31.72 -13.83
N SER A 70 -13.11 -31.29 -12.59
CA SER A 70 -12.02 -30.71 -11.79
C SER A 70 -11.62 -31.57 -10.59
N ASN A 71 -12.32 -32.68 -10.35
CA ASN A 71 -11.94 -33.67 -9.34
C ASN A 71 -10.85 -34.59 -9.90
N PRO A 72 -9.63 -34.61 -9.35
CA PRO A 72 -8.54 -35.42 -9.86
C PRO A 72 -8.83 -36.95 -9.82
N ALA A 73 -9.69 -37.42 -8.92
CA ALA A 73 -10.10 -38.84 -8.85
C ALA A 73 -11.20 -39.24 -9.85
N SER A 74 -11.82 -38.25 -10.51
CA SER A 74 -12.91 -38.47 -11.46
C SER A 74 -12.40 -38.89 -12.84
N PRO A 75 -13.09 -39.79 -13.55
CA PRO A 75 -12.78 -40.09 -14.95
C PRO A 75 -13.05 -38.93 -15.91
N LEU A 76 -13.70 -37.85 -15.44
CA LEU A 76 -13.91 -36.60 -16.17
C LEU A 76 -12.78 -35.58 -15.97
N TYR A 77 -11.78 -35.85 -15.14
CA TYR A 77 -10.73 -34.87 -14.85
C TYR A 77 -10.09 -34.30 -16.14
N HIS A 78 -10.09 -32.97 -16.27
CA HIS A 78 -9.67 -32.20 -17.44
C HIS A 78 -10.43 -32.51 -18.75
N LYS A 79 -11.62 -33.11 -18.67
CA LYS A 79 -12.55 -33.29 -19.80
C LYS A 79 -13.68 -32.26 -19.72
N PHE A 80 -13.29 -31.00 -19.87
CA PHE A 80 -14.22 -29.89 -19.90
C PHE A 80 -15.13 -29.95 -21.11
N LEU A 81 -16.34 -29.45 -20.95
CA LEU A 81 -17.34 -29.40 -22.01
C LEU A 81 -17.02 -28.29 -22.99
N SER A 82 -17.25 -28.57 -24.27
CA SER A 82 -17.24 -27.54 -25.31
C SER A 82 -18.50 -26.66 -25.21
N PRO A 83 -18.47 -25.42 -25.74
CA PRO A 83 -19.66 -24.56 -25.81
C PRO A 83 -20.86 -25.23 -26.51
N HIS A 84 -20.59 -26.09 -27.50
CA HIS A 84 -21.63 -26.86 -28.19
C HIS A 84 -22.26 -27.91 -27.28
N GLU A 85 -21.47 -28.65 -26.50
CA GLU A 85 -21.99 -29.62 -25.53
C GLU A 85 -22.79 -28.92 -24.43
N VAL A 86 -22.30 -27.78 -23.92
CA VAL A 86 -23.04 -26.95 -22.97
C VAL A 86 -24.40 -26.53 -23.54
N GLN A 87 -24.43 -26.05 -24.79
CA GLN A 87 -25.67 -25.67 -25.47
C GLN A 87 -26.68 -26.81 -25.55
N GLN A 88 -26.23 -28.03 -25.86
CA GLN A 88 -27.11 -29.20 -25.98
C GLN A 88 -27.59 -29.71 -24.63
N LEU A 89 -26.72 -29.68 -23.61
CA LEU A 89 -26.99 -30.31 -22.33
C LEU A 89 -27.77 -29.39 -21.38
N PHE A 90 -27.44 -28.10 -21.32
CA PHE A 90 -27.92 -27.23 -20.23
C PHE A 90 -28.72 -26.03 -20.70
N LEU A 91 -28.49 -25.53 -21.92
CA LEU A 91 -29.07 -24.24 -22.31
C LEU A 91 -30.52 -24.39 -22.83
N PRO A 92 -31.48 -23.57 -22.35
CA PRO A 92 -32.90 -23.65 -22.72
C PRO A 92 -33.19 -22.97 -24.08
N THR A 93 -32.41 -23.30 -25.11
CA THR A 93 -32.35 -22.59 -26.40
C THR A 93 -33.70 -22.31 -27.06
N GLU A 94 -34.63 -23.28 -27.07
CA GLU A 94 -35.95 -23.09 -27.68
C GLU A 94 -36.81 -22.05 -26.94
N GLU A 95 -36.97 -22.20 -25.62
CA GLU A 95 -37.74 -21.28 -24.78
C GLU A 95 -37.11 -19.89 -24.76
N TYR A 96 -35.78 -19.82 -24.65
CA TYR A 96 -35.02 -18.59 -24.78
C TYR A 96 -35.27 -17.89 -26.12
N ASN A 97 -35.25 -18.61 -27.25
CA ASN A 97 -35.47 -18.00 -28.56
C ASN A 97 -36.91 -17.47 -28.72
N GLN A 98 -37.89 -18.16 -28.14
CA GLN A 98 -39.27 -17.68 -28.11
C GLN A 98 -39.38 -16.34 -27.35
N ILE A 99 -38.78 -16.26 -26.16
CA ILE A 99 -38.78 -15.05 -25.34
C ILE A 99 -37.97 -13.93 -26.01
N LEU A 100 -36.79 -14.24 -26.56
CA LEU A 100 -35.94 -13.28 -27.27
C LEU A 100 -36.66 -12.65 -28.47
N ASN A 101 -37.36 -13.46 -29.27
CA ASN A 101 -38.14 -12.97 -30.40
C ASN A 101 -39.34 -12.13 -29.93
N TYR A 102 -40.01 -12.55 -28.86
CA TYR A 102 -41.10 -11.79 -28.25
C TYR A 102 -40.64 -10.40 -27.80
N VAL A 103 -39.53 -10.28 -27.06
CA VAL A 103 -39.04 -8.97 -26.60
C VAL A 103 -38.53 -8.09 -27.75
N LYS A 104 -37.86 -8.67 -28.76
CA LYS A 104 -37.45 -7.93 -29.96
C LYS A 104 -38.65 -7.37 -30.73
N SER A 105 -39.67 -8.20 -30.97
CA SER A 105 -40.90 -7.78 -31.66
C SER A 105 -41.72 -6.76 -30.87
N SER A 106 -41.53 -6.71 -29.55
CA SER A 106 -42.15 -5.73 -28.64
C SER A 106 -41.40 -4.38 -28.58
N GLY A 107 -40.32 -4.22 -29.36
CA GLY A 107 -39.57 -2.97 -29.49
C GLY A 107 -38.58 -2.70 -28.34
N PHE A 108 -38.23 -3.71 -27.55
CA PHE A 108 -37.12 -3.58 -26.59
C PHE A 108 -35.78 -3.61 -27.31
N GLN A 109 -34.83 -2.81 -26.84
CA GLN A 109 -33.44 -2.91 -27.28
C GLN A 109 -32.76 -4.04 -26.51
N VAL A 110 -32.25 -5.05 -27.20
CA VAL A 110 -31.41 -6.07 -26.56
C VAL A 110 -30.03 -5.46 -26.28
N ILE A 111 -29.63 -5.40 -25.02
CA ILE A 111 -28.30 -4.94 -24.59
C ILE A 111 -27.31 -6.07 -24.83
N PHE A 112 -27.57 -7.25 -24.24
CA PHE A 112 -26.82 -8.47 -24.50
C PHE A 112 -27.68 -9.70 -24.17
N THR A 113 -27.18 -10.86 -24.57
CA THR A 113 -27.73 -12.15 -24.16
C THR A 113 -26.59 -13.07 -23.75
N ALA A 114 -26.87 -14.00 -22.85
CA ALA A 114 -25.88 -14.96 -22.37
C ALA A 114 -26.47 -16.36 -22.22
N SER A 115 -25.65 -17.37 -22.50
CA SER A 115 -25.92 -18.79 -22.27
C SER A 115 -27.29 -19.28 -22.77
N ASN A 116 -27.86 -18.69 -23.82
CA ASN A 116 -29.24 -18.96 -24.26
C ASN A 116 -30.23 -19.09 -23.07
N SER A 117 -30.02 -18.31 -22.02
CA SER A 117 -30.69 -18.41 -20.73
C SER A 117 -30.93 -17.03 -20.13
N VAL A 118 -30.01 -16.08 -20.35
CA VAL A 118 -30.14 -14.70 -19.91
C VAL A 118 -30.36 -13.77 -21.09
N ILE A 119 -31.34 -12.89 -20.96
CA ILE A 119 -31.61 -11.80 -21.90
C ILE A 119 -31.62 -10.49 -21.12
N VAL A 120 -30.69 -9.58 -21.43
CA VAL A 120 -30.68 -8.23 -20.87
C VAL A 120 -31.15 -7.25 -21.92
N ILE A 121 -32.22 -6.53 -21.62
CA ILE A 121 -32.87 -5.57 -22.51
C ILE A 121 -32.98 -4.20 -21.85
N LYS A 122 -33.10 -3.18 -22.70
CA LYS A 122 -33.45 -1.81 -22.36
C LYS A 122 -34.81 -1.47 -22.95
N GLY A 123 -35.65 -0.80 -22.18
CA GLY A 123 -36.92 -0.26 -22.66
C GLY A 123 -37.49 0.75 -21.68
N THR A 124 -38.56 1.41 -22.09
CA THR A 124 -39.30 2.33 -21.21
C THR A 124 -40.13 1.55 -20.18
N VAL A 125 -40.36 2.14 -19.01
CA VAL A 125 -41.26 1.59 -17.98
C VAL A 125 -42.63 1.21 -18.58
N GLY A 126 -43.20 2.05 -19.43
CA GLY A 126 -44.48 1.77 -20.10
C GLY A 126 -44.43 0.56 -21.05
N GLN A 127 -43.28 0.29 -21.70
CA GLN A 127 -43.09 -0.94 -22.47
C GLN A 127 -43.04 -2.17 -21.56
N VAL A 128 -42.31 -2.09 -20.44
CA VAL A 128 -42.21 -3.19 -19.47
C VAL A 128 -43.58 -3.55 -18.90
N GLU A 129 -44.35 -2.56 -18.44
CA GLU A 129 -45.71 -2.78 -17.94
C GLU A 129 -46.62 -3.42 -18.99
N LYS A 130 -46.56 -2.92 -20.23
CA LYS A 130 -47.40 -3.40 -21.33
C LYS A 130 -47.06 -4.83 -21.75
N TYR A 131 -45.79 -5.14 -21.96
CA TYR A 131 -45.36 -6.38 -22.63
C TYR A 131 -44.82 -7.44 -21.68
N LEU A 132 -44.21 -7.05 -20.56
CA LEU A 132 -43.68 -7.98 -19.56
C LEU A 132 -44.59 -8.12 -18.34
N GLY A 133 -45.52 -7.20 -18.12
CA GLY A 133 -46.58 -7.31 -17.09
C GLY A 133 -46.17 -6.86 -15.69
N THR A 134 -44.96 -6.34 -15.52
CA THR A 134 -44.44 -5.83 -14.24
C THR A 134 -44.44 -4.30 -14.21
N LYS A 135 -44.80 -3.72 -13.06
CA LYS A 135 -44.76 -2.31 -12.68
C LYS A 135 -43.50 -2.02 -11.86
N TYR A 136 -43.30 -0.76 -11.48
CA TYR A 136 -42.14 -0.32 -10.69
C TYR A 136 -42.53 0.36 -9.39
N ALA A 137 -41.74 0.11 -8.36
CA ALA A 137 -41.74 0.87 -7.11
C ALA A 137 -40.35 1.49 -6.92
N VAL A 138 -40.32 2.73 -6.43
CA VAL A 138 -39.11 3.49 -6.14
C VAL A 138 -39.00 3.65 -4.63
N TYR A 139 -37.82 3.37 -4.11
CA TYR A 139 -37.51 3.34 -2.70
C TYR A 139 -36.36 4.30 -2.40
N SER A 140 -36.42 5.01 -1.26
CA SER A 140 -35.36 5.91 -0.81
C SER A 140 -35.15 5.85 0.70
N ASN A 141 -33.90 5.96 1.13
CA ASN A 141 -33.52 6.21 2.52
C ASN A 141 -33.10 7.68 2.76
N GLY A 142 -33.33 8.57 1.78
CA GLY A 142 -32.95 9.99 1.81
C GLY A 142 -31.60 10.31 1.15
N SER A 143 -30.66 9.36 1.12
CA SER A 143 -29.33 9.54 0.51
C SER A 143 -29.15 8.74 -0.76
N VAL A 144 -29.77 7.55 -0.82
CA VAL A 144 -29.72 6.62 -1.94
C VAL A 144 -31.15 6.32 -2.37
N THR A 145 -31.35 6.13 -3.67
CA THR A 145 -32.63 5.72 -4.26
C THR A 145 -32.41 4.49 -5.13
N TYR A 146 -33.31 3.51 -5.04
CA TYR A 146 -33.37 2.41 -6.00
C TYR A 146 -34.81 2.19 -6.47
N TYR A 147 -34.96 1.55 -7.62
CA TYR A 147 -36.22 1.05 -8.14
C TYR A 147 -36.18 -0.46 -8.25
N THR A 148 -37.35 -1.09 -8.25
CA THR A 148 -37.49 -2.52 -8.49
C THR A 148 -38.82 -2.82 -9.15
N ASN A 149 -38.86 -3.89 -9.95
CA ASN A 149 -40.07 -4.34 -10.62
C ASN A 149 -40.92 -5.28 -9.74
N TYR A 150 -42.24 -5.27 -9.97
CA TYR A 150 -43.20 -6.16 -9.32
C TYR A 150 -44.42 -6.38 -10.22
N GLY A 151 -45.17 -7.46 -10.07
CA GLY A 151 -46.39 -7.74 -10.85
C GLY A 151 -46.49 -9.19 -11.30
N TYR A 152 -47.34 -9.46 -12.28
CA TYR A 152 -47.46 -10.78 -12.91
C TYR A 152 -46.65 -10.77 -14.22
N PRO A 153 -45.51 -11.48 -14.29
CA PRO A 153 -44.81 -11.66 -15.55
C PRO A 153 -45.74 -12.23 -16.61
N LYS A 154 -45.73 -11.67 -17.82
CA LYS A 154 -46.50 -12.19 -18.98
C LYS A 154 -45.76 -13.28 -19.75
N ILE A 155 -44.52 -13.56 -19.36
CA ILE A 155 -43.64 -14.56 -19.96
C ILE A 155 -43.28 -15.61 -18.91
N ASN A 156 -43.03 -16.84 -19.36
CA ASN A 156 -42.60 -17.94 -18.50
C ASN A 156 -41.08 -17.86 -18.22
N ALA A 157 -40.65 -16.79 -17.57
CA ALA A 157 -39.26 -16.57 -17.18
C ALA A 157 -39.18 -15.65 -15.97
N TYR A 158 -38.07 -15.73 -15.23
CA TYR A 158 -37.84 -14.82 -14.11
C TYR A 158 -37.41 -13.45 -14.64
N VAL A 159 -38.30 -12.46 -14.46
CA VAL A 159 -38.07 -11.08 -14.90
C VAL A 159 -37.56 -10.25 -13.71
N TYR A 160 -36.35 -9.72 -13.84
CA TYR A 160 -35.69 -8.87 -12.85
C TYR A 160 -35.39 -7.51 -13.48
N SER A 161 -35.82 -6.41 -12.86
CA SER A 161 -35.48 -5.06 -13.28
C SER A 161 -35.38 -4.16 -12.07
N SER A 162 -34.15 -3.91 -11.66
CA SER A 162 -33.82 -3.14 -10.47
C SER A 162 -32.41 -2.59 -10.60
N ASN A 163 -32.15 -1.44 -9.98
CA ASN A 163 -30.78 -0.90 -9.82
C ASN A 163 -30.22 -1.16 -8.41
N ILE A 164 -30.86 -2.02 -7.63
CA ILE A 164 -30.45 -2.36 -6.24
C ILE A 164 -29.05 -2.98 -6.18
N SER A 165 -28.63 -3.72 -7.22
CA SER A 165 -27.29 -4.30 -7.31
C SER A 165 -26.18 -3.24 -7.20
N ALA A 166 -26.46 -1.99 -7.59
CA ALA A 166 -25.48 -0.92 -7.49
C ALA A 166 -25.15 -0.52 -6.05
N ILE A 167 -26.04 -0.84 -5.10
CA ILE A 167 -25.80 -0.66 -3.67
C ILE A 167 -24.83 -1.72 -3.16
N PHE A 168 -24.97 -2.96 -3.62
CA PHE A 168 -24.14 -4.09 -3.15
C PHE A 168 -22.75 -4.12 -3.81
N PHE A 169 -22.62 -3.60 -5.02
CA PHE A 169 -21.35 -3.48 -5.75
C PHE A 169 -20.77 -2.06 -5.71
N ALA A 170 -21.21 -1.25 -4.75
CA ALA A 170 -20.50 -0.02 -4.42
C ALA A 170 -19.15 -0.40 -3.79
N HIS A 171 -18.05 0.13 -4.33
CA HIS A 171 -16.73 -0.18 -3.81
C HIS A 171 -16.47 0.60 -2.51
N PRO A 172 -16.02 -0.06 -1.43
CA PRO A 172 -15.53 0.63 -0.25
C PRO A 172 -14.19 1.29 -0.58
N SER A 173 -14.00 2.57 -0.23
CA SER A 173 -12.73 3.25 -0.49
C SER A 173 -11.58 2.61 0.30
N THR A 174 -10.80 1.75 -0.35
CA THR A 174 -9.57 1.14 0.19
C THR A 174 -8.38 2.10 0.14
N LEU A 175 -8.49 3.16 -0.67
CA LEU A 175 -7.47 4.19 -0.82
C LEU A 175 -7.37 5.06 0.43
N ILE A 176 -6.18 5.07 1.02
CA ILE A 176 -5.84 6.05 2.05
C ILE A 176 -5.70 7.41 1.38
N THR A 177 -6.60 8.32 1.73
CA THR A 177 -6.46 9.71 1.31
C THR A 177 -5.62 10.48 2.34
N GLU A 178 -4.94 11.52 1.89
CA GLU A 178 -4.27 12.47 2.79
C GLU A 178 -5.26 13.04 3.83
N SER A 179 -6.54 13.18 3.47
CA SER A 179 -7.61 13.55 4.42
C SER A 179 -7.88 12.49 5.48
N THR A 180 -7.84 11.21 5.13
CA THR A 180 -7.97 10.09 6.07
C THR A 180 -6.83 10.15 7.09
N ILE A 181 -5.59 10.32 6.61
CA ILE A 181 -4.39 10.49 7.45
C ILE A 181 -4.49 11.71 8.37
N LYS A 182 -4.95 12.86 7.84
CA LYS A 182 -5.11 14.09 8.62
C LYS A 182 -6.17 13.99 9.73
N SER A 183 -7.17 13.13 9.57
CA SER A 183 -8.20 12.92 10.59
C SER A 183 -7.66 12.27 11.88
N PHE A 184 -6.47 11.66 11.81
CA PHE A 184 -5.76 11.04 12.94
C PHE A 184 -4.79 12.00 13.67
N GLN A 185 -4.83 13.32 13.41
CA GLN A 185 -3.91 14.29 14.02
C GLN A 185 -4.20 14.51 15.52
N GLN A 186 -3.50 13.79 16.40
CA GLN A 186 -3.35 14.13 17.82
C GLN A 186 -1.90 13.93 18.31
N GLU A 187 -1.52 14.60 19.41
CA GLU A 187 -0.21 14.48 20.06
C GLU A 187 -0.07 13.12 20.76
N ILE A 188 0.15 12.06 19.98
CA ILE A 188 0.28 10.67 20.46
C ILE A 188 1.73 10.21 20.29
N ASN A 189 2.24 9.34 21.15
CA ASN A 189 3.56 8.71 20.96
C ASN A 189 3.47 7.45 20.07
N GLN A 190 2.89 7.63 18.88
CA GLN A 190 2.65 6.59 17.86
C GLN A 190 3.47 6.85 16.59
N THR A 191 3.72 5.80 15.82
CA THR A 191 4.27 5.90 14.46
C THR A 191 3.48 5.02 13.51
N PHE A 192 3.46 5.40 12.25
CA PHE A 192 2.74 4.72 11.18
C PHE A 192 3.75 4.37 10.07
N PRO A 193 4.57 3.33 10.23
CA PRO A 193 5.50 2.95 9.18
C PRO A 193 4.74 2.70 7.85
N LEU A 194 5.21 3.27 6.74
CA LEU A 194 4.60 3.14 5.41
C LEU A 194 5.65 2.62 4.42
N GLU A 195 5.40 1.46 3.84
CA GLU A 195 6.31 0.82 2.90
C GLU A 195 5.57 0.20 1.72
N GLY A 196 6.21 0.23 0.54
CA GLY A 196 5.71 -0.47 -0.63
C GLY A 196 6.83 -0.91 -1.57
N TYR A 197 6.57 -1.92 -2.38
CA TYR A 197 7.46 -2.40 -3.43
C TYR A 197 6.70 -2.64 -4.75
N TRP A 198 7.41 -2.71 -5.88
CA TRP A 198 6.76 -3.05 -7.15
C TRP A 198 6.32 -4.52 -7.15
N PRO A 199 5.12 -4.86 -7.64
CA PRO A 199 4.60 -6.23 -7.61
C PRO A 199 5.42 -7.22 -8.45
N THR A 200 6.29 -6.75 -9.35
CA THR A 200 7.23 -7.60 -10.10
C THR A 200 8.13 -8.46 -9.21
N VAL A 201 8.42 -8.01 -7.98
CA VAL A 201 9.20 -8.81 -7.03
C VAL A 201 8.48 -10.08 -6.57
N LEU A 202 7.14 -10.08 -6.63
CA LEU A 202 6.30 -11.19 -6.21
C LEU A 202 6.41 -12.39 -7.16
N GLN A 203 6.83 -12.21 -8.42
CA GLN A 203 7.15 -13.33 -9.33
C GLN A 203 8.14 -14.32 -8.68
N LYS A 204 9.13 -13.79 -7.96
CA LYS A 204 10.11 -14.61 -7.24
C LYS A 204 9.51 -15.28 -6.00
N VAL A 205 8.59 -14.60 -5.30
CA VAL A 205 7.92 -15.08 -4.09
C VAL A 205 7.07 -16.30 -4.41
N TYR A 206 6.29 -16.24 -5.49
CA TYR A 206 5.42 -17.34 -5.92
C TYR A 206 6.12 -18.35 -6.83
N ASN A 207 7.44 -18.25 -6.98
CA ASN A 207 8.27 -19.14 -7.81
C ASN A 207 7.72 -19.30 -9.24
N VAL A 208 7.38 -18.17 -9.86
CA VAL A 208 6.89 -18.10 -11.24
C VAL A 208 8.00 -18.50 -12.21
N THR A 209 7.73 -19.50 -13.05
CA THR A 209 8.70 -20.08 -13.99
C THR A 209 8.35 -19.92 -15.46
N THR A 210 7.08 -19.65 -15.77
CA THR A 210 6.59 -19.23 -17.10
C THR A 210 5.87 -17.89 -16.97
N GLU A 211 5.60 -17.19 -18.08
CA GLU A 211 5.08 -15.81 -18.03
C GLU A 211 3.60 -15.72 -18.44
N GLY A 212 2.90 -16.86 -18.55
CA GLY A 212 1.47 -16.91 -18.91
C GLY A 212 1.19 -16.98 -20.41
N GLU A 213 2.13 -17.47 -21.23
CA GLU A 213 1.90 -17.62 -22.67
C GLU A 213 0.65 -18.46 -23.00
N ASN A 214 -0.13 -18.01 -23.99
CA ASN A 214 -1.34 -18.68 -24.49
C ASN A 214 -2.47 -18.87 -23.45
N THR A 215 -2.45 -18.14 -22.35
CA THR A 215 -3.56 -18.10 -21.40
C THR A 215 -4.23 -16.72 -21.42
N THR A 216 -5.45 -16.66 -20.91
CA THR A 216 -6.23 -15.44 -20.81
C THR A 216 -6.80 -15.29 -19.41
N ILE A 217 -6.35 -14.24 -18.72
CA ILE A 217 -6.86 -13.83 -17.42
C ILE A 217 -8.09 -12.93 -17.66
N GLY A 218 -9.19 -13.27 -17.01
CA GLY A 218 -10.37 -12.42 -16.86
C GLY A 218 -10.32 -11.66 -15.54
N ILE A 219 -10.72 -10.40 -15.56
CA ILE A 219 -10.94 -9.58 -14.36
C ILE A 219 -12.37 -9.03 -14.45
N LEU A 220 -13.14 -9.11 -13.37
CA LEU A 220 -14.50 -8.56 -13.30
C LEU A 220 -14.56 -7.39 -12.31
N ASP A 221 -14.79 -6.20 -12.86
CA ASP A 221 -14.94 -4.94 -12.12
C ASP A 221 -16.22 -4.19 -12.51
N PHE A 222 -16.56 -3.13 -11.76
CA PHE A 222 -17.74 -2.31 -12.01
C PHE A 222 -17.37 -0.84 -12.30
N TYR A 223 -18.31 -0.10 -12.89
CA TYR A 223 -18.21 1.34 -13.22
C TYR A 223 -17.13 1.75 -14.23
N GLY A 224 -16.00 1.05 -14.32
CA GLY A 224 -14.93 1.23 -15.32
C GLY A 224 -13.93 2.34 -15.01
N ASP A 225 -12.86 2.40 -15.79
CA ASP A 225 -11.81 3.43 -15.71
C ASP A 225 -11.52 3.97 -17.13
N PRO A 226 -11.66 5.30 -17.38
CA PRO A 226 -11.42 5.87 -18.70
C PRO A 226 -9.93 5.90 -19.09
N TYR A 227 -9.01 5.68 -18.16
CA TYR A 227 -7.57 5.84 -18.36
C TYR A 227 -6.78 4.52 -18.27
N ILE A 228 -7.42 3.38 -17.98
CA ILE A 228 -6.72 2.12 -17.67
C ILE A 228 -5.68 1.68 -18.70
N VAL A 229 -5.95 1.87 -19.99
CA VAL A 229 -4.98 1.53 -21.06
C VAL A 229 -3.71 2.39 -20.97
N GLN A 230 -3.84 3.66 -20.59
CA GLN A 230 -2.72 4.59 -20.44
C GLN A 230 -1.95 4.34 -19.15
N GLN A 231 -2.66 4.00 -18.06
CA GLN A 231 -2.06 3.61 -16.79
C GLN A 231 -1.23 2.34 -16.94
N LEU A 232 -1.79 1.29 -17.55
CA LEU A 232 -1.06 0.05 -17.81
C LEU A 232 0.20 0.29 -18.66
N ALA A 233 0.09 1.07 -19.75
CA ALA A 233 1.26 1.41 -20.56
C ALA A 233 2.32 2.23 -19.79
N TYR A 234 1.92 3.05 -18.82
CA TYR A 234 2.84 3.77 -17.94
C TYR A 234 3.46 2.82 -16.89
N PHE A 235 2.66 1.93 -16.31
CA PHE A 235 3.10 0.86 -15.40
C PHE A 235 4.17 -0.02 -16.07
N ASP A 236 3.93 -0.47 -17.31
CA ASP A 236 4.88 -1.28 -18.08
C ASP A 236 6.20 -0.53 -18.28
N LYS A 237 6.12 0.77 -18.61
CA LYS A 237 7.29 1.62 -18.81
C LYS A 237 8.13 1.79 -17.54
N ILE A 238 7.51 1.98 -16.38
CA ILE A 238 8.24 2.23 -15.12
C ILE A 238 8.74 0.95 -14.47
N THR A 239 8.05 -0.18 -14.67
CA THR A 239 8.46 -1.50 -14.15
C THR A 239 9.40 -2.24 -15.10
N GLY A 240 9.42 -1.89 -16.38
CA GLY A 240 10.19 -2.56 -17.42
C GLY A 240 9.52 -3.83 -17.97
N LEU A 241 8.24 -4.06 -17.66
CA LEU A 241 7.47 -5.17 -18.21
C LEU A 241 7.12 -4.92 -19.69
N PRO A 242 6.96 -5.98 -20.50
CA PRO A 242 6.40 -5.84 -21.84
C PRO A 242 4.89 -5.62 -21.75
N ASN A 243 4.32 -4.86 -22.68
CA ASN A 243 2.87 -4.79 -22.83
C ASN A 243 2.27 -6.22 -22.95
N PRO A 244 1.08 -6.49 -22.38
CA PRO A 244 0.42 -7.77 -22.55
C PRO A 244 0.17 -8.04 -24.05
N PRO A 245 0.20 -9.30 -24.51
CA PRO A 245 -0.03 -9.63 -25.92
C PRO A 245 -1.38 -9.14 -26.45
N ASN A 246 -2.39 -9.15 -25.59
CA ASN A 246 -3.68 -8.54 -25.82
C ASN A 246 -4.26 -8.02 -24.50
N PHE A 247 -4.68 -6.76 -24.48
CA PHE A 247 -5.48 -6.19 -23.39
C PHE A 247 -6.79 -5.67 -23.96
N SER A 248 -7.90 -6.20 -23.46
CA SER A 248 -9.23 -5.84 -23.94
C SER A 248 -10.15 -5.44 -22.78
N VAL A 249 -10.85 -4.33 -22.95
CA VAL A 249 -11.89 -3.87 -22.04
C VAL A 249 -13.25 -4.24 -22.64
N VAL A 250 -14.00 -5.10 -21.95
CA VAL A 250 -15.28 -5.66 -22.41
C VAL A 250 -16.42 -5.14 -21.54
N PRO A 251 -17.28 -4.23 -22.04
CA PRO A 251 -18.49 -3.85 -21.33
C PRO A 251 -19.44 -5.03 -21.16
N ILE A 252 -20.01 -5.16 -19.95
CA ILE A 252 -21.20 -5.97 -19.67
C ILE A 252 -22.34 -5.00 -19.38
N GLY A 253 -22.99 -4.58 -20.46
CA GLY A 253 -24.01 -3.54 -20.45
C GLY A 253 -23.46 -2.11 -20.55
N PRO A 254 -24.34 -1.10 -20.70
CA PRO A 254 -23.92 0.29 -20.82
C PRO A 254 -23.39 0.80 -19.48
N TYR A 255 -22.26 1.49 -19.46
CA TYR A 255 -21.68 2.05 -18.24
C TYR A 255 -21.05 3.42 -18.50
N ASN A 256 -20.76 4.19 -17.45
CA ASN A 256 -20.02 5.45 -17.55
C ASN A 256 -18.67 5.31 -16.82
N PRO A 257 -17.54 5.20 -17.54
CA PRO A 257 -16.22 5.01 -16.94
C PRO A 257 -15.83 6.11 -15.95
N ASN A 258 -16.30 7.34 -16.14
CA ASN A 258 -15.96 8.44 -15.21
C ASN A 258 -16.52 8.24 -13.80
N LEU A 259 -17.56 7.41 -13.65
CA LEU A 259 -18.09 7.10 -12.33
C LEU A 259 -17.09 6.27 -11.51
N GLY A 260 -16.26 5.43 -12.15
CA GLY A 260 -15.27 4.63 -11.42
C GLY A 260 -14.24 5.46 -10.67
N ILE A 261 -13.91 6.66 -11.17
CA ILE A 261 -13.03 7.61 -10.47
C ILE A 261 -13.69 8.11 -9.17
N VAL A 262 -14.98 8.44 -9.23
CA VAL A 262 -15.71 9.01 -8.07
C VAL A 262 -16.09 7.93 -7.06
N THR A 263 -16.35 6.70 -7.52
CA THR A 263 -16.74 5.57 -6.67
C THR A 263 -15.55 4.77 -6.12
N GLY A 264 -14.31 5.04 -6.56
CA GLY A 264 -13.10 4.33 -6.12
C GLY A 264 -12.68 3.15 -7.01
N TRP A 265 -13.62 2.56 -7.76
CA TRP A 265 -13.39 1.45 -8.70
C TRP A 265 -12.23 1.64 -9.70
N ALA A 266 -11.88 2.88 -10.09
CA ALA A 266 -10.72 3.09 -10.97
C ALA A 266 -9.38 2.68 -10.30
N GLY A 267 -9.26 2.86 -8.98
CA GLY A 267 -8.10 2.38 -8.23
C GLY A 267 -8.06 0.85 -8.15
N GLU A 268 -9.22 0.22 -7.94
CA GLU A 268 -9.38 -1.24 -7.95
C GLU A 268 -9.01 -1.85 -9.31
N ILE A 269 -9.53 -1.28 -10.40
CA ILE A 269 -9.22 -1.72 -11.77
C ILE A 269 -7.71 -1.62 -12.04
N SER A 270 -7.06 -0.55 -11.55
CA SER A 270 -5.61 -0.39 -11.69
C SER A 270 -4.86 -1.50 -10.93
N LEU A 271 -5.24 -1.75 -9.68
CA LEU A 271 -4.71 -2.82 -8.84
C LEU A 271 -4.84 -4.18 -9.55
N ASP A 272 -6.05 -4.55 -9.94
CA ASP A 272 -6.35 -5.86 -10.48
C ASP A 272 -5.60 -6.15 -11.79
N VAL A 273 -5.60 -5.18 -12.71
CA VAL A 273 -4.95 -5.32 -14.01
C VAL A 273 -3.44 -5.35 -13.85
N GLU A 274 -2.86 -4.43 -13.08
CA GLU A 274 -1.41 -4.27 -12.97
C GLU A 274 -0.76 -5.45 -12.22
N VAL A 275 -1.42 -5.98 -11.19
CA VAL A 275 -0.88 -7.12 -10.43
C VAL A 275 -0.98 -8.43 -11.21
N ALA A 276 -2.12 -8.70 -11.84
CA ALA A 276 -2.25 -9.86 -12.72
C ALA A 276 -1.20 -9.81 -13.85
N HIS A 277 -1.01 -8.63 -14.45
CA HIS A 277 0.00 -8.40 -15.49
C HIS A 277 1.43 -8.57 -14.97
N ALA A 278 1.74 -8.06 -13.76
CA ALA A 278 3.06 -8.19 -13.17
C ALA A 278 3.46 -9.64 -12.90
N ILE A 279 2.50 -10.51 -12.53
CA ILE A 279 2.78 -11.93 -12.31
C ILE A 279 2.88 -12.70 -13.63
N ALA A 280 1.97 -12.46 -14.59
CA ALA A 280 1.90 -13.16 -15.88
C ALA A 280 1.98 -12.18 -17.07
N PRO A 281 3.15 -11.60 -17.36
CA PRO A 281 3.28 -10.51 -18.33
C PRO A 281 2.99 -10.90 -19.78
N LYS A 282 2.94 -12.19 -20.10
CA LYS A 282 2.59 -12.72 -21.42
C LYS A 282 1.21 -13.37 -21.49
N ALA A 283 0.40 -13.29 -20.44
CA ALA A 283 -1.01 -13.64 -20.51
C ALA A 283 -1.79 -12.55 -21.25
N ASN A 284 -2.84 -12.95 -21.97
CA ASN A 284 -3.85 -12.00 -22.42
C ASN A 284 -4.67 -11.56 -21.21
N ILE A 285 -5.13 -10.30 -21.19
CA ILE A 285 -5.99 -9.78 -20.14
C ILE A 285 -7.32 -9.29 -20.73
N THR A 286 -8.43 -9.81 -20.20
CA THR A 286 -9.79 -9.36 -20.51
C THR A 286 -10.40 -8.75 -19.27
N LEU A 287 -10.49 -7.42 -19.26
CA LEU A 287 -11.14 -6.64 -18.21
C LEU A 287 -12.63 -6.51 -18.53
N TYR A 288 -13.47 -7.24 -17.82
CA TYR A 288 -14.92 -7.13 -17.89
C TYR A 288 -15.41 -5.99 -16.99
N ILE A 289 -16.01 -4.97 -17.59
CA ILE A 289 -16.62 -3.86 -16.85
C ILE A 289 -18.13 -4.03 -16.81
N ALA A 290 -18.63 -4.44 -15.66
CA ALA A 290 -20.05 -4.63 -15.43
C ALA A 290 -20.78 -3.33 -15.10
N ASN A 291 -21.96 -3.18 -15.69
CA ASN A 291 -22.93 -2.21 -15.21
C ASN A 291 -23.43 -2.66 -13.83
N PRO A 292 -23.31 -1.82 -12.79
CA PRO A 292 -23.69 -2.17 -11.42
C PRO A 292 -25.19 -2.42 -11.23
N ASN A 293 -26.04 -2.02 -12.18
CA ASN A 293 -27.48 -2.29 -12.20
C ASN A 293 -27.83 -3.67 -12.77
N ILE A 294 -26.84 -4.44 -13.23
CA ILE A 294 -27.05 -5.80 -13.74
C ILE A 294 -26.74 -6.77 -12.59
N PRO A 295 -27.62 -7.74 -12.31
CA PRO A 295 -27.41 -8.69 -11.23
C PRO A 295 -26.23 -9.62 -11.55
N LEU A 296 -25.44 -9.97 -10.53
CA LEU A 296 -24.29 -10.88 -10.62
C LEU A 296 -24.52 -12.16 -11.44
N PRO A 297 -25.61 -12.93 -11.27
CA PRO A 297 -25.82 -14.13 -12.09
C PRO A 297 -25.84 -13.85 -13.61
N ALA A 298 -26.35 -12.69 -14.04
CA ALA A 298 -26.35 -12.33 -15.46
C ALA A 298 -24.95 -11.92 -15.96
N ILE A 299 -24.14 -11.33 -15.09
CA ILE A 299 -22.74 -10.99 -15.37
C ILE A 299 -21.91 -12.27 -15.52
N ILE A 300 -22.03 -13.20 -14.57
CA ILE A 300 -21.32 -14.49 -14.62
C ILE A 300 -21.79 -15.30 -15.83
N ALA A 301 -23.09 -15.37 -16.10
CA ALA A 301 -23.62 -16.02 -17.31
C ALA A 301 -23.00 -15.42 -18.59
N TYR A 302 -22.86 -14.09 -18.67
CA TYR A 302 -22.24 -13.42 -19.82
C TYR A 302 -20.80 -13.85 -20.01
N ILE A 303 -19.99 -13.80 -18.95
CA ILE A 303 -18.57 -14.20 -18.99
C ILE A 303 -18.43 -15.68 -19.38
N THR A 304 -19.17 -16.56 -18.70
CA THR A 304 -19.20 -18.00 -19.00
C THR A 304 -19.57 -18.25 -20.46
N SER A 305 -20.62 -17.60 -20.99
CA SER A 305 -21.07 -17.80 -22.37
C SER A 305 -20.07 -17.40 -23.45
N GLN A 306 -19.12 -16.51 -23.13
CA GLN A 306 -18.06 -16.15 -24.06
C GLN A 306 -17.00 -17.24 -24.13
N ASN A 307 -16.75 -17.92 -23.01
CA ASN A 307 -15.72 -18.94 -22.86
C ASN A 307 -14.34 -18.49 -23.38
N LYS A 308 -13.97 -17.25 -23.06
CA LYS A 308 -12.75 -16.57 -23.56
C LYS A 308 -11.62 -16.46 -22.55
N VAL A 309 -11.87 -16.80 -21.29
CA VAL A 309 -10.90 -16.70 -20.21
C VAL A 309 -10.69 -18.07 -19.60
N ASP A 310 -9.50 -18.32 -19.09
CA ASP A 310 -9.13 -19.56 -18.42
C ASP A 310 -9.37 -19.41 -16.91
N THR A 311 -8.98 -18.27 -16.35
CA THR A 311 -9.22 -17.89 -14.95
C THR A 311 -9.93 -16.53 -14.89
N LEU A 312 -10.93 -16.38 -14.01
CA LEU A 312 -11.62 -15.12 -13.71
C LEU A 312 -11.35 -14.70 -12.26
N SER A 313 -10.77 -13.51 -12.09
CA SER A 313 -10.60 -12.85 -10.80
C SER A 313 -11.76 -11.89 -10.49
N GLN A 314 -12.18 -11.87 -9.22
CA GLN A 314 -13.21 -10.99 -8.68
C GLN A 314 -12.72 -10.37 -7.36
N SER A 315 -12.51 -9.06 -7.33
CA SER A 315 -12.00 -8.33 -6.15
C SER A 315 -13.14 -7.62 -5.40
N PHE A 316 -14.21 -8.36 -5.10
CA PHE A 316 -15.33 -7.86 -4.31
C PHE A 316 -15.99 -8.97 -3.51
N SER A 317 -16.72 -8.59 -2.45
CA SER A 317 -17.46 -9.50 -1.60
C SER A 317 -18.65 -8.81 -0.93
N ILE A 318 -19.78 -9.50 -0.83
CA ILE A 318 -20.95 -9.09 -0.05
C ILE A 318 -20.90 -9.85 1.27
N PRO A 319 -20.62 -9.19 2.41
CA PRO A 319 -20.61 -9.86 3.71
C PRO A 319 -21.93 -10.55 4.00
N GLU A 320 -21.87 -11.76 4.58
CA GLU A 320 -23.06 -12.56 4.86
C GLU A 320 -24.04 -11.84 5.81
N SER A 321 -23.53 -11.01 6.72
CA SER A 321 -24.33 -10.15 7.61
C SER A 321 -25.21 -9.14 6.87
N LEU A 322 -24.89 -8.77 5.63
CA LEU A 322 -25.76 -7.89 4.84
C LEU A 322 -26.98 -8.63 4.30
N PHE A 323 -26.92 -9.96 4.15
CA PHE A 323 -28.05 -10.74 3.68
C PHE A 323 -29.20 -10.71 4.70
N SER A 324 -28.89 -10.77 6.00
CA SER A 324 -29.89 -10.77 7.08
C SER A 324 -30.81 -9.54 7.07
N SER A 325 -30.26 -8.38 6.73
CA SER A 325 -30.90 -7.07 6.89
C SER A 325 -31.28 -6.40 5.58
N LEU A 326 -30.59 -6.73 4.48
CA LEU A 326 -30.83 -6.15 3.17
C LEU A 326 -31.45 -7.13 2.16
N PHE A 327 -31.38 -8.44 2.39
CA PHE A 327 -31.91 -9.41 1.42
C PHE A 327 -33.26 -9.95 1.86
N ASN A 328 -34.09 -10.28 0.88
CA ASN A 328 -35.32 -11.05 1.03
C ASN A 328 -35.20 -12.35 0.22
N GLY A 329 -36.21 -13.23 0.30
CA GLY A 329 -36.17 -14.54 -0.35
C GLY A 329 -35.77 -14.51 -1.84
N PRO A 330 -36.40 -13.69 -2.70
CA PRO A 330 -35.99 -13.58 -4.11
C PRO A 330 -34.57 -13.06 -4.32
N LEU A 331 -34.17 -12.00 -3.60
CA LEU A 331 -32.82 -11.47 -3.75
C LEU A 331 -31.78 -12.50 -3.34
N PHE A 332 -31.98 -13.15 -2.19
CA PHE A 332 -31.10 -14.20 -1.69
C PHE A 332 -30.99 -15.34 -2.72
N TYR A 333 -32.13 -15.85 -3.21
CA TYR A 333 -32.16 -16.92 -4.20
C TYR A 333 -31.45 -16.53 -5.51
N SER A 334 -31.72 -15.32 -6.03
CA SER A 334 -31.09 -14.85 -7.26
C SER A 334 -29.59 -14.57 -7.11
N CYS A 335 -29.15 -14.11 -5.93
CA CYS A 335 -27.76 -13.76 -5.69
C CYS A 335 -26.90 -15.01 -5.48
N ILE A 336 -27.41 -15.99 -4.72
CA ILE A 336 -26.67 -17.20 -4.33
C ILE A 336 -26.92 -18.33 -5.33
N ILE A 337 -28.13 -18.93 -5.30
CA ILE A 337 -28.45 -20.15 -6.06
C ILE A 337 -28.24 -19.97 -7.57
N LEU A 338 -28.79 -18.89 -8.15
CA LEU A 338 -28.63 -18.68 -9.60
C LEU A 338 -27.19 -18.37 -10.00
N SER A 339 -26.41 -17.70 -9.14
CA SER A 339 -25.00 -17.44 -9.43
C SER A 339 -24.19 -18.73 -9.38
N ASP A 340 -24.45 -19.60 -8.40
CA ASP A 340 -23.81 -20.92 -8.27
C ASP A 340 -24.10 -21.82 -9.47
N GLU A 341 -25.31 -21.79 -10.02
CA GLU A 341 -25.62 -22.48 -11.29
C GLU A 341 -24.71 -22.01 -12.45
N TYR A 342 -24.46 -20.70 -12.58
CA TYR A 342 -23.58 -20.18 -13.65
C TYR A 342 -22.09 -20.34 -13.35
N TYR A 343 -21.68 -20.36 -12.09
CA TYR A 343 -20.32 -20.74 -11.70
C TYR A 343 -20.05 -22.23 -11.96
N ALA A 344 -21.02 -23.10 -11.66
CA ALA A 344 -20.97 -24.51 -12.01
C ALA A 344 -20.86 -24.70 -13.54
N LEU A 345 -21.63 -23.91 -14.32
CA LEU A 345 -21.56 -23.92 -15.78
C LEU A 345 -20.17 -23.55 -16.31
N GLY A 346 -19.58 -22.46 -15.81
CA GLY A 346 -18.23 -22.07 -16.18
C GLY A 346 -17.17 -23.08 -15.75
N SER A 347 -17.33 -23.67 -14.56
CA SER A 347 -16.44 -24.73 -14.07
C SER A 347 -16.48 -25.98 -14.95
N ALA A 348 -17.67 -26.34 -15.47
CA ALA A 348 -17.83 -27.43 -16.42
C ALA A 348 -17.17 -27.16 -17.78
N GLU A 349 -17.02 -25.88 -18.17
CA GLU A 349 -16.24 -25.42 -19.34
C GLU A 349 -14.75 -25.18 -19.04
N GLY A 350 -14.33 -25.40 -17.79
CA GLY A 350 -12.95 -25.30 -17.35
C GLY A 350 -12.50 -23.90 -16.91
N ILE A 351 -13.43 -22.96 -16.71
CA ILE A 351 -13.09 -21.64 -16.14
C ILE A 351 -12.82 -21.80 -14.64
N THR A 352 -11.70 -21.27 -14.16
CA THR A 352 -11.42 -21.12 -12.74
C THR A 352 -11.97 -19.79 -12.22
N PHE A 353 -12.79 -19.81 -11.17
CA PHE A 353 -13.29 -18.60 -10.52
C PHE A 353 -12.56 -18.33 -9.21
N LEU A 354 -12.00 -17.14 -9.07
CA LEU A 354 -11.34 -16.64 -7.86
C LEU A 354 -12.11 -15.46 -7.29
N ALA A 355 -12.19 -15.36 -5.97
CA ALA A 355 -12.73 -14.17 -5.31
C ALA A 355 -11.95 -13.82 -4.04
N SER A 356 -11.75 -12.52 -3.80
CA SER A 356 -11.18 -11.97 -2.57
C SER A 356 -11.98 -12.40 -1.35
N SER A 357 -11.33 -12.86 -0.27
CA SER A 357 -12.03 -13.29 0.95
C SER A 357 -12.60 -12.15 1.78
N GLY A 358 -12.06 -10.93 1.63
CA GLY A 358 -12.45 -9.71 2.34
C GLY A 358 -11.30 -9.16 3.21
N ASP A 359 -11.50 -7.94 3.72
CA ASP A 359 -10.44 -7.10 4.29
C ASP A 359 -10.75 -6.60 5.71
N ALA A 360 -11.69 -7.23 6.40
CA ALA A 360 -12.17 -6.84 7.73
C ALA A 360 -11.81 -7.85 8.83
N GLY A 361 -10.85 -8.74 8.58
CA GLY A 361 -10.47 -9.78 9.53
C GLY A 361 -11.59 -10.79 9.78
N GLY A 362 -11.54 -11.47 10.93
CA GLY A 362 -12.52 -12.52 11.26
C GLY A 362 -13.83 -12.02 11.87
N SER A 363 -13.95 -10.74 12.23
CA SER A 363 -15.14 -10.19 12.92
C SER A 363 -15.51 -8.74 12.56
N GLY A 364 -14.91 -8.13 11.53
CA GLY A 364 -15.11 -6.69 11.24
C GLY A 364 -16.37 -6.34 10.43
N TYR A 365 -16.94 -7.29 9.67
CA TYR A 365 -18.18 -7.08 8.90
C TYR A 365 -19.45 -7.56 9.64
N SER A 366 -19.36 -7.98 10.90
CA SER A 366 -20.50 -8.44 11.69
C SER A 366 -20.32 -8.11 13.19
N ASN A 367 -21.36 -8.33 14.01
CA ASN A 367 -21.27 -8.27 15.47
C ASN A 367 -20.82 -9.64 15.98
N GLY A 368 -19.54 -9.95 15.79
CA GLY A 368 -19.00 -11.28 16.06
C GLY A 368 -18.44 -11.96 14.80
N PRO A 369 -17.90 -13.18 14.94
CA PRO A 369 -17.25 -13.84 13.80
C PRO A 369 -18.21 -14.37 12.72
N ILE A 370 -19.43 -14.80 13.10
CA ILE A 370 -20.44 -15.28 12.15
C ILE A 370 -21.06 -14.11 11.40
N GLY A 371 -21.15 -14.23 10.07
CA GLY A 371 -21.63 -13.18 9.17
C GLY A 371 -20.52 -12.33 8.52
N THR A 372 -19.25 -12.54 8.90
CA THR A 372 -18.13 -11.72 8.40
C THR A 372 -17.65 -12.10 7.01
N VAL A 373 -17.56 -13.40 6.70
CA VAL A 373 -17.20 -13.88 5.35
C VAL A 373 -18.28 -13.44 4.34
N GLY A 374 -18.01 -13.51 3.04
CA GLY A 374 -18.96 -12.99 2.04
C GLY A 374 -18.96 -13.66 0.67
N TYR A 375 -20.03 -13.41 -0.09
CA TYR A 375 -20.26 -13.97 -1.43
C TYR A 375 -19.70 -13.03 -2.52
N PRO A 376 -19.06 -13.53 -3.60
CA PRO A 376 -19.05 -14.90 -4.10
C PRO A 376 -17.93 -15.80 -3.55
N SER A 377 -17.05 -15.31 -2.67
CA SER A 377 -15.94 -16.14 -2.18
C SER A 377 -16.42 -17.35 -1.36
N THR A 378 -17.64 -17.31 -0.82
CA THR A 378 -18.28 -18.45 -0.15
C THR A 378 -18.93 -19.48 -1.09
N SER A 379 -19.11 -19.20 -2.39
CA SER A 379 -19.67 -20.19 -3.34
C SER A 379 -18.81 -21.47 -3.40
N PRO A 380 -19.38 -22.69 -3.42
CA PRO A 380 -18.62 -23.93 -3.54
C PRO A 380 -17.87 -24.05 -4.89
N PHE A 381 -18.23 -23.25 -5.89
CA PHE A 381 -17.61 -23.22 -7.23
C PHE A 381 -16.59 -22.09 -7.41
N VAL A 382 -16.29 -21.35 -6.34
CA VAL A 382 -15.30 -20.26 -6.33
C VAL A 382 -14.22 -20.58 -5.30
N THR A 383 -12.96 -20.32 -5.66
CA THR A 383 -11.85 -20.38 -4.72
C THR A 383 -11.70 -19.04 -4.02
N SER A 384 -11.86 -19.04 -2.70
CA SER A 384 -11.61 -17.87 -1.87
C SER A 384 -10.12 -17.66 -1.66
N VAL A 385 -9.66 -16.44 -1.95
CA VAL A 385 -8.27 -16.03 -1.81
C VAL A 385 -8.14 -14.99 -0.69
N GLY A 386 -7.50 -15.39 0.40
CA GLY A 386 -7.17 -14.51 1.52
C GLY A 386 -5.79 -13.86 1.41
N GLY A 387 -5.36 -13.26 2.52
CA GLY A 387 -4.21 -12.37 2.54
C GLY A 387 -3.00 -12.83 3.36
N THR A 388 -1.82 -12.63 2.80
CA THR A 388 -0.52 -12.70 3.49
C THR A 388 0.18 -11.34 3.50
N THR A 389 1.10 -11.19 4.45
CA THR A 389 2.12 -10.14 4.42
C THR A 389 3.42 -10.74 3.91
N VAL A 390 3.97 -10.19 2.82
CA VAL A 390 5.25 -10.62 2.28
C VAL A 390 6.35 -9.60 2.61
N TYR A 391 7.36 -10.04 3.35
CA TYR A 391 8.54 -9.23 3.66
C TYR A 391 9.69 -9.59 2.72
N VAL A 392 10.15 -8.63 1.94
CA VAL A 392 11.16 -8.84 0.90
C VAL A 392 12.50 -8.18 1.27
N GLN A 393 13.60 -8.86 0.95
CA GLN A 393 14.97 -8.35 1.06
C GLN A 393 15.48 -7.88 -0.31
N PHE A 394 16.22 -6.78 -0.34
CA PHE A 394 16.83 -6.25 -1.55
C PHE A 394 18.36 -6.23 -1.44
N PRO A 395 19.11 -6.46 -2.53
CA PRO A 395 18.65 -6.65 -3.91
C PRO A 395 18.39 -8.11 -4.30
N ASN A 396 18.52 -9.07 -3.39
CA ASN A 396 18.48 -10.49 -3.76
C ASN A 396 17.06 -11.04 -3.92
N GLY A 397 16.02 -10.40 -3.38
CA GLY A 397 14.62 -10.87 -3.43
C GLY A 397 14.35 -12.10 -2.54
N SER A 398 15.13 -12.33 -1.49
CA SER A 398 14.76 -13.30 -0.45
C SER A 398 13.52 -12.81 0.29
N TYR A 399 12.64 -13.71 0.71
CA TYR A 399 11.36 -13.33 1.30
C TYR A 399 10.99 -14.19 2.52
N TYR A 400 10.05 -13.68 3.31
CA TYR A 400 9.35 -14.43 4.34
C TYR A 400 7.88 -13.99 4.38
N GLN A 401 6.97 -14.92 4.62
CA GLN A 401 5.52 -14.66 4.58
C GLN A 401 4.89 -14.91 5.94
N THR A 402 3.98 -14.03 6.34
CA THR A 402 3.08 -14.23 7.48
C THR A 402 1.64 -13.98 7.05
N ALA A 403 0.68 -14.26 7.92
CA ALA A 403 -0.69 -13.89 7.61
C ALA A 403 -0.85 -12.36 7.62
N TRP A 404 -1.67 -11.84 6.72
CA TRP A 404 -2.11 -10.45 6.82
C TRP A 404 -3.03 -10.33 8.04
N SER A 405 -2.48 -9.75 9.11
CA SER A 405 -3.04 -9.81 10.46
C SER A 405 -3.68 -8.49 10.86
N ASN A 406 -4.58 -8.49 11.86
CA ASN A 406 -5.12 -7.24 12.40
C ASN A 406 -4.05 -6.35 13.06
N TYR A 407 -4.26 -5.03 13.05
CA TYR A 407 -3.55 -4.07 13.92
C TYR A 407 -3.83 -4.27 15.42
N GLY A 408 -5.04 -4.71 15.77
CA GLY A 408 -5.47 -4.89 17.15
C GLY A 408 -6.99 -4.97 17.24
N PHE A 409 -7.65 -3.94 16.72
CA PHE A 409 -9.02 -3.97 16.19
C PHE A 409 -9.24 -2.68 15.39
N VAL A 410 -9.95 -2.79 14.27
CA VAL A 410 -10.30 -1.67 13.40
C VAL A 410 -11.82 -1.56 13.29
N PRO A 411 -12.41 -0.37 13.47
CA PRO A 411 -13.84 -0.16 13.36
C PRO A 411 -14.49 -0.64 12.07
N ASN A 412 -15.79 -0.94 12.15
CA ASN A 412 -16.59 -1.24 10.98
C ASN A 412 -16.60 -0.05 9.99
N ASN A 413 -16.68 -0.35 8.69
CA ASN A 413 -16.54 0.59 7.58
C ASN A 413 -15.14 1.23 7.40
N VAL A 414 -14.11 0.73 8.11
CA VAL A 414 -12.71 1.13 7.91
C VAL A 414 -11.91 -0.08 7.43
N ASN A 415 -11.43 -0.05 6.18
CA ASN A 415 -10.87 -1.23 5.50
C ASN A 415 -9.37 -1.42 5.79
N TYR A 416 -9.03 -1.87 7.00
CA TYR A 416 -7.66 -2.18 7.49
C TYR A 416 -7.67 -3.39 8.44
N GLY A 417 -8.58 -4.34 8.22
CA GLY A 417 -8.90 -5.38 9.21
C GLY A 417 -8.10 -6.67 9.09
N GLY A 418 -7.06 -6.75 8.26
CA GLY A 418 -6.41 -8.02 7.96
C GLY A 418 -7.25 -8.94 7.06
N SER A 419 -6.68 -10.10 6.70
CA SER A 419 -7.33 -11.10 5.85
C SER A 419 -8.67 -11.53 6.45
N THR A 420 -9.78 -11.41 5.72
CA THR A 420 -11.06 -11.98 6.18
C THR A 420 -11.05 -13.49 6.06
N GLY A 421 -11.44 -14.16 7.14
CA GLY A 421 -11.60 -15.59 7.17
C GLY A 421 -12.55 -16.02 8.29
N GLY A 422 -13.08 -17.23 8.19
CA GLY A 422 -14.14 -17.70 9.05
C GLY A 422 -14.95 -18.83 8.45
N VAL A 423 -16.17 -18.99 8.95
CA VAL A 423 -17.07 -20.06 8.56
C VAL A 423 -18.37 -19.48 8.04
N SER A 424 -18.75 -19.87 6.83
CA SER A 424 -20.02 -19.47 6.25
C SER A 424 -21.21 -19.99 7.07
N ILE A 425 -22.24 -19.17 7.25
CA ILE A 425 -23.55 -19.59 7.78
C ILE A 425 -24.59 -19.72 6.65
N ILE A 426 -24.23 -19.34 5.43
CA ILE A 426 -25.04 -19.48 4.21
C ILE A 426 -24.73 -20.78 3.49
N GLU A 427 -23.48 -20.97 3.09
CA GLU A 427 -23.02 -22.08 2.27
C GLU A 427 -22.60 -23.27 3.14
N PRO A 428 -23.25 -24.45 2.99
CA PRO A 428 -22.84 -25.65 3.68
C PRO A 428 -21.41 -26.05 3.33
N LYS A 429 -20.77 -26.85 4.18
CA LYS A 429 -19.41 -27.34 3.90
C LYS A 429 -19.39 -28.19 2.62
N PRO A 430 -18.59 -27.82 1.60
CA PRO A 430 -18.50 -28.58 0.36
C PRO A 430 -17.68 -29.87 0.53
N TRP A 431 -17.87 -30.82 -0.37
CA TRP A 431 -17.29 -32.17 -0.28
C TRP A 431 -15.75 -32.18 -0.21
N TYR A 432 -15.09 -31.23 -0.87
CA TYR A 432 -13.62 -31.12 -0.86
C TYR A 432 -13.05 -30.56 0.45
N GLN A 433 -13.90 -30.11 1.39
CA GLN A 433 -13.51 -29.67 2.74
C GLN A 433 -13.95 -30.64 3.85
N TRP A 434 -14.58 -31.77 3.54
CA TRP A 434 -15.05 -32.71 4.57
C TRP A 434 -13.95 -33.24 5.50
N GLY A 435 -12.70 -33.30 5.03
CA GLY A 435 -11.53 -33.66 5.84
C GLY A 435 -11.11 -32.58 6.85
N LEU A 436 -11.63 -31.35 6.74
CA LEU A 436 -11.27 -30.22 7.59
C LEU A 436 -12.22 -30.09 8.80
N PRO A 437 -11.67 -29.92 10.01
CA PRO A 437 -12.48 -29.70 11.21
C PRO A 437 -13.11 -28.30 11.17
N THR A 438 -14.38 -28.22 11.58
CA THR A 438 -15.02 -26.93 11.91
C THR A 438 -14.76 -26.61 13.39
N PRO A 439 -14.49 -25.34 13.75
CA PRO A 439 -14.43 -24.92 15.14
C PRO A 439 -15.69 -25.30 15.93
N SER A 440 -15.53 -25.66 17.21
CA SER A 440 -16.66 -26.01 18.08
C SER A 440 -17.65 -24.85 18.18
N THR A 441 -18.96 -25.13 18.22
CA THR A 441 -20.07 -24.15 18.28
C THR A 441 -20.31 -23.30 17.02
N TYR A 442 -19.48 -23.44 15.98
CA TYR A 442 -19.69 -22.80 14.68
C TYR A 442 -20.54 -23.68 13.74
N PRO A 443 -21.20 -23.08 12.72
CA PRO A 443 -21.88 -23.85 11.68
C PRO A 443 -20.92 -24.75 10.91
N ASN A 444 -21.36 -25.92 10.44
CA ASN A 444 -20.65 -26.74 9.47
C ASN A 444 -20.81 -26.19 8.04
N GLY A 445 -20.43 -24.92 7.85
CA GLY A 445 -20.39 -24.26 6.56
C GLY A 445 -19.03 -24.32 5.88
N LYS A 446 -18.94 -23.73 4.69
CA LYS A 446 -17.67 -23.56 3.96
C LYS A 446 -16.68 -22.75 4.80
N LEU A 447 -15.45 -23.26 4.89
CA LEU A 447 -14.34 -22.63 5.60
C LEU A 447 -13.60 -21.69 4.63
N ILE A 448 -13.27 -20.47 5.11
CA ILE A 448 -12.71 -19.38 4.31
C ILE A 448 -11.44 -18.83 4.97
N PRO A 449 -10.38 -18.50 4.20
CA PRO A 449 -10.24 -18.71 2.75
C PRO A 449 -9.78 -20.15 2.41
N GLU A 450 -9.71 -20.49 1.13
CA GLU A 450 -9.08 -21.74 0.66
C GLU A 450 -7.55 -21.63 0.62
N ILE A 451 -7.03 -20.53 0.08
CA ILE A 451 -5.60 -20.18 -0.04
C ILE A 451 -5.40 -18.70 0.26
N SER A 452 -4.16 -18.22 0.24
CA SER A 452 -3.85 -16.80 0.32
C SER A 452 -2.69 -16.39 -0.56
N ALA A 453 -2.63 -15.10 -0.87
CA ALA A 453 -1.51 -14.43 -1.53
C ALA A 453 -1.28 -13.04 -0.89
N ASN A 454 -0.29 -12.29 -1.37
CA ASN A 454 0.07 -11.00 -0.80
C ASN A 454 -1.14 -10.05 -0.83
N ALA A 455 -1.38 -9.39 0.30
CA ALA A 455 -2.56 -8.55 0.51
C ALA A 455 -2.33 -7.46 1.54
N ASN A 456 -1.18 -7.39 2.21
CA ASN A 456 -0.98 -6.35 3.21
C ASN A 456 -0.88 -4.99 2.52
N VAL A 457 -1.51 -3.96 3.08
CA VAL A 457 -1.36 -2.57 2.59
C VAL A 457 0.02 -2.02 2.96
N TYR A 458 0.60 -2.47 4.07
CA TYR A 458 1.95 -2.10 4.52
C TYR A 458 2.69 -3.30 5.15
N PRO A 459 3.75 -3.83 4.51
CA PRO A 459 4.28 -3.41 3.23
C PRO A 459 3.33 -3.82 2.12
N GLY A 460 2.92 -2.84 1.30
CA GLY A 460 2.03 -3.06 0.17
C GLY A 460 2.75 -3.02 -1.16
N ILE A 461 1.98 -2.87 -2.22
CA ILE A 461 2.50 -2.78 -3.58
C ILE A 461 2.29 -1.39 -4.18
N TYR A 462 3.21 -0.98 -5.06
CA TYR A 462 3.02 0.20 -5.89
C TYR A 462 2.13 -0.11 -7.09
N ILE A 463 1.14 0.75 -7.32
CA ILE A 463 0.26 0.74 -8.50
C ILE A 463 0.19 2.13 -9.15
N VAL A 464 -0.31 2.22 -10.38
CA VAL A 464 -0.49 3.47 -11.13
C VAL A 464 -1.98 3.85 -11.19
N LEU A 465 -2.35 4.83 -10.38
CA LEU A 465 -3.70 5.39 -10.32
C LEU A 465 -3.96 6.39 -11.46
N PRO A 466 -5.24 6.79 -11.67
CA PRO A 466 -5.59 7.80 -12.66
C PRO A 466 -4.71 9.07 -12.55
N SER A 467 -4.38 9.66 -13.69
CA SER A 467 -3.35 10.73 -13.82
C SER A 467 -1.89 10.27 -13.63
N ASN A 468 -1.63 8.96 -13.74
CA ASN A 468 -0.29 8.36 -13.55
C ASN A 468 0.33 8.65 -12.19
N THR A 469 -0.50 8.71 -11.15
CA THR A 469 -0.03 8.88 -9.77
C THR A 469 0.31 7.53 -9.19
N THR A 470 1.49 7.36 -8.60
CA THR A 470 1.84 6.12 -7.90
C THR A 470 1.16 6.09 -6.53
N GLY A 471 0.39 5.04 -6.25
CA GLY A 471 -0.21 4.76 -4.95
C GLY A 471 0.40 3.51 -4.31
N ILE A 472 0.23 3.36 -2.99
CA ILE A 472 0.45 2.08 -2.29
C ILE A 472 -0.92 1.50 -1.97
N THR A 473 -1.10 0.21 -2.24
CA THR A 473 -2.32 -0.52 -1.93
C THR A 473 -2.01 -1.97 -1.57
N GLY A 474 -3.06 -2.69 -1.17
CA GLY A 474 -3.08 -4.13 -0.92
C GLY A 474 -4.54 -4.61 -0.87
N GLY A 475 -4.89 -5.37 0.16
CA GLY A 475 -6.17 -6.03 0.35
C GLY A 475 -6.20 -7.42 -0.28
N THR A 476 -7.18 -8.24 0.08
CA THR A 476 -7.45 -9.51 -0.63
C THR A 476 -7.90 -9.28 -2.08
N SER A 477 -8.27 -8.03 -2.39
CA SER A 477 -8.33 -7.46 -3.74
C SER A 477 -7.02 -7.59 -4.52
N GLU A 478 -5.84 -7.49 -3.90
CA GLU A 478 -4.57 -7.81 -4.56
C GLU A 478 -4.43 -9.32 -4.75
N ALA A 479 -4.76 -10.09 -3.72
CA ALA A 479 -4.49 -11.53 -3.67
C ALA A 479 -5.21 -12.32 -4.77
N SER A 480 -6.45 -11.96 -5.08
CA SER A 480 -7.28 -12.59 -6.12
C SER A 480 -6.67 -12.50 -7.54
N PRO A 481 -6.38 -11.32 -8.10
CA PRO A 481 -5.75 -11.16 -9.43
C PRO A 481 -4.29 -11.60 -9.45
N LEU A 482 -3.55 -11.46 -8.33
CA LEU A 482 -2.22 -12.06 -8.18
C LEU A 482 -2.29 -13.57 -8.39
N THR A 483 -3.23 -14.23 -7.70
CA THR A 483 -3.45 -15.67 -7.85
C THR A 483 -3.89 -16.02 -9.26
N ALA A 484 -4.71 -15.19 -9.92
CA ALA A 484 -5.05 -15.40 -11.33
C ALA A 484 -3.81 -15.38 -12.24
N GLY A 485 -2.87 -14.47 -11.99
CA GLY A 485 -1.56 -14.47 -12.65
C GLY A 485 -0.76 -15.74 -12.37
N VAL A 486 -0.72 -16.22 -11.12
CA VAL A 486 -0.05 -17.48 -10.76
C VAL A 486 -0.67 -18.68 -11.48
N LEU A 487 -2.01 -18.76 -11.56
CA LEU A 487 -2.69 -19.83 -12.27
C LEU A 487 -2.43 -19.75 -13.77
N ALA A 488 -2.41 -18.54 -14.35
CA ALA A 488 -2.08 -18.36 -15.76
C ALA A 488 -0.69 -18.89 -16.12
N THR A 489 0.29 -18.85 -15.21
CA THR A 489 1.62 -19.44 -15.44
C THR A 489 1.54 -20.97 -15.38
N ILE A 490 0.78 -21.52 -14.43
CA ILE A 490 0.55 -22.97 -14.32
C ILE A 490 -0.17 -23.52 -15.56
N GLU A 491 -1.20 -22.82 -16.03
CA GLU A 491 -1.98 -23.16 -17.23
C GLU A 491 -1.12 -23.06 -18.49
N SER A 492 -0.26 -22.03 -18.59
CA SER A 492 0.71 -21.89 -19.69
C SER A 492 1.66 -23.08 -19.74
N TYR A 493 2.25 -23.47 -18.60
CA TYR A 493 3.18 -24.58 -18.51
C TYR A 493 2.53 -25.92 -18.84
N THR A 494 1.31 -26.14 -18.35
CA THR A 494 0.62 -27.43 -18.48
C THR A 494 -0.18 -27.55 -19.77
N HIS A 495 -0.45 -26.45 -20.47
CA HIS A 495 -1.29 -26.34 -21.67
C HIS A 495 -2.74 -26.79 -21.45
N HIS A 496 -3.22 -26.74 -20.21
CA HIS A 496 -4.58 -27.12 -19.85
C HIS A 496 -5.13 -26.11 -18.85
N ARG A 497 -6.42 -25.81 -18.96
CA ARG A 497 -7.16 -25.12 -17.93
C ARG A 497 -7.26 -25.96 -16.67
N ILE A 498 -7.34 -25.30 -15.51
CA ILE A 498 -7.49 -25.99 -14.23
C ILE A 498 -8.97 -26.30 -13.93
N GLY A 499 -9.89 -25.41 -14.29
CA GLY A 499 -11.30 -25.51 -13.87
C GLY A 499 -11.50 -25.17 -12.40
N LEU A 500 -12.42 -25.83 -11.70
CA LEU A 500 -12.62 -25.60 -10.27
C LEU A 500 -11.36 -26.04 -9.49
N LEU A 501 -10.61 -25.06 -8.95
CA LEU A 501 -9.32 -25.29 -8.31
C LEU A 501 -9.42 -26.05 -6.96
N ASN A 502 -10.56 -25.95 -6.27
CA ASN A 502 -10.70 -26.43 -4.88
C ASN A 502 -10.37 -27.93 -4.68
N PRO A 503 -10.86 -28.89 -5.49
CA PRO A 503 -10.52 -30.31 -5.31
C PRO A 503 -9.04 -30.63 -5.52
N ILE A 504 -8.39 -30.07 -6.55
CA ILE A 504 -6.96 -30.30 -6.79
C ILE A 504 -6.11 -29.62 -5.72
N LEU A 505 -6.53 -28.45 -5.23
CA LEU A 505 -5.88 -27.75 -4.12
C LEU A 505 -5.88 -28.60 -2.84
N THR A 506 -7.03 -29.16 -2.46
CA THR A 506 -7.11 -30.09 -1.31
C THR A 506 -6.15 -31.27 -1.50
N TYR A 507 -6.13 -31.88 -2.69
CA TYR A 507 -5.22 -32.98 -3.00
C TYR A 507 -3.74 -32.57 -2.86
N MET A 508 -3.36 -31.38 -3.35
CA MET A 508 -2.00 -30.86 -3.22
C MET A 508 -1.64 -30.57 -1.77
N ALA A 509 -2.58 -30.04 -0.98
CA ALA A 509 -2.38 -29.79 0.44
C ALA A 509 -2.23 -31.08 1.25
N GLU A 510 -2.90 -32.17 0.87
CA GLU A 510 -2.76 -33.46 1.55
C GLU A 510 -1.44 -34.17 1.22
N ASN A 511 -0.95 -34.04 -0.03
CA ASN A 511 0.16 -34.86 -0.53
C ASN A 511 1.49 -34.10 -0.72
N TYR A 512 1.44 -32.78 -0.86
CA TYR A 512 2.59 -31.94 -1.25
C TYR A 512 2.69 -30.63 -0.45
N TYR A 513 2.16 -30.61 0.78
CA TYR A 513 2.29 -29.48 1.71
C TYR A 513 3.75 -29.16 2.05
N GLY A 514 4.09 -27.88 2.14
CA GLY A 514 5.47 -27.41 2.30
C GLY A 514 6.29 -27.43 1.00
N LYS A 515 5.68 -27.81 -0.13
CA LYS A 515 6.29 -27.75 -1.47
C LYS A 515 5.40 -26.99 -2.45
N VAL A 516 4.27 -27.58 -2.83
CA VAL A 516 3.30 -26.96 -3.74
C VAL A 516 2.53 -25.87 -3.02
N ILE A 517 2.23 -26.09 -1.74
CA ILE A 517 1.63 -25.09 -0.85
C ILE A 517 2.64 -24.71 0.22
N GLU A 518 3.00 -23.44 0.27
CA GLU A 518 3.88 -22.89 1.31
C GLU A 518 3.04 -22.50 2.54
N PRO A 519 3.32 -23.09 3.71
CA PRO A 519 2.52 -22.88 4.92
C PRO A 519 2.77 -21.51 5.53
N ILE A 520 1.68 -20.90 6.03
CA ILE A 520 1.75 -19.68 6.83
C ILE A 520 1.50 -20.02 8.31
N THR A 521 2.46 -19.70 9.17
CA THR A 521 2.48 -20.21 10.56
C THR A 521 2.44 -19.13 11.64
N PHE A 522 2.33 -17.86 11.25
CA PHE A 522 2.30 -16.74 12.18
C PHE A 522 1.36 -15.64 11.70
N GLY A 523 0.67 -15.00 12.64
CA GLY A 523 -0.32 -13.95 12.40
C GLY A 523 -1.72 -14.32 12.91
N TYR A 524 -2.64 -13.36 12.90
CA TYR A 524 -4.00 -13.51 13.44
C TYR A 524 -4.99 -12.54 12.79
N ASN A 525 -6.24 -12.98 12.60
CA ASN A 525 -7.37 -12.17 12.12
C ASN A 525 -8.60 -12.40 13.03
N ILE A 526 -8.75 -11.57 14.05
CA ILE A 526 -9.64 -11.74 15.22
C ILE A 526 -10.95 -12.47 14.86
N PRO A 527 -11.22 -13.67 15.40
CA PRO A 527 -10.52 -14.35 16.51
C PRO A 527 -9.50 -15.41 16.07
N TRP A 528 -9.22 -15.56 14.76
CA TRP A 528 -8.46 -16.70 14.26
C TRP A 528 -6.96 -16.47 14.25
N VAL A 529 -6.20 -17.56 14.30
CA VAL A 529 -4.74 -17.56 14.41
C VAL A 529 -4.15 -18.46 13.34
N ALA A 530 -3.10 -17.98 12.67
CA ALA A 530 -2.41 -18.75 11.65
C ALA A 530 -1.54 -19.82 12.32
N THR A 531 -1.68 -21.06 11.84
CA THR A 531 -0.95 -22.22 12.35
C THR A 531 -0.59 -23.13 11.18
N TYR A 532 0.35 -24.06 11.38
CA TYR A 532 0.72 -25.01 10.33
C TYR A 532 -0.48 -25.89 9.93
N GLY A 533 -0.74 -25.97 8.63
CA GLY A 533 -1.90 -26.64 8.07
C GLY A 533 -3.00 -25.65 7.72
N TYR A 534 -4.19 -26.17 7.40
CA TYR A 534 -5.35 -25.33 7.12
C TYR A 534 -5.74 -24.49 8.35
N ASN A 535 -5.95 -23.19 8.16
CA ASN A 535 -6.43 -22.28 9.21
C ASN A 535 -7.35 -21.18 8.63
N LEU A 536 -8.18 -20.58 9.49
CA LEU A 536 -9.18 -19.56 9.09
C LEU A 536 -8.59 -18.15 8.91
N VAL A 537 -7.26 -18.03 8.79
CA VAL A 537 -6.57 -16.79 8.42
C VAL A 537 -6.13 -16.84 6.96
N THR A 538 -5.50 -17.95 6.59
CA THR A 538 -4.76 -18.10 5.33
C THR A 538 -5.12 -19.34 4.51
N GLY A 539 -6.13 -20.10 4.95
CA GLY A 539 -6.51 -21.36 4.33
C GLY A 539 -5.35 -22.35 4.41
N TYR A 540 -5.02 -22.98 3.29
CA TYR A 540 -3.84 -23.83 3.19
C TYR A 540 -2.52 -23.06 3.10
N GLY A 541 -2.52 -21.74 2.90
CA GLY A 541 -1.31 -20.93 2.66
C GLY A 541 -1.19 -20.51 1.20
N THR A 542 0.04 -20.39 0.70
CA THR A 542 0.32 -19.77 -0.61
C THR A 542 0.74 -20.80 -1.67
N ILE A 543 0.36 -20.57 -2.93
CA ILE A 543 0.74 -21.47 -4.05
C ILE A 543 2.19 -21.20 -4.47
N ASN A 544 2.98 -22.27 -4.57
CA ASN A 544 4.28 -22.23 -5.24
C ASN A 544 4.13 -22.72 -6.68
N ALA A 545 4.11 -21.78 -7.64
CA ALA A 545 3.80 -22.04 -9.05
C ALA A 545 4.74 -23.09 -9.66
N GLY A 546 6.06 -22.90 -9.57
CA GLY A 546 7.03 -23.80 -10.18
C GLY A 546 7.05 -25.23 -9.61
N TYR A 547 6.59 -25.45 -8.37
CA TYR A 547 6.34 -26.81 -7.87
C TYR A 547 5.01 -27.36 -8.35
N PHE A 548 3.95 -26.53 -8.35
CA PHE A 548 2.64 -26.93 -8.85
C PHE A 548 2.72 -27.39 -10.31
N GLU A 549 3.36 -26.59 -11.18
CA GLU A 549 3.63 -26.85 -12.60
C GLU A 549 4.25 -28.22 -12.83
N LYS A 550 5.21 -28.61 -11.99
CA LYS A 550 5.93 -29.89 -12.13
C LYS A 550 5.15 -31.08 -11.61
N ILE A 551 4.33 -30.89 -10.58
CA ILE A 551 3.59 -32.00 -9.95
C ILE A 551 2.31 -32.30 -10.71
N LEU A 552 1.56 -31.29 -11.16
CA LEU A 552 0.24 -31.46 -11.78
C LEU A 552 0.21 -32.49 -12.92
N PRO A 553 1.15 -32.51 -13.89
CA PRO A 553 1.14 -33.48 -14.99
C PRO A 553 1.51 -34.91 -14.58
N THR A 554 2.06 -35.10 -13.38
CA THR A 554 2.56 -36.41 -12.90
C THR A 554 1.53 -37.19 -12.08
N LEU A 555 0.39 -36.57 -11.76
CA LEU A 555 -0.62 -37.18 -10.90
C LEU A 555 -1.26 -38.38 -11.61
N ASN A 556 -1.13 -39.56 -10.99
CA ASN A 556 -1.76 -40.80 -11.45
C ASN A 556 -2.80 -41.23 -10.43
N LEU A 557 -4.07 -41.02 -10.74
CA LEU A 557 -5.14 -41.02 -9.76
C LEU A 557 -6.09 -42.19 -9.96
N SER A 558 -6.58 -42.72 -8.83
CA SER A 558 -7.53 -43.83 -8.81
C SER A 558 -8.87 -43.40 -9.37
N LYS A 559 -9.42 -44.19 -10.30
CA LYS A 559 -10.73 -43.92 -10.91
C LYS A 559 -11.86 -44.18 -9.92
N GLU A 560 -12.79 -43.24 -9.81
CA GLU A 560 -14.01 -43.36 -9.02
C GLU A 560 -15.25 -43.73 -9.87
N LEU A 561 -16.35 -44.10 -9.20
CA LEU A 561 -17.66 -44.28 -9.83
C LEU A 561 -18.23 -42.93 -10.27
N ASN A 562 -18.94 -42.91 -11.40
CA ASN A 562 -19.72 -41.75 -11.81
C ASN A 562 -21.05 -41.77 -11.07
N VAL A 563 -21.40 -40.67 -10.42
CA VAL A 563 -22.64 -40.53 -9.65
C VAL A 563 -23.34 -39.23 -10.04
N ILE A 564 -24.42 -39.32 -10.81
CA ILE A 564 -25.28 -38.18 -11.15
C ILE A 564 -26.48 -38.21 -10.21
N VAL A 565 -26.76 -37.11 -9.52
CA VAL A 565 -27.79 -37.02 -8.47
C VAL A 565 -28.93 -36.12 -8.92
N SER A 566 -30.16 -36.61 -8.88
CA SER A 566 -31.36 -35.82 -9.13
C SER A 566 -32.27 -35.85 -7.91
N VAL A 567 -32.90 -34.72 -7.61
CA VAL A 567 -33.76 -34.54 -6.43
C VAL A 567 -35.16 -34.11 -6.84
N TYR A 568 -36.18 -34.68 -6.19
CA TYR A 568 -37.58 -34.39 -6.49
C TYR A 568 -38.40 -34.21 -5.22
N ASN A 569 -39.34 -33.27 -5.25
CA ASN A 569 -40.35 -33.12 -4.21
C ASN A 569 -41.58 -33.94 -4.58
N THR A 570 -41.88 -34.97 -3.77
CA THR A 570 -43.03 -35.86 -4.01
C THR A 570 -44.29 -35.44 -3.25
N SER A 571 -44.21 -34.39 -2.43
CA SER A 571 -45.34 -33.89 -1.64
C SER A 571 -46.28 -32.97 -2.44
N ILE A 572 -45.85 -32.47 -3.60
CA ILE A 572 -46.66 -31.66 -4.52
C ILE A 572 -46.63 -32.34 -5.89
N PRO A 573 -47.76 -32.79 -6.45
CA PRO A 573 -47.78 -33.36 -7.79
C PRO A 573 -47.55 -32.23 -8.81
N THR A 574 -46.59 -32.42 -9.73
CA THR A 574 -46.50 -31.76 -11.05
C THR A 574 -45.83 -30.38 -11.23
N VAL A 575 -45.00 -29.91 -10.30
CA VAL A 575 -44.11 -28.75 -10.60
C VAL A 575 -42.68 -29.10 -10.21
N SER A 576 -41.71 -28.85 -11.11
CA SER A 576 -40.28 -28.90 -10.75
C SER A 576 -40.07 -27.81 -9.70
N PRO A 577 -39.86 -28.14 -8.41
CA PRO A 577 -39.81 -27.11 -7.40
C PRO A 577 -38.42 -26.48 -7.37
N GLN A 578 -38.37 -25.15 -7.45
CA GLN A 578 -37.17 -24.36 -7.10
C GLN A 578 -36.88 -24.38 -5.57
N GLN A 579 -37.75 -24.98 -4.75
CA GLN A 579 -37.69 -24.87 -3.28
C GLN A 579 -38.42 -26.03 -2.56
N PHE A 580 -37.84 -26.47 -1.45
CA PHE A 580 -38.41 -27.43 -0.50
C PHE A 580 -38.87 -26.76 0.79
N TYR A 581 -39.52 -27.51 1.67
CA TYR A 581 -39.79 -27.08 3.04
C TYR A 581 -39.52 -28.23 4.01
N PRO A 582 -39.08 -27.95 5.25
CA PRO A 582 -38.93 -28.98 6.27
C PRO A 582 -40.21 -29.81 6.46
N GLY A 583 -40.05 -31.09 6.74
CA GLY A 583 -41.15 -32.05 6.84
C GLY A 583 -41.70 -32.56 5.50
N GLN A 584 -41.30 -31.99 4.35
CA GLN A 584 -41.67 -32.53 3.04
C GLN A 584 -40.86 -33.78 2.69
N ARG A 585 -41.42 -34.62 1.81
CA ARG A 585 -40.73 -35.82 1.30
C ARG A 585 -39.83 -35.45 0.14
N ILE A 586 -38.55 -35.77 0.29
CA ILE A 586 -37.54 -35.68 -0.77
C ILE A 586 -37.27 -37.07 -1.34
N LEU A 587 -37.37 -37.17 -2.67
CA LEU A 587 -36.98 -38.35 -3.43
C LEU A 587 -35.61 -38.05 -4.06
N VAL A 588 -34.64 -38.92 -3.81
CA VAL A 588 -33.31 -38.83 -4.38
C VAL A 588 -33.11 -40.02 -5.31
N THR A 589 -32.75 -39.72 -6.56
CA THR A 589 -32.34 -40.73 -7.53
C THR A 589 -30.90 -40.50 -7.92
N ALA A 590 -30.15 -41.58 -8.16
CA ALA A 590 -28.80 -41.51 -8.66
C ALA A 590 -28.59 -42.45 -9.84
N ASN A 591 -28.03 -41.92 -10.92
CA ASN A 591 -27.47 -42.72 -12.00
C ASN A 591 -26.01 -43.01 -11.67
N ILE A 592 -25.70 -44.28 -11.36
CA ILE A 592 -24.38 -44.71 -10.90
C ILE A 592 -23.77 -45.64 -11.93
N THR A 593 -22.61 -45.27 -12.49
CA THR A 593 -21.91 -46.07 -13.50
C THR A 593 -20.44 -46.26 -13.16
N TYR A 594 -19.86 -47.38 -13.61
CA TYR A 594 -18.42 -47.58 -13.60
C TYR A 594 -17.75 -46.61 -14.60
N PRO A 595 -16.42 -46.38 -14.52
CA PRO A 595 -15.70 -45.52 -15.46
C PRO A 595 -15.86 -45.87 -16.95
N ASN A 596 -16.28 -47.10 -17.28
CA ASN A 596 -16.57 -47.54 -18.64
C ASN A 596 -18.02 -47.25 -19.10
N GLY A 597 -18.83 -46.58 -18.27
CA GLY A 597 -20.22 -46.24 -18.52
C GLY A 597 -21.24 -47.35 -18.23
N SER A 598 -20.79 -48.54 -17.79
CA SER A 598 -21.72 -49.62 -17.45
C SER A 598 -22.43 -49.33 -16.11
N PRO A 599 -23.73 -49.67 -15.98
CA PRO A 599 -24.50 -49.37 -14.78
C PRO A 599 -24.04 -50.20 -13.58
N VAL A 600 -23.93 -49.56 -12.42
CA VAL A 600 -23.69 -50.23 -11.15
C VAL A 600 -25.03 -50.74 -10.62
N GLN A 601 -25.17 -52.07 -10.52
CA GLN A 601 -26.42 -52.72 -10.11
C GLN A 601 -26.37 -53.30 -8.69
N THR A 602 -25.17 -53.41 -8.13
CA THR A 602 -24.88 -53.93 -6.79
C THR A 602 -23.98 -52.95 -6.05
N GLY A 603 -24.04 -52.91 -4.72
CA GLY A 603 -23.23 -52.03 -3.90
C GLY A 603 -24.03 -51.43 -2.74
N GLU A 604 -23.36 -50.59 -1.96
CA GLU A 604 -23.98 -49.85 -0.86
C GLU A 604 -23.90 -48.35 -1.17
N PHE A 605 -25.07 -47.74 -1.42
CA PHE A 605 -25.18 -46.32 -1.71
C PHE A 605 -26.18 -45.65 -0.77
N LYS A 606 -25.83 -44.44 -0.33
CA LYS A 606 -26.63 -43.64 0.59
C LYS A 606 -26.79 -42.23 0.03
N ALA A 607 -27.95 -41.65 0.28
CA ALA A 607 -28.16 -40.22 0.13
C ALA A 607 -27.97 -39.54 1.49
N LEU A 608 -27.24 -38.43 1.49
CA LEU A 608 -26.96 -37.58 2.63
C LEU A 608 -27.43 -36.16 2.30
N ILE A 609 -28.24 -35.60 3.19
CA ILE A 609 -28.74 -34.24 3.09
C ILE A 609 -28.08 -33.44 4.20
N GLU A 610 -27.39 -32.36 3.81
CA GLU A 610 -26.69 -31.47 4.72
C GLU A 610 -27.08 -30.02 4.48
N ASN A 611 -26.99 -29.21 5.53
CA ASN A 611 -26.97 -27.75 5.42
C ASN A 611 -25.80 -27.21 6.26
N TYR A 612 -25.81 -25.92 6.57
CA TYR A 612 -24.85 -25.28 7.46
C TYR A 612 -24.78 -25.88 8.89
N LEU A 613 -25.70 -26.77 9.29
CA LEU A 613 -25.63 -27.53 10.55
C LEU A 613 -24.95 -28.90 10.39
N GLY A 614 -24.56 -29.27 9.17
CA GLY A 614 -23.96 -30.56 8.81
C GLY A 614 -25.03 -31.60 8.45
N ASN A 615 -24.73 -32.87 8.73
CA ASN A 615 -25.61 -34.00 8.40
C ASN A 615 -26.98 -33.87 9.10
N LEU A 616 -28.03 -33.70 8.30
CA LEU A 616 -29.41 -33.63 8.77
C LEU A 616 -30.11 -34.98 8.69
N THR A 617 -29.94 -35.70 7.58
CA THR A 617 -30.62 -36.96 7.31
C THR A 617 -29.79 -37.80 6.33
N THR A 618 -29.70 -39.09 6.59
CA THR A 618 -29.07 -40.07 5.70
C THR A 618 -30.02 -41.25 5.49
N PHE A 619 -30.18 -41.72 4.25
CA PHE A 619 -30.97 -42.93 3.95
C PHE A 619 -30.35 -43.75 2.83
N ASN A 620 -30.62 -45.06 2.85
CA ASN A 620 -30.11 -45.98 1.84
C ASN A 620 -30.84 -45.81 0.50
N LEU A 621 -30.10 -45.96 -0.59
CA LEU A 621 -30.66 -46.07 -1.93
C LEU A 621 -30.81 -47.54 -2.31
N THR A 622 -31.80 -47.84 -3.16
CA THR A 622 -32.05 -49.17 -3.71
C THR A 622 -32.04 -49.10 -5.24
N TYR A 623 -31.33 -50.03 -5.89
CA TYR A 623 -31.32 -50.10 -7.35
C TYR A 623 -32.69 -50.52 -7.89
N ASN A 624 -33.29 -49.69 -8.74
CA ASN A 624 -34.54 -49.99 -9.41
C ASN A 624 -34.25 -50.50 -10.83
N SER A 625 -34.53 -51.78 -11.09
CA SER A 625 -34.25 -52.43 -12.37
C SER A 625 -35.08 -51.89 -13.54
N LEU A 626 -36.23 -51.25 -13.29
CA LEU A 626 -37.08 -50.67 -14.33
C LEU A 626 -36.55 -49.31 -14.80
N THR A 627 -36.21 -48.43 -13.86
CA THR A 627 -35.68 -47.10 -14.17
C THR A 627 -34.17 -47.12 -14.42
N LYS A 628 -33.48 -48.18 -14.01
CA LYS A 628 -32.02 -48.32 -14.00
C LYS A 628 -31.32 -47.28 -13.11
N LEU A 629 -32.03 -46.77 -12.11
CA LEU A 629 -31.52 -45.76 -11.17
C LEU A 629 -31.52 -46.30 -9.74
N TRP A 630 -30.54 -45.87 -8.96
CA TRP A 630 -30.59 -46.00 -7.51
C TRP A 630 -31.59 -44.99 -6.96
N THR A 631 -32.55 -45.43 -6.15
CA THR A 631 -33.64 -44.58 -5.65
C THR A 631 -33.83 -44.76 -4.16
N GLY A 632 -34.05 -43.66 -3.46
CA GLY A 632 -34.45 -43.65 -2.06
C GLY A 632 -35.20 -42.37 -1.74
N SER A 633 -35.96 -42.37 -0.64
CA SER A 633 -36.68 -41.18 -0.22
C SER A 633 -36.61 -41.01 1.28
N GLY A 634 -36.59 -39.76 1.72
CA GLY A 634 -36.58 -39.36 3.11
C GLY A 634 -37.60 -38.27 3.39
N VAL A 635 -37.82 -37.98 4.67
CA VAL A 635 -38.53 -36.77 5.10
C VAL A 635 -37.48 -35.77 5.54
N LEU A 636 -37.55 -34.54 5.02
CA LEU A 636 -36.64 -33.47 5.43
C LEU A 636 -36.82 -33.19 6.92
N SER A 637 -35.72 -33.20 7.67
CA SER A 637 -35.67 -32.81 9.08
C SER A 637 -36.30 -31.45 9.30
N ASN A 638 -36.85 -31.19 10.49
CA ASN A 638 -37.32 -29.85 10.86
C ASN A 638 -36.20 -28.79 10.87
N LYS A 639 -34.93 -29.22 10.85
CA LYS A 639 -33.75 -28.34 10.74
C LYS A 639 -33.27 -28.13 9.29
N ALA A 640 -33.95 -28.71 8.31
CA ALA A 640 -33.57 -28.65 6.89
C ALA A 640 -34.08 -27.37 6.21
N SER A 641 -33.71 -26.21 6.75
CA SER A 641 -33.93 -24.92 6.12
C SER A 641 -32.61 -24.29 5.69
N GLY A 642 -32.67 -23.42 4.69
CA GLY A 642 -31.52 -22.80 4.04
C GLY A 642 -31.09 -23.56 2.77
N ILE A 643 -29.84 -23.36 2.38
CA ILE A 643 -29.21 -24.12 1.30
C ILE A 643 -28.99 -25.56 1.77
N LEU A 644 -29.39 -26.50 0.93
CA LEU A 644 -29.24 -27.93 1.15
C LEU A 644 -28.30 -28.50 0.09
N PHE A 645 -27.26 -29.18 0.55
CA PHE A 645 -26.43 -30.04 -0.28
C PHE A 645 -26.94 -31.48 -0.16
N VAL A 646 -27.24 -32.09 -1.32
CA VAL A 646 -27.69 -33.47 -1.42
C VAL A 646 -26.59 -34.28 -2.07
N TYR A 647 -25.95 -35.12 -1.27
CA TYR A 647 -24.90 -36.01 -1.70
C TYR A 647 -25.42 -37.42 -1.89
N VAL A 648 -24.93 -38.11 -2.91
CA VAL A 648 -25.03 -39.57 -3.00
C VAL A 648 -23.64 -40.14 -3.00
N TYR A 649 -23.34 -41.01 -2.04
CA TYR A 649 -22.02 -41.64 -1.93
C TYR A 649 -22.15 -43.12 -1.63
N GLY A 650 -21.14 -43.88 -2.02
CA GLY A 650 -21.13 -45.31 -1.80
C GLY A 650 -19.97 -46.00 -2.49
N SER A 651 -20.04 -47.34 -2.52
CA SER A 651 -19.03 -48.14 -3.18
C SER A 651 -19.59 -49.41 -3.81
N SER A 652 -18.92 -49.85 -4.87
CA SER A 652 -19.15 -51.11 -5.54
C SER A 652 -17.86 -51.62 -6.18
N ASP A 653 -17.58 -52.92 -6.05
CA ASP A 653 -16.38 -53.59 -6.58
C ASP A 653 -15.06 -52.87 -6.27
N GLY A 654 -14.93 -52.34 -5.05
CA GLY A 654 -13.72 -51.65 -4.59
C GLY A 654 -13.57 -50.20 -5.10
N LEU A 655 -14.47 -49.72 -5.95
CA LEU A 655 -14.54 -48.32 -6.36
C LEU A 655 -15.51 -47.55 -5.47
N ARG A 656 -15.14 -46.32 -5.11
CA ARG A 656 -16.00 -45.37 -4.41
C ARG A 656 -16.48 -44.31 -5.40
N GLY A 657 -17.59 -43.65 -5.09
CA GLY A 657 -17.99 -42.45 -5.81
C GLY A 657 -18.90 -41.58 -4.98
N ILE A 658 -18.91 -40.31 -5.34
CA ILE A 658 -19.75 -39.26 -4.76
C ILE A 658 -20.39 -38.45 -5.89
N GLY A 659 -21.64 -38.08 -5.71
CA GLY A 659 -22.36 -37.13 -6.55
C GLY A 659 -22.99 -36.04 -5.68
N TYR A 660 -23.24 -34.89 -6.28
CA TYR A 660 -23.64 -33.64 -5.61
C TYR A 660 -24.83 -32.98 -6.32
N TYR A 661 -25.72 -32.37 -5.54
CA TYR A 661 -26.80 -31.52 -6.02
C TYR A 661 -27.12 -30.44 -4.98
N GLU A 662 -27.40 -29.21 -5.43
CA GLU A 662 -27.76 -28.07 -4.59
C GLU A 662 -29.25 -27.71 -4.72
N THR A 663 -29.91 -27.40 -3.60
CA THR A 663 -31.27 -26.87 -3.59
C THR A 663 -31.54 -25.99 -2.36
N PHE A 664 -32.63 -25.21 -2.36
CA PHE A 664 -33.04 -24.41 -1.20
C PHE A 664 -34.27 -24.99 -0.48
N SER A 665 -34.38 -24.78 0.83
CA SER A 665 -35.51 -25.24 1.65
C SER A 665 -35.94 -24.22 2.73
N GLY A 666 -37.24 -24.11 3.01
CA GLY A 666 -37.79 -23.23 4.05
C GLY A 666 -38.00 -21.78 3.61
N TYR A 667 -38.59 -20.93 4.44
CA TYR A 667 -38.79 -19.50 4.16
C TYR A 667 -37.55 -18.69 4.56
N TYR A 668 -37.19 -17.66 3.79
CA TYR A 668 -36.13 -16.73 4.14
C TYR A 668 -36.64 -15.66 5.12
N ILE A 669 -35.85 -15.36 6.15
CA ILE A 669 -36.09 -14.28 7.12
C ILE A 669 -35.28 -13.05 6.72
N THR A 670 -35.98 -11.91 6.59
CA THR A 670 -35.38 -10.58 6.64
C THR A 670 -35.60 -9.98 8.02
N PHE A 671 -34.54 -9.50 8.66
CA PHE A 671 -34.59 -8.83 9.95
C PHE A 671 -34.80 -7.32 9.76
N ASN A 672 -35.89 -6.79 10.34
CA ASN A 672 -36.36 -5.43 10.11
C ASN A 672 -35.75 -4.40 11.07
N TYR A 673 -35.49 -4.78 12.33
CA TYR A 673 -34.87 -3.95 13.37
C TYR A 673 -34.28 -4.84 14.46
N THR A 674 -33.30 -4.30 15.19
CA THR A 674 -32.31 -5.08 15.97
C THR A 674 -31.48 -5.98 15.07
N THR A 675 -30.64 -5.33 14.25
CA THR A 675 -29.79 -6.00 13.26
C THR A 675 -28.32 -5.72 13.51
N THR A 676 -27.48 -6.29 12.65
CA THR A 676 -26.04 -6.01 12.63
C THR A 676 -25.78 -4.50 12.69
N PHE A 677 -24.82 -4.12 13.54
CA PHE A 677 -24.41 -2.75 13.87
C PHE A 677 -25.46 -1.83 14.51
N THR A 678 -26.64 -2.35 14.89
CA THR A 678 -27.67 -1.57 15.61
C THR A 678 -27.71 -1.96 17.09
N PRO A 679 -27.18 -1.15 18.02
CA PRO A 679 -27.25 -1.48 19.45
C PRO A 679 -28.63 -1.25 20.04
N VAL A 680 -29.08 -2.21 20.85
CA VAL A 680 -30.30 -2.10 21.66
C VAL A 680 -29.99 -2.40 23.13
N TYR A 681 -30.86 -2.00 24.05
CA TYR A 681 -30.71 -2.32 25.47
C TYR A 681 -31.98 -2.97 25.97
N VAL A 682 -31.90 -4.30 26.14
CA VAL A 682 -33.07 -5.14 26.38
C VAL A 682 -33.63 -5.03 27.79
N GLU A 683 -32.82 -4.64 28.77
CA GLU A 683 -33.24 -4.49 30.18
C GLU A 683 -34.35 -3.44 30.37
N LEU A 684 -34.62 -2.59 29.37
CA LEU A 684 -35.75 -1.64 29.36
C LEU A 684 -37.09 -2.29 28.99
N GLY A 685 -37.09 -3.51 28.46
CA GLY A 685 -38.30 -4.25 28.10
C GLY A 685 -39.05 -3.73 26.87
N ASN A 686 -38.41 -2.89 26.05
CA ASN A 686 -38.98 -2.32 24.81
C ASN A 686 -38.06 -2.50 23.59
N ALA A 687 -37.10 -3.43 23.68
CA ALA A 687 -36.20 -3.75 22.58
C ALA A 687 -36.90 -4.76 21.67
N GLU A 688 -37.58 -4.25 20.64
CA GLU A 688 -38.30 -5.12 19.72
C GLU A 688 -37.35 -5.81 18.72
N LEU A 689 -37.73 -7.02 18.28
CA LEU A 689 -37.18 -7.75 17.15
C LEU A 689 -38.27 -7.91 16.10
N GLY A 690 -38.02 -7.42 14.89
CA GLY A 690 -38.96 -7.48 13.79
C GLY A 690 -38.44 -8.36 12.67
N ILE A 691 -39.29 -9.22 12.11
CA ILE A 691 -38.95 -10.11 11.01
C ILE A 691 -40.01 -10.11 9.91
N THR A 692 -39.56 -10.34 8.68
CA THR A 692 -40.42 -10.61 7.51
C THR A 692 -40.01 -11.94 6.89
N LEU A 693 -40.99 -12.80 6.61
CA LEU A 693 -40.81 -14.11 6.01
C LEU A 693 -41.22 -14.08 4.54
N SER A 694 -40.37 -14.63 3.68
CA SER A 694 -40.66 -14.75 2.26
C SER A 694 -40.06 -16.02 1.66
N ASN A 695 -40.74 -16.63 0.69
CA ASN A 695 -40.12 -17.67 -0.16
C ASN A 695 -39.32 -17.02 -1.31
N SER A 696 -38.74 -17.81 -2.22
CA SER A 696 -37.95 -17.28 -3.36
C SER A 696 -38.75 -16.40 -4.33
N TYR A 697 -40.08 -16.35 -4.20
CA TYR A 697 -40.99 -15.53 -5.00
C TYR A 697 -41.58 -14.35 -4.21
N PHE A 698 -41.04 -14.05 -3.03
CA PHE A 698 -41.53 -13.02 -2.09
C PHE A 698 -42.94 -13.28 -1.56
N GLN A 699 -43.41 -14.53 -1.58
CA GLN A 699 -44.72 -14.86 -1.04
C GLN A 699 -44.62 -15.08 0.46
N ALA A 700 -45.58 -14.53 1.20
CA ALA A 700 -45.71 -14.76 2.63
C ALA A 700 -45.95 -16.26 2.92
N PRO A 701 -45.51 -16.75 4.08
CA PRO A 701 -45.68 -18.15 4.44
C PRO A 701 -47.16 -18.54 4.59
N ILE A 702 -47.51 -19.70 4.07
CA ILE A 702 -48.85 -20.28 4.19
C ILE A 702 -48.87 -21.23 5.39
N GLY A 703 -49.75 -20.96 6.36
CA GLY A 703 -49.97 -21.84 7.51
C GLY A 703 -48.89 -21.82 8.60
N VAL A 704 -47.89 -20.93 8.50
CA VAL A 704 -46.88 -20.73 9.56
C VAL A 704 -47.41 -19.71 10.56
N MET A 705 -47.72 -20.17 11.79
CA MET A 705 -48.22 -19.30 12.86
C MET A 705 -47.11 -18.72 13.73
N ASN A 706 -46.01 -19.46 13.92
CA ASN A 706 -44.86 -19.05 14.73
C ASN A 706 -43.55 -19.47 14.04
N ILE A 707 -42.48 -18.73 14.27
CA ILE A 707 -41.10 -19.10 13.93
C ILE A 707 -40.25 -19.18 15.19
N THR A 708 -39.36 -20.17 15.24
CA THR A 708 -38.40 -20.35 16.31
C THR A 708 -37.10 -19.64 15.97
N LEU A 709 -36.64 -18.75 16.84
CA LEU A 709 -35.33 -18.10 16.75
C LEU A 709 -34.51 -18.46 17.99
N ASN A 710 -33.28 -18.95 17.81
CA ASN A 710 -32.37 -19.23 18.90
C ASN A 710 -31.35 -18.10 19.03
N ILE A 711 -31.12 -17.64 20.26
CA ILE A 711 -30.14 -16.58 20.57
C ILE A 711 -28.93 -17.21 21.21
N TYR A 712 -27.76 -16.80 20.75
CA TYR A 712 -26.45 -17.21 21.24
C TYR A 712 -25.63 -15.99 21.64
N SER A 713 -24.84 -16.10 22.70
CA SER A 713 -23.84 -15.10 23.09
C SER A 713 -22.46 -15.53 22.61
N TYR A 714 -21.71 -14.61 22.02
CA TYR A 714 -20.33 -14.87 21.64
C TYR A 714 -19.37 -14.56 22.78
N ASN A 715 -18.41 -15.46 23.02
CA ASN A 715 -17.32 -15.24 23.96
C ASN A 715 -15.96 -15.37 23.25
N ILE A 716 -15.28 -14.24 23.08
CA ILE A 716 -13.96 -14.16 22.46
C ILE A 716 -12.88 -14.97 23.19
N THR A 717 -12.94 -15.06 24.52
CA THR A 717 -11.88 -15.73 25.31
C THR A 717 -11.85 -17.23 25.11
N THR A 718 -13.00 -17.83 24.80
CA THR A 718 -13.14 -19.25 24.44
C THR A 718 -13.33 -19.46 22.94
N ASN A 719 -13.42 -18.37 22.17
CA ASN A 719 -13.86 -18.34 20.77
C ASN A 719 -15.07 -19.25 20.50
N ALA A 720 -16.15 -19.07 21.25
CA ALA A 720 -17.31 -19.96 21.19
C ALA A 720 -18.64 -19.22 21.36
N TYR A 721 -19.66 -19.73 20.68
CA TYR A 721 -21.05 -19.32 20.84
C TYR A 721 -21.75 -20.20 21.89
N THR A 722 -22.38 -19.56 22.86
CA THR A 722 -23.17 -20.26 23.90
C THR A 722 -24.64 -19.95 23.71
N PHE A 723 -25.47 -20.99 23.69
CA PHE A 723 -26.92 -20.83 23.63
C PHE A 723 -27.43 -20.07 24.87
N VAL A 724 -28.26 -19.06 24.64
CA VAL A 724 -28.85 -18.21 25.69
C VAL A 724 -30.32 -18.59 25.88
N THR A 725 -31.13 -18.46 24.82
CA THR A 725 -32.57 -18.66 24.89
C THR A 725 -33.19 -18.88 23.51
N THR A 726 -34.46 -19.28 23.50
CA THR A 726 -35.26 -19.46 22.29
C THR A 726 -36.46 -18.51 22.31
N LEU A 727 -36.71 -17.85 21.19
CA LEU A 727 -37.89 -17.01 20.95
C LEU A 727 -38.87 -17.74 20.02
N SER A 728 -40.15 -17.66 20.35
CA SER A 728 -41.23 -18.08 19.46
C SER A 728 -41.93 -16.83 18.94
N VAL A 729 -41.56 -16.38 17.74
CA VAL A 729 -42.08 -15.16 17.12
C VAL A 729 -43.44 -15.44 16.46
N PRO A 730 -44.53 -14.80 16.89
CA PRO A 730 -45.82 -14.94 16.23
C PRO A 730 -45.80 -14.28 14.86
N ILE A 731 -46.32 -14.99 13.85
CA ILE A 731 -46.35 -14.55 12.46
C ILE A 731 -47.78 -14.23 12.04
N LYS A 732 -47.98 -13.02 11.51
CA LYS A 732 -49.22 -12.57 10.91
C LYS A 732 -48.95 -11.97 9.53
N ASN A 733 -49.52 -12.57 8.49
CA ASN A 733 -49.30 -12.19 7.09
C ASN A 733 -47.81 -12.12 6.70
N GLY A 734 -47.00 -13.05 7.23
CA GLY A 734 -45.57 -13.11 6.98
C GLY A 734 -44.72 -12.13 7.78
N VAL A 735 -45.30 -11.28 8.61
CA VAL A 735 -44.57 -10.36 9.49
C VAL A 735 -44.68 -10.84 10.93
N GLY A 736 -43.57 -10.78 11.66
CA GLY A 736 -43.50 -11.10 13.08
C GLY A 736 -42.79 -10.01 13.87
N VAL A 737 -43.27 -9.74 15.07
CA VAL A 737 -42.66 -8.81 16.02
C VAL A 737 -42.72 -9.44 17.40
N ILE A 738 -41.62 -9.35 18.15
CA ILE A 738 -41.54 -9.78 19.54
C ILE A 738 -40.58 -8.88 20.31
N ASP A 739 -40.82 -8.68 21.61
CA ASP A 739 -39.82 -8.06 22.48
C ASP A 739 -38.70 -9.05 22.80
N LEU A 740 -37.46 -8.57 22.75
CA LEU A 740 -36.31 -9.33 23.21
C LEU A 740 -36.37 -9.51 24.74
N PRO A 741 -36.00 -10.69 25.26
CA PRO A 741 -35.96 -10.92 26.70
C PRO A 741 -35.05 -9.92 27.43
N PRO A 742 -35.46 -9.40 28.61
CA PRO A 742 -34.68 -8.40 29.33
C PRO A 742 -33.40 -8.94 29.98
N ASP A 743 -33.21 -10.26 30.00
CA ASP A 743 -32.11 -10.97 30.64
C ASP A 743 -31.01 -11.44 29.67
N LEU A 744 -31.02 -11.00 28.40
CA LEU A 744 -29.93 -11.32 27.47
C LEU A 744 -28.60 -10.74 27.95
N SER A 745 -27.52 -11.47 27.70
CA SER A 745 -26.16 -11.03 28.03
C SER A 745 -25.81 -9.72 27.33
N ILE A 746 -25.03 -8.87 27.99
CA ILE A 746 -24.45 -7.66 27.41
C ILE A 746 -23.35 -8.02 26.41
N GLY A 747 -23.29 -7.32 25.28
CA GLY A 747 -22.32 -7.53 24.21
C GLY A 747 -22.96 -8.09 22.94
N ASP A 748 -22.14 -8.77 22.13
CA ASP A 748 -22.55 -9.29 20.83
C ASP A 748 -23.30 -10.61 20.94
N LEU A 749 -24.45 -10.66 20.27
CA LEU A 749 -25.40 -11.76 20.24
C LEU A 749 -25.66 -12.17 18.79
N LEU A 750 -25.89 -13.45 18.57
CA LEU A 750 -26.28 -14.03 17.29
C LEU A 750 -27.67 -14.65 17.41
N ILE A 751 -28.55 -14.30 16.49
CA ILE A 751 -29.87 -14.90 16.33
C ILE A 751 -29.83 -15.82 15.11
N ILE A 752 -30.34 -17.04 15.25
CA ILE A 752 -30.46 -18.00 14.15
C ILE A 752 -31.88 -18.55 14.10
N ALA A 753 -32.47 -18.57 12.92
CA ALA A 753 -33.76 -19.19 12.68
C ALA A 753 -33.66 -20.72 12.63
N GLU A 754 -34.64 -21.41 13.20
CA GLU A 754 -34.81 -22.86 13.06
C GLU A 754 -36.23 -23.21 12.63
N GLY A 755 -36.44 -24.45 12.20
CA GLY A 755 -37.75 -24.92 11.74
C GLY A 755 -37.95 -24.60 10.27
N ASN A 756 -39.16 -24.12 9.92
CA ASN A 756 -39.56 -23.83 8.53
C ASN A 756 -38.97 -22.54 7.95
N ALA A 757 -38.07 -21.86 8.67
CA ALA A 757 -37.43 -20.64 8.20
C ALA A 757 -35.92 -20.72 8.34
N TYR A 758 -35.23 -19.95 7.50
CA TYR A 758 -33.80 -19.79 7.46
C TYR A 758 -33.46 -18.30 7.46
N GLY A 759 -32.41 -17.97 8.21
CA GLY A 759 -31.91 -16.62 8.37
C GLY A 759 -31.17 -16.52 9.69
N PHE A 760 -30.26 -15.58 9.77
CA PHE A 760 -29.52 -15.27 10.98
C PHE A 760 -29.32 -13.76 11.03
N ASP A 761 -29.03 -13.20 12.19
CA ASP A 761 -28.53 -11.83 12.30
C ASP A 761 -27.69 -11.71 13.57
N ALA A 762 -26.69 -10.85 13.55
CA ALA A 762 -25.92 -10.52 14.74
C ALA A 762 -26.34 -9.13 15.24
N PHE A 763 -26.35 -8.89 16.54
CA PHE A 763 -26.69 -7.57 17.10
C PHE A 763 -25.97 -7.35 18.43
N THR A 764 -25.90 -6.10 18.89
CA THR A 764 -25.31 -5.77 20.19
C THR A 764 -26.39 -5.41 21.19
N ASN A 765 -26.34 -6.06 22.36
CA ASN A 765 -27.07 -5.64 23.54
C ASN A 765 -26.18 -4.76 24.43
N GLY A 766 -26.52 -3.48 24.57
CA GLY A 766 -25.78 -2.48 25.33
C GLY A 766 -25.09 -1.42 24.48
N VAL A 767 -24.20 -0.66 25.09
CA VAL A 767 -23.38 0.37 24.40
C VAL A 767 -22.47 -0.30 23.36
N TYR A 768 -22.58 0.17 22.12
CA TYR A 768 -21.76 -0.30 21.00
C TYR A 768 -20.38 0.36 21.01
N MET A 769 -19.34 -0.47 20.99
CA MET A 769 -17.94 -0.06 21.09
C MET A 769 -17.06 -0.57 19.94
N GLN A 770 -17.63 -1.25 18.94
CA GLN A 770 -16.93 -1.65 17.72
C GLN A 770 -16.51 -0.45 16.86
N THR A 771 -16.95 0.77 17.19
CA THR A 771 -16.47 2.03 16.61
C THR A 771 -15.14 2.52 17.21
N LEU A 772 -14.56 1.78 18.17
CA LEU A 772 -13.27 2.10 18.79
C LEU A 772 -12.13 1.32 18.12
N PHE A 773 -11.07 2.04 17.75
CA PHE A 773 -9.79 1.45 17.40
C PHE A 773 -9.10 0.87 18.63
N ILE A 774 -8.39 -0.24 18.43
CA ILE A 774 -7.43 -0.81 19.38
C ILE A 774 -6.10 -0.89 18.65
N LEU A 775 -5.17 0.01 18.95
CA LEU A 775 -3.94 0.19 18.19
C LEU A 775 -2.68 0.01 19.06
N PRO A 776 -1.62 -0.61 18.52
CA PRO A 776 -0.29 -0.56 19.13
C PRO A 776 0.32 0.85 19.05
N GLN A 777 1.48 1.02 19.67
CA GLN A 777 2.27 2.24 19.50
C GLN A 777 2.90 2.34 18.10
N VAL A 778 3.43 1.23 17.58
CA VAL A 778 3.86 1.15 16.18
C VAL A 778 2.67 0.59 15.42
N VAL A 779 1.94 1.45 14.73
CA VAL A 779 0.70 1.11 14.03
C VAL A 779 1.03 0.42 12.71
N VAL A 780 1.24 -0.90 12.79
CA VAL A 780 1.58 -1.80 11.69
C VAL A 780 1.02 -3.20 11.97
N GLU A 781 0.82 -3.99 10.91
CA GLU A 781 0.41 -5.38 10.96
C GLU A 781 1.63 -6.31 10.83
N PRO A 782 1.76 -7.35 11.68
CA PRO A 782 0.80 -7.80 12.67
C PRO A 782 0.77 -6.90 13.90
N GLY A 783 -0.43 -6.60 14.38
CA GLY A 783 -0.66 -5.79 15.56
C GLY A 783 0.11 -6.29 16.76
N SER A 784 1.13 -5.55 17.19
CA SER A 784 1.95 -5.98 18.32
C SER A 784 2.46 -4.87 19.22
N VAL A 785 2.59 -5.21 20.49
CA VAL A 785 3.11 -4.37 21.57
C VAL A 785 4.13 -5.13 22.40
N SER A 786 5.09 -4.41 22.97
CA SER A 786 6.08 -4.98 23.88
C SER A 786 5.82 -4.66 25.35
N PRO A 787 6.31 -5.50 26.28
CA PRO A 787 6.33 -5.16 27.70
C PRO A 787 6.95 -3.78 27.96
N GLY A 788 6.24 -2.91 28.67
CA GLY A 788 6.60 -1.50 28.89
C GLY A 788 5.99 -0.51 27.90
N GLN A 789 5.34 -0.99 26.83
CA GLN A 789 4.56 -0.16 25.89
C GLN A 789 3.08 -0.08 26.33
N HIS A 790 2.25 0.55 25.51
CA HIS A 790 0.81 0.63 25.72
C HIS A 790 0.03 0.36 24.43
N ILE A 791 -1.24 0.03 24.60
CA ILE A 791 -2.25 -0.04 23.56
C ILE A 791 -3.06 1.25 23.63
N THR A 792 -3.23 1.92 22.50
CA THR A 792 -4.11 3.08 22.37
C THR A 792 -5.52 2.58 22.07
N ILE A 793 -6.51 3.10 22.79
CA ILE A 793 -7.93 2.86 22.51
C ILE A 793 -8.56 4.20 22.20
N GLU A 794 -9.10 4.34 20.99
CA GLU A 794 -9.63 5.61 20.52
C GLU A 794 -10.86 5.47 19.62
N GLY A 795 -11.79 6.41 19.72
CA GLY A 795 -12.95 6.48 18.82
C GLY A 795 -14.21 6.98 19.52
N SER A 796 -15.35 6.80 18.87
CA SER A 796 -16.67 7.11 19.45
C SER A 796 -17.38 5.85 19.91
N ILE A 797 -18.46 6.00 20.66
CA ILE A 797 -19.40 4.90 20.98
C ILE A 797 -20.77 5.22 20.40
N ILE A 798 -21.62 4.21 20.26
CA ILE A 798 -23.03 4.40 19.91
C ILE A 798 -23.88 3.86 21.05
N PRO A 799 -24.57 4.73 21.83
CA PRO A 799 -25.54 4.28 22.81
C PRO A 799 -26.70 3.50 22.17
N PRO A 800 -27.38 2.63 22.93
CA PRO A 800 -28.53 1.89 22.42
C PRO A 800 -29.62 2.79 21.83
N VAL A 801 -30.13 2.43 20.65
CA VAL A 801 -31.06 3.28 19.89
C VAL A 801 -32.46 3.36 20.49
N ASN A 802 -32.82 2.41 21.37
CA ASN A 802 -34.10 2.37 22.08
C ASN A 802 -34.10 3.17 23.41
N LEU A 803 -33.05 3.94 23.69
CA LEU A 803 -33.01 4.88 24.81
C LEU A 803 -33.84 6.14 24.53
N PRO A 804 -34.46 6.76 25.55
CA PRO A 804 -35.03 8.09 25.42
C PRO A 804 -33.98 9.10 24.93
N SER A 805 -34.36 10.05 24.08
CA SER A 805 -33.41 10.97 23.43
C SER A 805 -32.50 11.73 24.40
N THR A 806 -33.01 12.12 25.57
CA THR A 806 -32.20 12.75 26.63
C THR A 806 -31.15 11.79 27.17
N THR A 807 -31.56 10.57 27.56
CA THR A 807 -30.66 9.54 28.08
C THR A 807 -29.67 9.05 27.03
N PHE A 808 -30.04 9.02 25.75
CA PHE A 808 -29.11 8.72 24.66
C PHE A 808 -27.94 9.71 24.63
N GLN A 809 -28.24 11.02 24.69
CA GLN A 809 -27.22 12.07 24.70
C GLN A 809 -26.38 12.04 25.98
N ASP A 810 -27.02 11.80 27.13
CA ASP A 810 -26.30 11.68 28.40
C ASP A 810 -25.40 10.44 28.42
N ALA A 811 -25.83 9.31 27.83
CA ALA A 811 -25.02 8.10 27.71
C ALA A 811 -23.85 8.31 26.74
N LEU A 812 -24.04 9.04 25.65
CA LEU A 812 -22.99 9.36 24.69
C LEU A 812 -21.82 10.13 25.35
N GLN A 813 -22.13 11.02 26.30
CA GLN A 813 -21.14 11.88 26.96
C GLN A 813 -20.70 11.37 28.35
N GLY A 814 -21.54 10.57 29.01
CA GLY A 814 -21.37 10.15 30.40
C GLY A 814 -20.92 8.70 30.58
N THR A 815 -20.79 7.92 29.51
CA THR A 815 -20.31 6.53 29.60
C THR A 815 -18.85 6.50 30.05
N ASN A 816 -18.54 5.66 31.04
CA ASN A 816 -17.18 5.30 31.40
C ASN A 816 -16.80 4.00 30.70
N ILE A 817 -15.63 3.98 30.06
CA ILE A 817 -15.07 2.81 29.41
C ILE A 817 -13.87 2.31 30.23
N THR A 818 -13.86 1.02 30.55
CA THR A 818 -12.73 0.32 31.14
C THR A 818 -12.21 -0.72 30.16
N ALA A 819 -10.92 -0.68 29.86
CA ALA A 819 -10.23 -1.64 29.03
C ALA A 819 -9.42 -2.61 29.90
N LYS A 820 -9.46 -3.91 29.56
CA LYS A 820 -8.71 -4.97 30.25
C LYS A 820 -7.88 -5.78 29.28
N LEU A 821 -6.60 -5.96 29.61
CA LEU A 821 -5.72 -6.89 28.92
C LEU A 821 -5.87 -8.27 29.56
N VAL A 822 -6.27 -9.28 28.78
CA VAL A 822 -6.58 -10.62 29.29
C VAL A 822 -5.76 -11.66 28.53
N SER A 823 -5.06 -12.52 29.26
CA SER A 823 -4.29 -13.62 28.67
C SER A 823 -5.19 -14.67 28.02
N SER A 824 -4.60 -15.55 27.21
CA SER A 824 -5.29 -16.71 26.62
C SER A 824 -5.95 -17.63 27.66
N ASN A 825 -5.49 -17.60 28.93
CA ASN A 825 -6.04 -18.39 30.03
C ASN A 825 -7.11 -17.63 30.84
N GLY A 826 -7.54 -16.46 30.38
CA GLY A 826 -8.58 -15.65 31.04
C GLY A 826 -8.09 -14.80 32.23
N VAL A 827 -6.79 -14.68 32.44
CA VAL A 827 -6.23 -13.87 33.54
C VAL A 827 -6.11 -12.41 33.12
N VAL A 828 -6.71 -11.50 33.89
CA VAL A 828 -6.54 -10.05 33.70
C VAL A 828 -5.12 -9.65 34.11
N ILE A 829 -4.35 -9.13 33.16
CA ILE A 829 -2.96 -8.72 33.34
C ILE A 829 -2.87 -7.25 33.75
N ASN A 830 -3.71 -6.41 33.15
CA ASN A 830 -3.80 -4.99 33.47
C ASN A 830 -5.17 -4.43 33.08
N GLU A 831 -5.52 -3.28 33.64
CA GLU A 831 -6.74 -2.54 33.32
C GLU A 831 -6.48 -1.03 33.28
N ALA A 832 -7.28 -0.31 32.48
CA ALA A 832 -7.21 1.14 32.36
C ALA A 832 -8.60 1.73 32.09
N ASN A 833 -8.83 2.95 32.55
CA ASN A 833 -10.01 3.73 32.16
C ASN A 833 -9.70 4.53 30.89
N ILE A 834 -10.66 4.57 29.96
CA ILE A 834 -10.58 5.29 28.70
C ILE A 834 -11.53 6.50 28.83
N PRO A 835 -11.00 7.69 29.17
CA PRO A 835 -11.83 8.87 29.36
C PRO A 835 -12.34 9.44 28.03
N LEU A 836 -13.46 10.16 28.10
CA LEU A 836 -13.95 11.01 27.01
C LEU A 836 -13.11 12.29 26.95
N SER A 837 -12.50 12.57 25.80
CA SER A 837 -11.76 13.80 25.56
C SER A 837 -12.69 15.01 25.40
N PRO A 838 -12.20 16.26 25.57
CA PRO A 838 -12.97 17.47 25.29
C PRO A 838 -13.52 17.57 23.86
N ASN A 839 -12.93 16.82 22.91
CA ASN A 839 -13.35 16.76 21.52
C ASN A 839 -14.49 15.75 21.27
N GLY A 840 -15.00 15.09 22.32
CA GLY A 840 -16.10 14.13 22.21
C GLY A 840 -15.68 12.73 21.74
N ILE A 841 -14.39 12.42 21.79
CA ILE A 841 -13.82 11.12 21.40
C ILE A 841 -13.26 10.42 22.64
N TYR A 842 -13.57 9.15 22.84
CA TYR A 842 -12.92 8.33 23.86
C TYR A 842 -11.48 8.10 23.49
N PHE A 843 -10.56 8.36 24.41
CA PHE A 843 -9.13 8.23 24.15
C PHE A 843 -8.38 7.85 25.43
N GLY A 844 -7.60 6.77 25.38
CA GLY A 844 -6.84 6.32 26.54
C GLY A 844 -5.82 5.22 26.23
N TYR A 845 -5.01 4.91 27.23
CA TYR A 845 -3.88 3.99 27.10
C TYR A 845 -4.02 2.80 28.05
N LEU A 846 -3.86 1.59 27.52
CA LEU A 846 -3.77 0.35 28.29
C LEU A 846 -2.31 -0.13 28.32
N TYR A 847 -1.65 0.03 29.46
CA TYR A 847 -0.23 -0.30 29.62
C TYR A 847 0.05 -1.81 29.64
N ILE A 848 1.20 -2.24 29.10
CA ILE A 848 1.67 -3.62 29.13
C ILE A 848 2.74 -3.77 30.21
N PRO A 849 2.49 -4.54 31.30
CA PRO A 849 3.49 -4.78 32.35
C PRO A 849 4.81 -5.36 31.80
N LYS A 850 5.95 -4.94 32.37
CA LYS A 850 7.31 -5.29 31.89
C LYS A 850 7.64 -6.79 31.85
N ASN A 851 6.90 -7.63 32.58
CA ASN A 851 7.12 -9.07 32.67
C ASN A 851 6.02 -9.88 31.95
N THR A 852 5.23 -9.23 31.08
CA THR A 852 4.17 -9.91 30.32
C THR A 852 4.79 -10.89 29.33
N PRO A 853 4.44 -12.19 29.37
CA PRO A 853 4.92 -13.18 28.40
C PRO A 853 4.51 -12.84 26.96
N SER A 854 5.27 -13.35 25.99
CA SER A 854 4.86 -13.25 24.60
C SER A 854 3.66 -14.16 24.29
N GLY A 855 2.75 -13.70 23.44
CA GLY A 855 1.55 -14.42 23.08
C GLY A 855 0.43 -13.49 22.63
N LEU A 856 -0.67 -14.07 22.16
CA LEU A 856 -1.87 -13.30 21.80
C LEU A 856 -2.71 -13.02 23.05
N TYR A 857 -3.13 -11.77 23.23
CA TYR A 857 -3.94 -11.31 24.35
C TYR A 857 -5.25 -10.72 23.85
N ASN A 858 -6.32 -10.91 24.61
CA ASN A 858 -7.59 -10.25 24.36
C ASN A 858 -7.59 -8.86 25.02
N VAL A 859 -8.12 -7.87 24.32
CA VAL A 859 -8.39 -6.53 24.85
C VAL A 859 -9.90 -6.41 25.02
N LEU A 860 -10.38 -6.47 26.25
CA LEU A 860 -11.81 -6.44 26.56
C LEU A 860 -12.23 -5.02 26.97
N LEU A 861 -13.26 -4.48 26.32
CA LEU A 861 -13.80 -3.16 26.60
C LEU A 861 -15.14 -3.30 27.32
N PHE A 862 -15.30 -2.56 28.42
CA PHE A 862 -16.52 -2.52 29.22
C PHE A 862 -17.01 -1.09 29.33
N ALA A 863 -18.23 -0.82 28.86
CA ALA A 863 -18.89 0.47 29.00
C ALA A 863 -19.89 0.43 30.16
N THR A 864 -19.95 1.50 30.96
CA THR A 864 -20.94 1.67 32.02
C THR A 864 -21.40 3.13 32.11
N TYR A 865 -22.71 3.33 32.15
CA TYR A 865 -23.34 4.63 32.37
C TYR A 865 -24.55 4.47 33.29
N TYR A 866 -24.57 5.21 34.41
CA TYR A 866 -25.72 5.23 35.31
C TYR A 866 -26.69 6.34 34.90
N SER A 867 -27.87 5.97 34.41
CA SER A 867 -28.94 6.92 34.06
C SER A 867 -29.78 7.25 35.29
N TYR A 868 -29.74 8.50 35.73
CA TYR A 868 -30.63 8.99 36.79
C TYR A 868 -32.09 9.01 36.34
N THR A 869 -32.36 9.26 35.05
CA THR A 869 -33.71 9.29 34.48
C THR A 869 -34.36 7.91 34.49
N LEU A 870 -33.59 6.87 34.15
CA LEU A 870 -34.08 5.50 34.10
C LEU A 870 -33.83 4.71 35.39
N ASN A 871 -33.07 5.28 36.33
CA ASN A 871 -32.61 4.63 37.55
C ASN A 871 -31.97 3.24 37.29
N THR A 872 -31.17 3.15 36.23
CA THR A 872 -30.51 1.90 35.82
C THR A 872 -29.10 2.15 35.29
N THR A 873 -28.27 1.11 35.29
CA THR A 873 -26.92 1.15 34.72
C THR A 873 -26.92 0.53 33.33
N ILE A 874 -26.81 1.37 32.31
CA ILE A 874 -26.63 0.96 30.92
C ILE A 874 -25.18 0.46 30.77
N ARG A 875 -25.03 -0.76 30.23
CA ARG A 875 -23.74 -1.44 30.09
C ARG A 875 -23.42 -1.68 28.61
N GLY A 876 -22.17 -1.96 28.29
CA GLY A 876 -21.73 -2.44 26.99
C GLY A 876 -20.49 -3.31 27.10
N PHE A 877 -20.26 -4.16 26.11
CA PHE A 877 -19.09 -5.03 26.04
C PHE A 877 -18.63 -5.15 24.60
N TYR A 878 -17.31 -5.12 24.40
CA TYR A 878 -16.68 -5.39 23.11
C TYR A 878 -15.27 -5.95 23.31
N TYR A 879 -14.61 -6.37 22.23
CA TYR A 879 -13.30 -7.01 22.28
C TYR A 879 -12.43 -6.72 21.05
N GLY A 880 -11.12 -6.82 21.26
CA GLY A 880 -10.12 -6.98 20.20
C GLY A 880 -9.02 -7.93 20.64
N GLN A 881 -7.96 -8.09 19.85
CA GLN A 881 -6.80 -8.90 20.23
C GLN A 881 -5.50 -8.25 19.80
N ILE A 882 -4.45 -8.42 20.58
CA ILE A 882 -3.13 -7.91 20.23
C ILE A 882 -2.02 -8.89 20.59
N TYR A 883 -0.99 -8.97 19.76
CA TYR A 883 0.15 -9.82 20.03
C TYR A 883 1.14 -9.10 20.96
N VAL A 884 1.51 -9.73 22.06
CA VAL A 884 2.59 -9.24 22.94
C VAL A 884 3.88 -9.94 22.58
N SER A 885 4.97 -9.19 22.40
CA SER A 885 6.28 -9.76 22.04
C SER A 885 7.45 -8.92 22.59
N ASN A 886 8.67 -9.45 22.49
CA ASN A 886 9.86 -8.67 22.84
C ASN A 886 10.06 -7.47 21.91
N GLN A 887 10.60 -6.40 22.48
CA GLN A 887 10.92 -5.18 21.74
C GLN A 887 12.17 -5.37 20.88
N ALA A 888 12.10 -4.94 19.63
CA ALA A 888 13.27 -4.86 18.74
C ALA A 888 14.18 -3.69 19.15
N THR A 889 15.49 -3.94 19.18
CA THR A 889 16.52 -2.93 19.44
C THR A 889 17.17 -2.46 18.15
N ILE A 890 17.36 -1.15 18.01
CA ILE A 890 17.90 -0.51 16.80
C ILE A 890 19.23 0.18 17.12
N SER A 891 20.22 -0.01 16.26
CA SER A 891 21.46 0.78 16.24
C SER A 891 21.62 1.45 14.88
N VAL A 892 21.55 2.78 14.86
CA VAL A 892 21.60 3.60 13.63
C VAL A 892 23.03 4.03 13.32
N LYS A 893 23.42 3.94 12.05
CA LYS A 893 24.65 4.46 11.48
C LYS A 893 24.32 5.36 10.30
N SER A 894 24.75 6.62 10.36
CA SER A 894 24.61 7.58 9.27
C SER A 894 25.71 8.65 9.38
N VAL A 895 25.66 9.68 8.53
CA VAL A 895 26.58 10.81 8.58
C VAL A 895 26.22 11.75 9.74
N ASN A 896 27.24 12.29 10.42
CA ASN A 896 27.02 13.27 11.50
C ASN A 896 26.71 14.68 10.97
N TYR A 897 27.20 15.01 9.77
CA TYR A 897 27.04 16.29 9.10
C TYR A 897 26.62 16.08 7.65
N ALA A 898 25.69 16.89 7.17
CA ALA A 898 25.24 16.88 5.78
C ALA A 898 24.98 18.31 5.29
N PHE A 899 24.96 18.50 3.97
CA PHE A 899 24.58 19.76 3.33
C PHE A 899 23.08 19.77 2.98
N GLU A 900 22.49 20.95 2.83
CA GLU A 900 21.13 21.08 2.31
C GLU A 900 21.06 20.49 0.89
N GLY A 901 20.05 19.69 0.57
CA GLY A 901 19.95 19.02 -0.74
C GLY A 901 20.83 17.76 -0.87
N GLN A 902 21.59 17.38 0.16
CA GLN A 902 22.37 16.14 0.14
C GLN A 902 21.48 14.91 0.33
N THR A 903 21.72 13.86 -0.47
CA THR A 903 21.19 12.52 -0.20
C THR A 903 21.97 11.86 0.93
N VAL A 904 21.25 11.49 1.98
CA VAL A 904 21.77 10.85 3.19
C VAL A 904 21.35 9.39 3.22
N PHE A 905 22.31 8.50 3.47
CA PHE A 905 22.08 7.07 3.67
C PHE A 905 21.97 6.75 5.16
N ILE A 906 21.01 5.89 5.49
CA ILE A 906 20.73 5.38 6.83
C ILE A 906 20.99 3.88 6.79
N TYR A 907 21.87 3.42 7.69
CA TYR A 907 22.07 2.00 7.96
C TYR A 907 21.62 1.69 9.37
N ALA A 908 20.94 0.56 9.56
CA ALA A 908 20.47 0.13 10.88
C ALA A 908 20.72 -1.35 11.11
N ASN A 909 21.28 -1.67 12.28
CA ASN A 909 21.28 -3.03 12.79
C ASN A 909 20.08 -3.18 13.73
N ILE A 910 19.21 -4.15 13.44
CA ILE A 910 17.96 -4.39 14.16
C ILE A 910 17.97 -5.81 14.71
N THR A 911 17.78 -5.95 16.03
CA THR A 911 17.88 -7.25 16.71
C THR A 911 16.73 -7.48 17.69
N ASN A 912 16.41 -8.74 17.95
CA ASN A 912 15.59 -9.20 19.08
C ASN A 912 16.53 -9.93 20.05
N GLY A 913 16.94 -9.25 21.12
CA GLY A 913 18.05 -9.69 21.96
C GLY A 913 19.33 -9.78 21.14
N THR A 914 19.94 -10.96 21.09
CA THR A 914 21.16 -11.23 20.29
C THR A 914 20.87 -11.66 18.86
N ASN A 915 19.60 -11.95 18.51
CA ASN A 915 19.24 -12.47 17.19
C ASN A 915 18.97 -11.31 16.24
N GLU A 916 19.59 -11.36 15.07
CA GLU A 916 19.37 -10.39 13.99
C GLU A 916 17.98 -10.55 13.37
N ILE A 917 17.29 -9.43 13.15
CA ILE A 917 16.00 -9.38 12.46
C ILE A 917 16.26 -9.09 10.98
N LYS A 918 15.90 -10.02 10.12
CA LYS A 918 16.13 -9.96 8.66
C LYS A 918 14.86 -9.78 7.83
N PHE A 919 13.70 -9.93 8.46
CA PHE A 919 12.38 -9.82 7.84
C PHE A 919 11.47 -9.03 8.78
N GLY A 920 10.74 -8.09 8.21
CA GLY A 920 9.94 -7.10 8.93
C GLY A 920 9.74 -5.86 8.07
N MET A 921 9.07 -4.88 8.66
CA MET A 921 8.78 -3.59 8.07
C MET A 921 9.38 -2.54 9.01
N PHE A 922 10.38 -1.80 8.54
CA PHE A 922 11.03 -0.74 9.29
C PHE A 922 11.24 0.50 8.41
N SER A 923 10.70 1.63 8.85
CA SER A 923 10.85 2.90 8.16
C SER A 923 11.43 3.96 9.09
N ALA A 924 11.92 5.05 8.52
CA ALA A 924 12.43 6.19 9.26
C ALA A 924 11.56 7.43 9.08
N THR A 925 11.04 7.94 10.20
CA THR A 925 10.47 9.28 10.28
C THR A 925 11.62 10.28 10.36
N VAL A 926 11.75 11.13 9.35
CA VAL A 926 12.81 12.15 9.27
C VAL A 926 12.23 13.54 9.44
N TYR A 927 12.65 14.26 10.48
CA TYR A 927 12.09 15.56 10.83
C TYR A 927 13.10 16.56 11.43
N PRO A 928 12.92 17.88 11.24
CA PRO A 928 13.70 18.90 11.93
C PRO A 928 13.56 18.74 13.45
N SER A 929 14.64 18.93 14.21
CA SER A 929 14.62 18.79 15.67
C SER A 929 13.60 19.73 16.35
N SER A 930 13.26 20.87 15.73
CA SER A 930 12.22 21.78 16.19
C SER A 930 10.80 21.21 16.09
N LEU A 931 10.57 20.20 15.24
CA LEU A 931 9.29 19.52 15.04
C LEU A 931 9.20 18.18 15.79
N SER A 932 10.04 17.98 16.83
CA SER A 932 10.05 16.73 17.60
C SER A 932 8.73 16.40 18.29
N PHE A 933 7.84 17.37 18.51
CA PHE A 933 6.50 17.15 19.05
C PHE A 933 5.46 16.78 17.97
N ASN A 934 5.77 16.98 16.69
CA ASN A 934 4.88 16.68 15.56
C ASN A 934 5.28 15.41 14.80
N TYR A 935 6.26 14.64 15.30
CA TYR A 935 6.81 13.50 14.57
C TYR A 935 5.74 12.45 14.21
N THR A 936 4.74 12.25 15.07
CA THR A 936 3.61 11.34 14.83
C THR A 936 2.78 11.74 13.62
N THR A 937 2.47 13.04 13.52
CA THR A 937 1.77 13.61 12.36
C THR A 937 2.62 13.53 11.09
N ILE A 938 3.94 13.65 11.22
CA ILE A 938 4.85 13.51 10.07
C ILE A 938 4.90 12.04 9.63
N SER A 939 5.00 11.11 10.59
CA SER A 939 5.04 9.66 10.37
C SER A 939 3.80 9.15 9.64
N SER A 940 2.63 9.73 9.90
CA SER A 940 1.41 9.35 9.17
C SER A 940 1.35 9.84 7.73
N ILE A 941 2.19 10.81 7.34
CA ILE A 941 2.20 11.42 6.00
C ILE A 941 3.36 10.87 5.16
N ILE A 942 4.54 10.71 5.76
CA ILE A 942 5.73 10.29 5.05
C ILE A 942 6.69 9.49 5.92
N GLU A 943 7.18 8.41 5.33
CA GLU A 943 8.13 7.49 5.94
C GLU A 943 9.19 7.12 4.90
N ILE A 944 10.44 6.97 5.35
CA ILE A 944 11.54 6.50 4.50
C ILE A 944 11.69 5.00 4.72
N PRO A 945 11.32 4.13 3.75
CA PRO A 945 11.43 2.69 3.93
C PRO A 945 12.89 2.25 4.08
N LEU A 946 13.16 1.31 4.97
CA LEU A 946 14.45 0.62 5.06
C LEU A 946 14.27 -0.83 4.59
N TRP A 947 15.20 -1.30 3.77
CA TRP A 947 15.22 -2.67 3.29
C TRP A 947 16.42 -3.41 3.83
N TYR A 948 16.22 -4.64 4.31
CA TYR A 948 17.35 -5.47 4.74
C TYR A 948 18.22 -5.84 3.54
N ASN A 949 19.50 -5.47 3.60
CA ASN A 949 20.48 -5.75 2.57
C ASN A 949 21.42 -6.89 3.02
N PRO A 950 21.21 -8.13 2.53
CA PRO A 950 21.98 -9.28 2.98
C PRO A 950 23.46 -9.24 2.55
N LYS A 951 23.86 -8.32 1.65
CA LYS A 951 25.28 -8.16 1.27
C LYS A 951 26.10 -7.45 2.35
N ILE A 952 25.47 -6.53 3.09
CA ILE A 952 26.12 -5.74 4.15
C ILE A 952 25.67 -6.15 5.56
N GLY A 953 24.57 -6.92 5.67
CA GLY A 953 24.04 -7.37 6.96
C GLY A 953 23.38 -6.26 7.77
N GLU A 954 22.80 -5.26 7.10
CA GLU A 954 22.16 -4.10 7.71
C GLU A 954 20.90 -3.71 6.93
N TRP A 955 19.95 -3.08 7.62
CA TRP A 955 18.81 -2.40 7.01
C TRP A 955 19.28 -1.08 6.41
N GLU A 956 18.92 -0.80 5.16
CA GLU A 956 19.40 0.34 4.38
C GLU A 956 18.23 1.16 3.84
N GLY A 957 18.28 2.48 4.05
CA GLY A 957 17.35 3.45 3.48
C GLY A 957 18.08 4.74 3.12
N ASN A 958 17.49 5.60 2.31
CA ASN A 958 18.07 6.91 2.01
C ASN A 958 16.99 7.97 1.78
N PHE A 959 17.34 9.23 2.02
CA PHE A 959 16.48 10.37 1.79
C PHE A 959 17.30 11.59 1.36
N THR A 960 16.69 12.52 0.65
CA THR A 960 17.33 13.78 0.28
C THR A 960 16.83 14.91 1.18
N LEU A 961 17.78 15.59 1.85
CA LEU A 961 17.49 16.76 2.69
C LEU A 961 16.89 17.90 1.86
N PRO A 962 15.97 18.70 2.41
CA PRO A 962 15.45 19.87 1.72
C PRO A 962 16.55 20.96 1.58
N SER A 963 16.33 21.86 0.63
CA SER A 963 17.22 22.98 0.28
C SER A 963 16.43 24.14 -0.32
N ALA A 964 17.11 25.27 -0.52
CA ALA A 964 16.53 26.45 -1.17
C ALA A 964 16.00 26.20 -2.59
N ILE A 965 16.42 25.11 -3.25
CA ILE A 965 16.06 24.80 -4.65
C ILE A 965 15.20 23.55 -4.81
N SER A 966 15.09 22.72 -3.77
CA SER A 966 14.32 21.47 -3.80
C SER A 966 13.94 21.05 -2.38
N ALA A 967 12.69 20.63 -2.17
CA ALA A 967 12.23 20.04 -0.91
C ALA A 967 12.79 18.61 -0.69
N GLY A 968 13.49 18.04 -1.68
CA GLY A 968 13.97 16.67 -1.63
C GLY A 968 12.81 15.67 -1.53
N ASN A 969 13.02 14.59 -0.79
CA ASN A 969 11.98 13.60 -0.52
C ASN A 969 11.07 14.02 0.64
N LEU A 970 11.43 15.03 1.45
CA LEU A 970 10.68 15.47 2.63
C LEU A 970 9.67 16.56 2.25
N THR A 971 8.71 16.20 1.39
CA THR A 971 7.81 17.14 0.69
C THR A 971 6.92 17.97 1.63
N TYR A 972 6.62 17.49 2.85
CA TYR A 972 5.89 18.25 3.86
C TYR A 972 6.62 19.52 4.35
N LEU A 973 7.91 19.65 4.06
CA LEU A 973 8.71 20.86 4.32
C LEU A 973 8.78 21.82 3.12
N ALA A 974 8.10 21.52 2.01
CA ALA A 974 8.09 22.38 0.84
C ALA A 974 7.62 23.80 1.19
N GLY A 975 8.42 24.80 0.81
CA GLY A 975 8.12 26.22 1.05
C GLY A 975 8.41 26.74 2.47
N GLN A 976 8.89 25.91 3.40
CA GLN A 976 9.11 26.32 4.80
C GLN A 976 10.42 27.11 5.03
N GLY A 977 11.39 27.10 4.11
CA GLY A 977 12.60 27.94 4.17
C GLY A 977 13.63 27.59 5.25
N TYR A 978 13.36 26.59 6.10
CA TYR A 978 14.24 26.13 7.19
C TYR A 978 15.00 24.86 6.79
N PHE A 979 16.21 24.97 6.26
CA PHE A 979 16.97 23.82 5.73
C PHE A 979 18.23 23.48 6.55
N GLY A 980 19.00 24.48 6.99
CA GLY A 980 20.21 24.31 7.81
C GLY A 980 19.98 24.13 9.31
N VAL A 981 19.07 23.22 9.72
CA VAL A 981 18.81 22.88 11.13
C VAL A 981 19.14 21.40 11.39
N PRO A 982 19.39 20.95 12.64
CA PRO A 982 19.60 19.53 12.91
C PRO A 982 18.33 18.71 12.64
N PHE A 983 18.45 17.61 11.90
CA PHE A 983 17.38 16.65 11.63
C PHE A 983 17.50 15.43 12.54
N LYS A 984 16.35 14.89 12.92
CA LYS A 984 16.18 13.64 13.66
C LYS A 984 15.74 12.54 12.69
N VAL A 985 16.28 11.35 12.89
CA VAL A 985 15.93 10.12 12.20
C VAL A 985 15.46 9.12 13.25
N LEU A 986 14.15 8.92 13.34
CA LEU A 986 13.55 7.93 14.23
C LEU A 986 13.15 6.72 13.38
N ILE A 987 13.82 5.59 13.57
CA ILE A 987 13.43 4.34 12.90
C ILE A 987 12.40 3.63 13.76
N THR A 988 11.26 3.30 13.16
CA THR A 988 10.22 2.48 13.78
C THR A 988 9.74 1.38 12.85
N GLY A 989 9.14 0.34 13.42
CA GLY A 989 8.72 -0.81 12.64
C GLY A 989 8.42 -2.04 13.48
N ILE A 990 8.26 -3.15 12.78
CA ILE A 990 7.97 -4.45 13.36
C ILE A 990 8.69 -5.56 12.60
N SER A 991 9.18 -6.57 13.32
CA SER A 991 9.67 -7.79 12.67
C SER A 991 8.51 -8.60 12.10
N ALA A 992 8.80 -9.50 11.15
CA ALA A 992 7.81 -10.44 10.63
C ALA A 992 7.16 -11.30 11.73
N LEU A 993 7.88 -11.56 12.83
CA LEU A 993 7.38 -12.33 13.98
C LEU A 993 6.83 -11.41 15.08
N GLY A 994 6.45 -10.20 14.72
CA GLY A 994 5.71 -9.27 15.56
C GLY A 994 6.55 -8.59 16.63
N ASN A 995 7.86 -8.34 16.46
CA ASN A 995 8.68 -7.60 17.43
C ASN A 995 8.68 -6.09 17.11
N PRO A 996 7.87 -5.25 17.79
CA PRO A 996 7.80 -3.83 17.49
C PRO A 996 9.02 -3.09 18.06
N THR A 997 9.33 -1.94 17.49
CA THR A 997 10.36 -1.04 18.00
C THR A 997 9.81 -0.12 19.09
N THR A 998 10.66 0.74 19.65
CA THR A 998 10.24 1.90 20.43
C THR A 998 9.78 3.04 19.52
N THR A 999 8.79 3.82 19.96
CA THR A 999 8.39 5.10 19.33
C THR A 999 9.01 6.31 20.03
N ASN A 1000 9.84 6.12 21.06
CA ASN A 1000 10.40 7.22 21.83
C ASN A 1000 11.37 8.06 20.98
N SER A 1001 11.01 9.33 20.75
CA SER A 1001 11.81 10.29 19.97
C SER A 1001 13.21 10.55 20.55
N GLY A 1002 13.43 10.27 21.84
CA GLY A 1002 14.76 10.32 22.46
C GLY A 1002 15.78 9.35 21.86
N ASN A 1003 15.32 8.31 21.16
CA ASN A 1003 16.17 7.34 20.47
C ASN A 1003 16.50 7.73 19.02
N ALA A 1004 16.01 8.89 18.55
CA ALA A 1004 16.28 9.35 17.20
C ALA A 1004 17.74 9.76 16.99
N TYR A 1005 18.34 9.30 15.90
CA TYR A 1005 19.68 9.70 15.47
C TYR A 1005 19.67 11.14 14.97
N THR A 1006 20.71 11.93 15.26
CA THR A 1006 20.75 13.36 14.90
C THR A 1006 21.78 13.62 13.81
N ILE A 1007 21.33 14.25 12.72
CA ILE A 1007 22.16 14.71 11.62
C ILE A 1007 22.22 16.23 11.68
N ASN A 1008 23.42 16.81 11.77
CA ASN A 1008 23.59 18.25 11.73
C ASN A 1008 23.65 18.73 10.28
N VAL A 1009 22.65 19.50 9.85
CA VAL A 1009 22.63 20.05 8.48
C VAL A 1009 23.33 21.40 8.48
N LEU A 1010 24.40 21.48 7.70
CA LEU A 1010 25.13 22.73 7.47
C LEU A 1010 24.31 23.61 6.52
N PRO A 1011 24.25 24.94 6.74
CA PRO A 1011 23.43 25.86 5.96
C PRO A 1011 24.07 26.18 4.59
N TYR A 1012 24.50 25.15 3.86
CA TYR A 1012 25.04 25.26 2.52
C TYR A 1012 24.27 24.33 1.59
N THR A 1013 23.71 24.88 0.51
CA THR A 1013 23.03 24.08 -0.52
C THR A 1013 24.05 23.34 -1.39
N LEU A 1014 23.90 22.02 -1.51
CA LEU A 1014 24.75 21.16 -2.31
C LEU A 1014 24.41 21.28 -3.80
N PHE A 1015 25.41 21.61 -4.61
CA PHE A 1015 25.34 21.55 -6.06
C PHE A 1015 26.35 20.51 -6.54
N THR A 1016 25.88 19.43 -7.15
CA THR A 1016 26.73 18.34 -7.64
C THR A 1016 26.53 18.07 -9.13
N ASN A 1017 27.62 17.80 -9.86
CA ASN A 1017 27.62 17.32 -11.26
C ASN A 1017 26.78 18.17 -12.25
N GLN A 1018 26.78 19.49 -12.10
CA GLN A 1018 25.98 20.38 -12.94
C GLN A 1018 26.74 21.59 -13.47
N THR A 1019 26.16 22.27 -14.46
CA THR A 1019 26.69 23.52 -15.02
C THR A 1019 25.87 24.71 -14.50
N LEU A 1020 26.54 25.72 -13.95
CA LEU A 1020 25.96 26.98 -13.52
C LEU A 1020 26.25 28.05 -14.59
N ASP A 1021 25.22 28.44 -15.34
CA ASP A 1021 25.33 29.34 -16.51
C ASP A 1021 24.46 30.60 -16.44
N LYS A 1022 23.71 30.80 -15.33
CA LYS A 1022 22.84 31.97 -15.12
C LYS A 1022 23.29 32.83 -13.94
N THR A 1023 23.22 32.29 -12.73
CA THR A 1023 23.52 32.98 -11.48
C THR A 1023 24.28 32.08 -10.53
N LEU A 1024 25.20 32.64 -9.75
CA LEU A 1024 25.90 31.89 -8.71
C LEU A 1024 25.08 31.83 -7.43
N PRO A 1025 25.02 30.68 -6.75
CA PRO A 1025 24.36 30.56 -5.46
C PRO A 1025 25.17 31.28 -4.37
N SER A 1026 24.52 31.53 -3.24
CA SER A 1026 25.18 31.98 -2.00
C SER A 1026 25.03 30.90 -0.95
N TYR A 1027 26.04 30.69 -0.12
CA TYR A 1027 26.06 29.60 0.86
C TYR A 1027 25.83 28.24 0.18
N ALA A 1028 26.79 27.82 -0.64
CA ALA A 1028 26.76 26.62 -1.45
C ALA A 1028 27.97 25.72 -1.23
N SER A 1029 27.75 24.42 -1.41
CA SER A 1029 28.79 23.41 -1.54
C SER A 1029 28.81 22.91 -2.99
N LEU A 1030 29.80 23.35 -3.76
CA LEU A 1030 29.95 23.05 -5.18
C LEU A 1030 30.91 21.86 -5.36
N VAL A 1031 30.40 20.73 -5.86
CA VAL A 1031 31.19 19.50 -6.07
C VAL A 1031 31.07 19.05 -7.53
N ASN A 1032 32.19 18.94 -8.24
CA ASN A 1032 32.20 18.59 -9.68
C ASN A 1032 31.32 19.54 -10.54
N VAL A 1033 31.30 20.83 -10.20
CA VAL A 1033 30.47 21.84 -10.86
C VAL A 1033 31.26 22.58 -11.93
N LYS A 1034 30.60 22.93 -13.04
CA LYS A 1034 31.15 23.83 -14.05
C LYS A 1034 30.46 25.19 -14.00
N ILE A 1035 31.20 26.26 -13.72
CA ILE A 1035 30.71 27.65 -13.82
C ILE A 1035 31.06 28.16 -15.22
N LEU A 1036 30.06 28.60 -15.99
CA LEU A 1036 30.24 28.94 -17.41
C LEU A 1036 29.51 30.24 -17.79
N ASN A 1037 30.24 31.23 -18.31
CA ASN A 1037 29.68 32.51 -18.78
C ASN A 1037 28.93 33.31 -17.70
N VAL A 1038 29.33 33.18 -16.43
CA VAL A 1038 28.64 33.85 -15.29
C VAL A 1038 29.58 34.82 -14.59
N SER A 1039 29.02 35.93 -14.11
CA SER A 1039 29.71 36.82 -13.18
C SER A 1039 28.97 36.86 -11.85
N GLY A 1040 29.69 36.74 -10.74
CA GLY A 1040 29.06 36.71 -9.42
C GLY A 1040 30.02 36.50 -8.26
N ASN A 1041 29.46 36.42 -7.06
CA ASN A 1041 30.19 36.20 -5.82
C ASN A 1041 29.82 34.85 -5.22
N LEU A 1042 30.81 34.19 -4.65
CA LEU A 1042 30.74 33.02 -3.80
C LEU A 1042 31.27 33.43 -2.41
N LEU A 1043 30.46 33.29 -1.37
CA LEU A 1043 30.71 33.81 -0.02
C LEU A 1043 30.58 32.67 1.00
N ASN A 1044 31.68 32.37 1.69
CA ASN A 1044 31.81 31.27 2.65
C ASN A 1044 31.57 29.86 2.04
N ASP A 1045 31.71 29.74 0.71
CA ASP A 1045 31.33 28.53 -0.02
C ASP A 1045 32.43 27.45 -0.04
N PHE A 1046 32.01 26.19 -0.20
CA PHE A 1046 32.90 25.05 -0.41
C PHE A 1046 32.99 24.75 -1.90
N LEU A 1047 34.20 24.67 -2.44
CA LEU A 1047 34.42 24.37 -3.86
C LEU A 1047 35.37 23.19 -3.99
N THR A 1048 34.88 22.07 -4.51
CA THR A 1048 35.66 20.86 -4.77
C THR A 1048 35.51 20.42 -6.22
N ASN A 1049 36.61 20.26 -6.96
CA ASN A 1049 36.59 19.83 -8.37
C ASN A 1049 35.77 20.78 -9.27
N VAL A 1050 35.92 22.09 -9.09
CA VAL A 1050 35.15 23.09 -9.83
C VAL A 1050 35.90 23.54 -11.08
N ILE A 1051 35.20 23.69 -12.21
CA ILE A 1051 35.75 24.26 -13.44
C ILE A 1051 35.09 25.61 -13.73
N ILE A 1052 35.87 26.69 -13.73
CA ILE A 1052 35.40 28.05 -14.01
C ILE A 1052 35.83 28.43 -15.43
N VAL A 1053 34.89 28.74 -16.32
CA VAL A 1053 35.13 29.02 -17.74
C VAL A 1053 34.44 30.31 -18.17
N ASN A 1054 35.15 31.20 -18.87
CA ASN A 1054 34.62 32.46 -19.41
C ASN A 1054 33.83 33.29 -18.39
N SER A 1055 34.30 33.34 -17.14
CA SER A 1055 33.52 33.85 -16.00
C SER A 1055 34.29 34.88 -15.18
N ASN A 1056 33.58 35.72 -14.42
CA ASN A 1056 34.16 36.68 -13.47
C ASN A 1056 33.65 36.40 -12.05
N VAL A 1057 34.45 35.67 -11.26
CA VAL A 1057 33.99 35.10 -9.99
C VAL A 1057 34.80 35.67 -8.81
N LYS A 1058 34.11 36.12 -7.76
CA LYS A 1058 34.76 36.46 -6.49
C LYS A 1058 34.46 35.39 -5.46
N ILE A 1059 35.48 34.77 -4.89
CA ILE A 1059 35.38 33.77 -3.83
C ILE A 1059 35.93 34.40 -2.54
N LEU A 1060 35.08 34.54 -1.54
CA LEU A 1060 35.39 35.17 -0.27
C LEU A 1060 35.23 34.15 0.86
N ASN A 1061 36.24 33.99 1.71
CA ASN A 1061 36.25 33.05 2.83
C ASN A 1061 35.91 31.59 2.46
N GLY A 1062 36.25 31.16 1.24
CA GLY A 1062 35.92 29.83 0.74
C GLY A 1062 36.91 28.75 1.19
N ASN A 1063 36.45 27.50 1.24
CA ASN A 1063 37.33 26.34 1.29
C ASN A 1063 37.39 25.70 -0.10
N ILE A 1064 38.56 25.77 -0.71
CA ILE A 1064 38.76 25.53 -2.12
C ILE A 1064 39.68 24.33 -2.30
N SER A 1065 39.29 23.37 -3.13
CA SER A 1065 40.12 22.21 -3.48
C SER A 1065 39.91 21.81 -4.94
N ASN A 1066 41.00 21.62 -5.68
CA ASN A 1066 41.01 21.15 -7.06
C ASN A 1066 40.15 22.02 -7.99
N ILE A 1067 40.54 23.27 -8.24
CA ILE A 1067 39.80 24.15 -9.17
C ILE A 1067 40.59 24.36 -10.45
N VAL A 1068 39.91 24.29 -11.59
CA VAL A 1068 40.47 24.64 -12.91
C VAL A 1068 39.79 25.91 -13.42
N ILE A 1069 40.59 26.94 -13.73
CA ILE A 1069 40.10 28.25 -14.16
C ILE A 1069 40.59 28.49 -15.60
N ARG A 1070 39.67 28.73 -16.52
CA ARG A 1070 39.95 28.93 -17.96
C ARG A 1070 39.33 30.22 -18.47
N ASN A 1071 40.10 31.04 -19.18
CA ASN A 1071 39.63 32.29 -19.80
C ASN A 1071 38.79 33.15 -18.85
N SER A 1072 39.15 33.21 -17.57
CA SER A 1072 38.31 33.79 -16.51
C SER A 1072 39.11 34.74 -15.64
N THR A 1073 38.39 35.64 -14.96
CA THR A 1073 38.97 36.50 -13.92
C THR A 1073 38.40 36.05 -12.59
N VAL A 1074 39.25 35.63 -11.66
CA VAL A 1074 38.84 35.13 -10.34
C VAL A 1074 39.53 35.92 -9.24
N LEU A 1075 38.77 36.36 -8.25
CA LEU A 1075 39.28 36.92 -7.01
C LEU A 1075 39.09 35.88 -5.90
N ILE A 1076 40.15 35.47 -5.21
CA ILE A 1076 40.11 34.64 -4.00
C ILE A 1076 40.57 35.52 -2.85
N MET A 1077 39.75 35.65 -1.80
CA MET A 1077 40.05 36.50 -0.65
C MET A 1077 39.83 35.76 0.66
N GLN A 1078 40.80 35.85 1.59
CA GLN A 1078 40.76 35.26 2.94
C GLN A 1078 40.36 33.78 2.94
N SER A 1079 40.82 33.03 1.93
CA SER A 1079 40.40 31.65 1.68
C SER A 1079 41.59 30.70 1.78
N ASN A 1080 41.31 29.43 2.09
CA ASN A 1080 42.30 28.36 2.00
C ASN A 1080 42.02 27.55 0.74
N ALA A 1081 43.01 27.49 -0.15
CA ALA A 1081 42.88 26.81 -1.43
C ALA A 1081 43.93 25.71 -1.60
N ASN A 1082 43.51 24.58 -2.13
CA ASN A 1082 44.39 23.48 -2.52
C ASN A 1082 44.24 23.19 -4.02
N ASN A 1083 45.34 22.95 -4.71
CA ASN A 1083 45.38 22.54 -6.12
C ASN A 1083 44.54 23.41 -7.06
N ILE A 1084 44.99 24.64 -7.33
CA ILE A 1084 44.41 25.50 -8.35
C ILE A 1084 45.20 25.36 -9.64
N THR A 1085 44.52 25.22 -10.78
CA THR A 1085 45.14 25.28 -12.11
C THR A 1085 44.53 26.40 -12.94
N LEU A 1086 45.35 27.28 -13.51
CA LEU A 1086 44.94 28.43 -14.31
C LEU A 1086 45.34 28.25 -15.78
N TYR A 1087 44.43 28.54 -16.71
CA TYR A 1087 44.68 28.64 -18.14
C TYR A 1087 44.14 29.96 -18.69
N ASN A 1088 44.99 30.78 -19.33
CA ASN A 1088 44.60 32.06 -19.94
C ASN A 1088 43.72 32.93 -19.03
N SER A 1089 44.00 32.95 -17.71
CA SER A 1089 43.12 33.52 -16.69
C SER A 1089 43.84 34.54 -15.82
N THR A 1090 43.10 35.38 -15.10
CA THR A 1090 43.65 36.28 -14.08
C THR A 1090 43.14 35.88 -12.69
N LEU A 1091 44.05 35.62 -11.76
CA LEU A 1091 43.76 35.31 -10.35
C LEU A 1091 44.22 36.46 -9.44
N TYR A 1092 43.31 37.10 -8.74
CA TYR A 1092 43.63 38.00 -7.63
C TYR A 1092 43.55 37.20 -6.33
N ALA A 1093 44.64 37.10 -5.56
CA ALA A 1093 44.70 36.25 -4.37
C ALA A 1093 45.07 37.10 -3.14
N ILE A 1094 44.10 37.37 -2.26
CA ILE A 1094 44.21 38.38 -1.18
C ILE A 1094 43.99 37.75 0.20
N GLY A 1095 45.03 37.58 1.00
CA GLY A 1095 44.92 36.95 2.32
C GLY A 1095 44.60 35.44 2.28
N GLY A 1096 45.01 34.69 3.31
CA GLY A 1096 44.81 33.24 3.40
C GLY A 1096 46.00 32.42 2.89
N SER A 1097 45.73 31.22 2.34
CA SER A 1097 46.79 30.32 1.83
C SER A 1097 46.37 29.55 0.57
N ILE A 1098 47.32 29.30 -0.33
CA ILE A 1098 47.17 28.44 -1.51
C ILE A 1098 48.26 27.37 -1.47
N ASN A 1099 47.89 26.09 -1.48
CA ASN A 1099 48.81 24.96 -1.54
C ASN A 1099 48.59 24.17 -2.85
N GLY A 1100 49.56 24.18 -3.77
CA GLY A 1100 49.40 23.66 -5.12
C GLY A 1100 48.76 24.71 -6.04
N LEU A 1101 49.57 25.48 -6.77
CA LEU A 1101 49.12 26.45 -7.77
C LEU A 1101 49.86 26.22 -9.09
N ASN A 1102 49.15 25.75 -10.11
CA ASN A 1102 49.67 25.56 -11.45
C ASN A 1102 49.18 26.69 -12.38
N VAL A 1103 50.11 27.42 -13.00
CA VAL A 1103 49.82 28.62 -13.78
C VAL A 1103 50.26 28.44 -15.23
N VAL A 1104 49.30 28.46 -16.17
CA VAL A 1104 49.58 28.33 -17.60
C VAL A 1104 49.02 29.55 -18.34
N ASN A 1105 49.89 30.34 -18.98
CA ASN A 1105 49.53 31.57 -19.72
C ASN A 1105 48.59 32.50 -18.94
N SER A 1106 48.72 32.57 -17.63
CA SER A 1106 47.78 33.22 -16.72
C SER A 1106 48.50 34.22 -15.84
N LYS A 1107 47.77 35.19 -15.28
CA LYS A 1107 48.30 36.23 -14.38
C LYS A 1107 47.80 36.02 -12.96
N VAL A 1108 48.68 36.06 -11.96
CA VAL A 1108 48.39 35.99 -10.53
C VAL A 1108 48.81 37.31 -9.86
N VAL A 1109 47.93 37.88 -9.06
CA VAL A 1109 48.17 39.11 -8.28
C VAL A 1109 48.04 38.75 -6.79
N PRO A 1110 49.15 38.37 -6.12
CA PRO A 1110 49.13 38.01 -4.70
C PRO A 1110 49.21 39.25 -3.81
N ILE A 1111 48.37 39.32 -2.76
CA ILE A 1111 48.37 40.39 -1.76
C ILE A 1111 48.25 39.76 -0.37
N ASN A 1112 49.32 39.81 0.43
CA ASN A 1112 49.37 39.25 1.79
C ASN A 1112 48.88 37.79 1.90
N ILE A 1113 49.20 36.94 0.92
CA ILE A 1113 48.79 35.52 0.87
C ILE A 1113 50.01 34.60 0.88
N HIS A 1114 49.88 33.43 1.53
CA HIS A 1114 50.93 32.41 1.53
C HIS A 1114 50.69 31.39 0.41
N ILE A 1115 51.66 31.20 -0.50
CA ILE A 1115 51.57 30.21 -1.60
C ILE A 1115 52.65 29.14 -1.40
N GLN A 1116 52.23 27.88 -1.36
CA GLN A 1116 53.09 26.69 -1.27
C GLN A 1116 52.84 25.79 -2.47
N GLY A 1117 53.86 25.14 -3.04
CA GLY A 1117 53.70 24.24 -4.20
C GLY A 1117 53.28 24.96 -5.49
N LEU A 1118 54.04 25.98 -5.91
CA LEU A 1118 53.81 26.72 -7.15
C LEU A 1118 54.46 26.01 -8.35
N TYR A 1119 53.77 25.93 -9.48
CA TYR A 1119 54.32 25.49 -10.76
C TYR A 1119 53.90 26.46 -11.89
N PRO A 1120 54.83 26.99 -12.70
CA PRO A 1120 56.28 26.85 -12.56
C PRO A 1120 56.81 27.48 -11.25
N GLU A 1121 57.89 26.93 -10.67
CA GLU A 1121 58.47 27.45 -9.43
C GLU A 1121 58.95 28.91 -9.58
N LEU A 1122 58.96 29.67 -8.47
CA LEU A 1122 59.49 31.04 -8.48
C LEU A 1122 60.97 31.04 -8.93
N PRO A 1123 61.44 32.07 -9.65
CA PRO A 1123 62.81 32.10 -10.14
C PRO A 1123 63.80 32.12 -8.97
N SER A 1124 64.81 31.28 -9.02
CA SER A 1124 65.95 31.35 -8.09
C SER A 1124 66.85 32.51 -8.48
N ILE A 1125 67.24 33.32 -7.51
CA ILE A 1125 68.11 34.48 -7.72
C ILE A 1125 69.37 34.28 -6.90
N SER A 1126 70.54 34.25 -7.55
CA SER A 1126 71.83 34.33 -6.89
C SER A 1126 72.57 35.60 -7.30
N ILE A 1127 73.03 36.34 -6.29
CA ILE A 1127 73.80 37.56 -6.46
C ILE A 1127 75.24 37.21 -6.12
N ASN A 1128 76.12 37.22 -7.12
CA ASN A 1128 77.53 36.93 -6.91
C ASN A 1128 78.28 38.23 -6.66
N LEU A 1129 78.67 38.46 -5.41
CA LEU A 1129 79.35 39.67 -4.97
C LEU A 1129 80.88 39.48 -4.89
N PRO A 1130 81.68 40.53 -5.14
CA PRO A 1130 83.11 40.51 -4.88
C PRO A 1130 83.42 40.32 -3.39
N SER A 1131 84.45 39.54 -3.07
CA SER A 1131 84.81 39.14 -1.69
C SER A 1131 85.53 40.22 -0.86
N LYS A 1132 85.61 41.46 -1.36
CA LYS A 1132 86.29 42.60 -0.73
C LYS A 1132 85.50 43.89 -0.98
N ASN A 1133 85.76 44.93 -0.18
CA ASN A 1133 85.25 46.28 -0.43
C ASN A 1133 85.66 46.75 -1.83
N VAL A 1134 84.73 47.41 -2.52
CA VAL A 1134 84.87 47.70 -3.95
C VAL A 1134 84.99 49.20 -4.23
N THR A 1135 85.79 49.55 -5.24
CA THR A 1135 86.07 50.93 -5.67
C THR A 1135 86.03 51.06 -7.18
N GLY A 1136 85.52 52.18 -7.70
CA GLY A 1136 85.36 52.43 -9.13
C GLY A 1136 84.11 51.78 -9.73
N THR A 1137 84.25 51.24 -10.94
CA THR A 1137 83.14 50.59 -11.67
C THR A 1137 83.13 49.09 -11.36
N VAL A 1138 82.05 48.61 -10.75
CA VAL A 1138 81.93 47.23 -10.23
C VAL A 1138 80.86 46.49 -11.00
N ASN A 1139 81.22 45.35 -11.56
CA ASN A 1139 80.29 44.46 -12.24
C ASN A 1139 79.80 43.39 -11.26
N VAL A 1140 78.53 43.45 -10.90
CA VAL A 1140 77.86 42.44 -10.07
C VAL A 1140 77.12 41.48 -10.97
N THR A 1141 77.43 40.21 -10.86
CA THR A 1141 76.74 39.17 -11.62
C THR A 1141 75.48 38.74 -10.86
N VAL A 1142 74.34 38.96 -11.49
CA VAL A 1142 73.02 38.55 -10.99
C VAL A 1142 72.57 37.40 -11.86
N ASN A 1143 72.53 36.20 -11.29
CA ASN A 1143 72.02 35.04 -11.99
C ASN A 1143 70.58 34.78 -11.56
N VAL A 1144 69.66 34.82 -12.53
CA VAL A 1144 68.27 34.44 -12.33
C VAL A 1144 68.06 33.15 -13.12
N ILE A 1145 67.54 32.12 -12.46
CA ILE A 1145 67.16 30.86 -13.08
C ILE A 1145 65.71 30.57 -12.67
N GLY A 1146 64.79 30.69 -13.62
CA GLY A 1146 63.40 30.26 -13.48
C GLY A 1146 62.71 30.19 -14.84
N GLU A 1147 61.53 29.58 -14.90
CA GLU A 1147 60.70 29.60 -16.11
C GLU A 1147 59.90 30.91 -16.20
N ASP A 1148 59.59 31.34 -17.42
CA ASP A 1148 58.69 32.48 -17.69
C ASP A 1148 59.06 33.82 -17.04
N VAL A 1149 60.35 34.08 -16.77
CA VAL A 1149 60.82 35.37 -16.23
C VAL A 1149 60.56 36.50 -17.24
N SER A 1150 59.66 37.43 -16.89
CA SER A 1150 59.26 38.55 -17.75
C SER A 1150 60.09 39.81 -17.51
N ARG A 1151 60.53 40.03 -16.26
CA ARG A 1151 61.30 41.22 -15.87
C ARG A 1151 62.12 40.97 -14.63
N ILE A 1152 63.37 41.39 -14.62
CA ILE A 1152 64.26 41.38 -13.47
C ILE A 1152 64.61 42.82 -13.15
N ASN A 1153 64.33 43.28 -11.94
CA ASN A 1153 64.66 44.62 -11.47
C ASN A 1153 65.76 44.54 -10.43
N VAL A 1154 66.73 45.45 -10.53
CA VAL A 1154 67.85 45.53 -9.60
C VAL A 1154 67.83 46.89 -8.92
N TYR A 1155 67.78 46.85 -7.60
CA TYR A 1155 67.67 48.02 -6.73
C TYR A 1155 68.90 48.13 -5.85
N LEU A 1156 69.38 49.36 -5.62
CA LEU A 1156 70.43 49.67 -4.65
C LEU A 1156 69.85 50.61 -3.59
N ASN A 1157 69.79 50.16 -2.33
CA ASN A 1157 69.11 50.83 -1.23
C ASN A 1157 67.69 51.32 -1.60
N GLY A 1158 66.94 50.51 -2.37
CA GLY A 1158 65.56 50.79 -2.79
C GLY A 1158 65.42 51.62 -4.08
N ASN A 1159 66.49 52.19 -4.63
CA ASN A 1159 66.45 52.89 -5.91
C ASN A 1159 66.70 51.92 -7.07
N LEU A 1160 65.83 51.90 -8.07
CA LEU A 1160 66.00 51.07 -9.27
C LEU A 1160 67.23 51.56 -10.05
N ILE A 1161 68.24 50.70 -10.19
CA ILE A 1161 69.47 51.02 -10.90
C ILE A 1161 69.60 50.28 -12.23
N ASN A 1162 68.91 49.15 -12.39
CA ASN A 1162 68.86 48.44 -13.67
C ASN A 1162 67.62 47.55 -13.78
N SER A 1163 67.25 47.18 -15.01
CA SER A 1163 66.19 46.22 -15.29
C SER A 1163 66.49 45.39 -16.53
N PHE A 1164 66.20 44.09 -16.49
CA PHE A 1164 66.36 43.15 -17.59
C PHE A 1164 65.01 42.49 -17.92
N THR A 1165 64.87 41.95 -19.12
CA THR A 1165 63.61 41.36 -19.61
C THR A 1165 63.73 39.88 -19.96
N THR A 1166 64.88 39.25 -19.72
CA THR A 1166 65.13 37.84 -20.05
C THR A 1166 65.69 37.08 -18.86
N ASN A 1167 65.39 35.79 -18.75
CA ASN A 1167 66.03 34.88 -17.79
C ASN A 1167 67.54 34.74 -18.06
N GLY A 1168 68.33 34.36 -17.05
CA GLY A 1168 69.76 34.06 -17.19
C GLY A 1168 70.69 34.95 -16.36
N THR A 1169 71.98 34.91 -16.70
CA THR A 1169 73.04 35.65 -16.02
C THR A 1169 73.14 37.07 -16.58
N HIS A 1170 72.94 38.06 -15.72
CA HIS A 1170 73.03 39.48 -16.03
C HIS A 1170 74.17 40.14 -15.28
N ILE A 1171 74.80 41.13 -15.91
CA ILE A 1171 75.85 41.93 -15.28
C ILE A 1171 75.29 43.32 -14.99
N VAL A 1172 75.25 43.68 -13.71
CA VAL A 1172 74.85 45.00 -13.24
C VAL A 1172 76.10 45.79 -12.93
N THR A 1173 76.37 46.82 -13.72
CA THR A 1173 77.50 47.73 -13.51
C THR A 1173 77.11 48.84 -12.56
N ILE A 1174 77.76 48.90 -11.39
CA ILE A 1174 77.56 49.91 -10.36
C ILE A 1174 78.82 50.77 -10.28
N ASN A 1175 78.69 52.08 -10.55
CA ASN A 1175 79.79 53.02 -10.34
C ASN A 1175 79.78 53.52 -8.90
N THR A 1176 80.72 53.03 -8.09
CA THR A 1176 80.80 53.35 -6.66
C THR A 1176 81.19 54.80 -6.40
N GLN A 1177 81.66 55.56 -7.39
CA GLN A 1177 81.97 57.00 -7.23
C GLN A 1177 80.72 57.88 -7.14
N ASN A 1178 79.56 57.37 -7.56
CA ASN A 1178 78.28 58.08 -7.49
C ASN A 1178 77.61 57.99 -6.11
N TYR A 1179 78.22 57.26 -5.17
CA TYR A 1179 77.65 56.94 -3.87
C TYR A 1179 78.72 57.12 -2.77
N PRO A 1180 78.39 57.67 -1.58
CA PRO A 1180 79.33 57.77 -0.46
C PRO A 1180 79.90 56.41 -0.02
N ASP A 1181 81.07 56.40 0.62
CA ASP A 1181 81.62 55.16 1.21
C ASP A 1181 80.68 54.63 2.31
N GLY A 1182 80.40 53.31 2.33
CA GLY A 1182 79.39 52.70 3.22
C GLY A 1182 78.78 51.39 2.68
N GLY A 1183 77.87 50.80 3.46
CA GLY A 1183 77.15 49.58 3.11
C GLY A 1183 75.86 49.86 2.31
N TYR A 1184 75.69 49.19 1.19
CA TYR A 1184 74.54 49.31 0.29
C TYR A 1184 73.87 47.94 0.10
N ASN A 1185 72.57 47.89 0.31
CA ASN A 1185 71.76 46.71 0.08
C ASN A 1185 71.39 46.63 -1.41
N LEU A 1186 71.89 45.62 -2.10
CA LEU A 1186 71.54 45.32 -3.48
C LEU A 1186 70.42 44.27 -3.48
N THR A 1187 69.22 44.69 -3.88
CA THR A 1187 68.05 43.82 -3.99
C THR A 1187 67.75 43.54 -5.45
N VAL A 1188 67.69 42.27 -5.83
CA VAL A 1188 67.24 41.83 -7.15
C VAL A 1188 65.85 41.23 -6.99
N THR A 1189 64.90 41.64 -7.82
CA THR A 1189 63.55 41.10 -7.90
C THR A 1189 63.32 40.53 -9.29
N ALA A 1190 63.09 39.22 -9.41
CA ALA A 1190 62.73 38.57 -10.66
C ALA A 1190 61.22 38.35 -10.69
N ILE A 1191 60.55 38.85 -11.72
CA ILE A 1191 59.11 38.81 -11.94
C ILE A 1191 58.84 37.88 -13.12
N GLN A 1192 57.95 36.92 -12.95
CA GLN A 1192 57.48 36.01 -13.99
C GLN A 1192 56.36 36.64 -14.85
N SER A 1193 56.03 36.05 -15.98
CA SER A 1193 54.95 36.54 -16.87
C SER A 1193 53.57 36.39 -16.23
N ASP A 1194 53.46 35.49 -15.26
CA ASP A 1194 52.28 35.39 -14.41
C ASP A 1194 52.18 36.53 -13.38
N GLY A 1195 53.20 37.38 -13.21
CA GLY A 1195 53.18 38.48 -12.25
C GLY A 1195 53.57 38.10 -10.83
N LEU A 1196 53.91 36.83 -10.56
CA LEU A 1196 54.59 36.42 -9.33
C LEU A 1196 56.06 36.84 -9.39
N SER A 1197 56.68 37.02 -8.23
CA SER A 1197 58.09 37.43 -8.17
C SER A 1197 58.82 36.90 -6.96
N SER A 1198 60.10 36.58 -7.12
CA SER A 1198 61.03 36.34 -6.02
C SER A 1198 61.99 37.53 -5.88
N SER A 1199 62.56 37.69 -4.70
CA SER A 1199 63.61 38.68 -4.47
C SER A 1199 64.72 38.13 -3.59
N ASN A 1200 65.97 38.46 -3.93
CA ASN A 1200 67.14 38.18 -3.10
C ASN A 1200 67.90 39.49 -2.86
N SER A 1201 68.51 39.63 -1.69
CA SER A 1201 69.24 40.84 -1.29
C SER A 1201 70.61 40.48 -0.76
N SER A 1202 71.62 41.30 -1.06
CA SER A 1202 72.98 41.12 -0.55
C SER A 1202 73.67 42.47 -0.35
N TYR A 1203 74.58 42.55 0.61
CA TYR A 1203 75.26 43.80 0.96
C TYR A 1203 76.58 43.98 0.23
N LEU A 1204 76.75 45.18 -0.35
CA LEU A 1204 77.99 45.67 -0.96
C LEU A 1204 78.58 46.79 -0.11
N TYR A 1205 79.91 46.89 -0.02
CA TYR A 1205 80.59 47.95 0.73
C TYR A 1205 81.53 48.74 -0.21
N PHE A 1206 81.37 50.06 -0.26
CA PHE A 1206 82.14 50.97 -1.11
C PHE A 1206 83.25 51.69 -0.32
N GLU A 1207 84.47 51.83 -0.87
CA GLU A 1207 85.65 52.37 -0.16
C GLU A 1207 86.57 53.26 -1.04
N ASN A 1208 86.04 54.32 -1.66
CA ASN A 1208 86.74 55.15 -2.65
C ASN A 1208 87.83 56.09 -2.06
N GLY A 1209 88.02 56.11 -0.74
CA GLY A 1209 88.84 57.10 -0.03
C GLY A 1209 90.37 57.01 -0.18
N LEU A 1210 90.97 55.86 -0.53
CA LEU A 1210 92.43 55.66 -0.37
C LEU A 1210 93.29 56.13 -1.56
N THR A 1211 92.72 56.32 -2.75
CA THR A 1211 93.47 56.74 -3.95
C THR A 1211 93.58 58.28 -4.08
N ASN A 1212 92.83 59.04 -3.29
CA ASN A 1212 92.72 60.51 -3.37
C ASN A 1212 93.54 61.25 -2.27
N LEU A 1213 94.23 60.49 -1.40
CA LEU A 1213 95.04 61.01 -0.29
C LEU A 1213 96.53 61.21 -0.67
N ASN A 1214 97.03 60.45 -1.65
CA ASN A 1214 98.44 60.50 -2.09
C ASN A 1214 98.76 61.74 -2.95
N THR A 1215 97.75 62.37 -3.55
CA THR A 1215 97.87 63.59 -4.36
C THR A 1215 97.67 64.89 -3.56
N LYS A 1216 97.13 64.81 -2.33
CA LYS A 1216 96.88 65.98 -1.46
C LYS A 1216 98.04 66.32 -0.51
N VAL A 1217 98.96 65.39 -0.23
CA VAL A 1217 100.10 65.62 0.69
C VAL A 1217 101.22 66.48 0.05
N ASN A 1218 101.42 66.43 -1.27
CA ASN A 1218 102.45 67.21 -1.97
C ASN A 1218 102.06 68.67 -2.29
N VAL A 1219 100.78 69.04 -2.21
CA VAL A 1219 100.29 70.42 -2.42
C VAL A 1219 100.23 71.21 -1.10
N ILE A 1220 100.02 70.51 0.03
CA ILE A 1220 99.96 71.10 1.37
C ILE A 1220 101.34 71.59 1.85
N SER A 1221 102.45 71.00 1.39
CA SER A 1221 103.81 71.46 1.74
C SER A 1221 104.19 72.81 1.12
N ASN A 1222 103.54 73.27 0.04
CA ASN A 1222 103.85 74.53 -0.65
C ASN A 1222 102.85 75.67 -0.34
N GLN A 1223 101.68 75.36 0.23
CA GLN A 1223 100.69 76.37 0.64
C GLN A 1223 100.86 76.82 2.10
N LEU A 1224 101.48 76.00 2.96
CA LEU A 1224 101.71 76.33 4.38
C LEU A 1224 102.70 77.50 4.58
N THR A 1225 103.63 77.71 3.64
CA THR A 1225 104.62 78.80 3.66
C THR A 1225 104.03 80.18 3.32
N ASN A 1226 102.89 80.24 2.61
CA ASN A 1226 102.24 81.50 2.21
C ASN A 1226 101.08 81.92 3.12
N VAL A 1227 100.44 80.98 3.83
CA VAL A 1227 99.35 81.29 4.79
C VAL A 1227 99.90 81.83 6.12
N SER A 1228 101.10 81.42 6.53
CA SER A 1228 101.80 81.97 7.70
C SER A 1228 102.05 83.48 7.62
N ASN A 1229 102.22 84.04 6.42
CA ASN A 1229 102.49 85.46 6.21
C ASN A 1229 101.21 86.32 6.11
N SER A 1230 100.05 85.70 5.80
CA SER A 1230 98.75 86.37 5.70
C SER A 1230 98.05 86.50 7.05
N LEU A 1231 98.20 85.51 7.94
CA LEU A 1231 97.46 85.46 9.21
C LEU A 1231 97.94 86.51 10.24
N SER A 1232 99.22 86.90 10.17
CA SER A 1232 99.79 88.00 10.97
C SER A 1232 99.18 89.37 10.65
N SER A 1233 98.51 89.53 9.51
CA SER A 1233 97.94 90.80 9.04
C SER A 1233 96.43 90.97 9.25
N SER A 1234 95.68 89.89 9.53
CA SER A 1234 94.21 89.94 9.71
C SER A 1234 93.75 89.83 11.18
N ILE A 1235 94.61 89.33 12.07
CA ILE A 1235 94.35 89.27 13.52
C ILE A 1235 94.44 90.65 14.19
N SER A 1236 94.98 91.66 13.50
CA SER A 1236 95.00 93.05 13.95
C SER A 1236 93.70 93.83 13.68
N SER A 1237 92.76 93.35 12.84
CA SER A 1237 91.63 94.16 12.37
C SER A 1237 90.21 93.68 12.73
N LEU A 1238 90.03 92.58 13.45
CA LEU A 1238 88.70 92.15 13.93
C LEU A 1238 88.60 92.01 15.46
N ARG A 1239 89.60 92.54 16.15
CA ARG A 1239 89.59 92.89 17.57
C ARG A 1239 88.68 94.11 17.84
N THR A 1240 87.41 94.08 17.44
CA THR A 1240 86.40 95.04 17.94
C THR A 1240 84.98 94.57 17.59
N ALA A 1241 84.13 94.46 18.62
CA ALA A 1241 82.71 94.08 18.67
C ALA A 1241 82.43 92.55 18.57
N SER A 1242 82.35 91.75 19.65
CA SER A 1242 81.72 91.94 20.98
C SER A 1242 80.24 92.31 20.83
N LEU A 1243 79.21 91.54 21.23
CA LEU A 1243 78.98 90.86 22.51
C LEU A 1243 77.71 89.97 22.41
N GLU A 1244 77.76 88.82 23.08
CA GLU A 1244 76.77 88.33 24.07
C GLU A 1244 75.48 87.63 23.61
N TYR A 1245 75.38 86.32 23.91
CA TYR A 1245 74.68 85.73 25.07
C TYR A 1245 73.16 85.96 25.00
N GLN A 1246 72.40 84.93 24.61
CA GLN A 1246 71.75 83.98 25.53
C GLN A 1246 70.65 84.58 26.40
N SER A 1247 69.50 83.89 26.28
CA SER A 1247 68.72 83.30 27.38
C SER A 1247 67.45 84.02 27.86
N ILE A 1248 66.55 83.15 28.35
CA ILE A 1248 65.58 83.37 29.44
C ILE A 1248 64.09 83.30 29.04
N SER A 1249 63.56 82.09 29.23
CA SER A 1249 62.43 81.77 30.11
C SER A 1249 60.99 82.21 29.79
N LEU A 1250 60.08 81.26 30.03
CA LEU A 1250 58.81 81.42 30.75
C LEU A 1250 57.86 82.54 30.28
N ALA A 1251 56.84 82.12 29.53
CA ALA A 1251 55.44 82.53 29.73
C ALA A 1251 54.57 81.50 29.00
N ILE A 1252 54.23 80.35 29.60
CA ILE A 1252 53.08 80.19 30.51
C ILE A 1252 51.85 80.96 30.03
N GLY A 1253 50.78 80.20 29.76
CA GLY A 1253 49.49 80.50 30.37
C GLY A 1253 48.87 81.85 30.01
N ILE A 1254 49.01 82.25 28.75
CA ILE A 1254 48.15 83.23 28.14
C ILE A 1254 47.57 82.53 26.89
N ILE A 1255 46.40 81.90 26.87
CA ILE A 1255 45.08 82.27 27.40
C ILE A 1255 44.15 81.83 26.21
N ALA A 1256 43.28 80.82 26.26
CA ALA A 1256 42.22 80.47 27.21
C ALA A 1256 41.20 81.59 27.50
N ILE A 1257 41.39 82.75 26.90
CA ILE A 1257 40.49 83.93 26.92
C ILE A 1257 40.85 84.57 25.59
N VAL A 1258 40.24 84.15 24.50
CA VAL A 1258 38.91 84.64 24.16
C VAL A 1258 38.48 83.68 23.04
N LEU A 1259 37.69 82.63 23.23
CA LEU A 1259 36.55 82.46 24.13
C LEU A 1259 35.55 83.61 24.12
N ALA A 1260 35.42 84.35 23.03
CA ALA A 1260 34.27 85.25 22.92
C ALA A 1260 33.77 85.53 21.52
N ILE A 1261 34.22 84.80 20.50
CA ILE A 1261 33.50 84.73 19.21
C ILE A 1261 33.46 83.25 18.83
N LEU A 1262 32.79 82.40 19.61
CA LEU A 1262 31.35 82.51 19.91
C LEU A 1262 30.61 82.44 18.59
N ALA A 1263 29.54 81.70 18.69
CA ALA A 1263 28.42 81.93 17.85
C ALA A 1263 28.62 81.38 16.44
N LEU A 1264 27.96 80.24 16.32
CA LEU A 1264 26.88 80.14 15.38
C LEU A 1264 27.32 79.60 14.02
N VAL A 1265 26.86 78.35 13.83
CA VAL A 1265 26.01 78.03 12.69
C VAL A 1265 26.82 77.81 11.40
N ARG A 1266 26.88 76.61 10.81
CA ARG A 1266 25.74 75.95 10.14
C ARG A 1266 26.24 74.60 9.61
N ARG A 1267 25.59 73.49 10.02
CA ARG A 1267 24.65 72.67 9.22
C ARG A 1267 25.28 71.66 8.25
N ARG A 1268 24.88 70.39 8.50
CA ARG A 1268 24.26 69.39 7.59
C ARG A 1268 25.04 69.10 6.29
N ARG A 1269 25.42 67.85 6.02
CA ARG A 1269 24.63 66.62 6.05
C ARG A 1269 25.49 65.42 6.40
#